data_AF-A0A8K0A504-F1
#
_entry.id   AF-A0A8K0A504-F1
#
_cell.length_a   1.000
_cell.length_b   1.000
_cell.length_c   1.000
_cell.angle_alpha   90.00
_cell.angle_beta   90.00
_cell.angle_gamma   90.00
#
_symmetry.space_group_name_H-M   'P 1'
#
loop_
_entity.id
_entity.type
_entity.pdbx_description
1 polymer ?
#
loop_
_entity_poly.entity_id
_entity_poly.type
_entity_poly.pdbx_seq_one_letter_code
_entity_poly.pdbx_strand_id
1 'polypeptide(L)'
;MASSDLLSLIALGHKSSELEIQVLHGLRAQLLPRPASQAPSNASMDSEEQAWLAMATSSLGDEENDPFPDKQPQVVWGTQADLNAVTRYLFERRFGWSEALLCVKDGDGRGSSQGQLLTKDNGKFKGQLNEMLDEFLKWFFCQNLCMPLLQSLLSTIQQAHSKPVVRMQTYIHMMDWLKHNADQELTHGNFQLVKNLLVSGLTDIWSAIRNAVVARLSPVIECFSLGQLEDFFTQLVKICQDEETSWQKKEGAVMGINAVVRRFHWVGTQSTQDADSMAYLLKFGPEKMSRLPSFITQNFNDVVRPLLAHAQLSIREHATKAYSSYLSRCEFREALSSFREVMSHLCRDSQPETEAAEQAPLPHLAVLRREYSFMDAYEAEGLLGVCVFLVKHIPPGFMLPSWPYYFSTFNLYLMHPASTVRQATSQVFKYLVAKDCNNPTLLKLVLQGLCADWSVDLQSLEGHSPRPRLSSFGKSPRQAWGDSGRKDMDRLSPGSSGSPLGASPRRRRATIQDICSYEGDDPATAISETWEWREGRLFAYELILRFLVTNHIHYLFPSLVSPVGHARFDGMASTDDVIVGQRKMEIGRDHAHHEPIQKSYSHAGMTLRHALHSYNHGPTSLPEGQRPHLLLHRPFSMDGSEDAQNVKQQPYQQQQQQHGSSQTKSVTSQRRSEITPPIMESGNSLQSMVREYNYHVHLNTPFRPPKKGSIPSTYSLLDQTRRFDGEEEQSGGTSRSRLCLSSPVKDQLSACNHDDESWVADVQFEQFSTVLRQMLYQTVECLADSRWELRRMSQQVLPLLSETIRWYNLSILEDLWDTYLTSDPSVLCFGACLMIKHSIQHCAQLTHLMEEPMPSWKDPDLCRQAFHPIINFMEKGLLSWIRPVCGLLSRACWDKLSVVAMEIIMLANCTFPKANFGHEDVVVNSIRHLFTYAHTSHPIAQDTARTGNIRPFKTAKEGFLCCGGRLDSSCGQSNPRQVEKYVLSETHGLLSPFLRRSDLRHTAALLPILACYANFYSDDNDVCTSMLEGMTSILCLMGDHVHQCPGEMLGVEYSEYCAQAATELADIIANKEMVELSLLRPILETFYLVSTLMLDGCHLHSLFNAISARLSQVFQLRVDSPQITDPSLAILSNDIPPSPVDPGPPLSDDDDDSDSTQRGGFLNASGSSRDGIAGMMGGPSPSPVSYDSNPSSDWDSWDEDDEDQSALSVLFSEFLQRLQRFYTVAQEGRMNSFHIQLGHMSSSKQRVMRDLLSNRQPDTGPPPAKKALSFDSHNLPSDL
;
A
#
# COMPACT_ATOMS: atom_id res chain seq x y z
N MET A 1 12.30 -56.70 15.39
CA MET A 1 13.50 -56.15 16.07
C MET A 1 13.56 -54.64 15.86
N ALA A 2 13.57 -54.14 14.61
CA ALA A 2 13.75 -52.70 14.33
C ALA A 2 12.74 -51.76 15.00
N SER A 3 11.50 -52.20 15.28
CA SER A 3 10.54 -51.42 16.08
C SER A 3 11.00 -51.17 17.52
N SER A 4 11.71 -52.13 18.13
CA SER A 4 12.38 -52.00 19.44
C SER A 4 13.71 -51.26 19.34
N ASP A 5 14.42 -51.39 18.21
CA ASP A 5 15.68 -50.69 17.97
C ASP A 5 15.43 -49.18 17.80
N LEU A 6 14.32 -48.78 17.16
CA LEU A 6 13.87 -47.39 17.09
C LEU A 6 13.49 -46.82 18.47
N LEU A 7 12.74 -47.56 19.29
CA LEU A 7 12.43 -47.15 20.66
C LEU A 7 13.71 -46.98 21.51
N SER A 8 14.68 -47.86 21.32
CA SER A 8 16.00 -47.78 21.98
C SER A 8 16.78 -46.55 21.51
N LEU A 9 16.75 -46.24 20.21
CA LEU A 9 17.40 -45.05 19.64
C LEU A 9 16.75 -43.74 20.10
N ILE A 10 15.42 -43.73 20.28
CA ILE A 10 14.68 -42.61 20.89
C ILE A 10 15.07 -42.44 22.36
N ALA A 11 15.05 -43.52 23.15
CA ALA A 11 15.43 -43.48 24.57
C ALA A 11 16.90 -43.08 24.81
N LEU A 12 17.78 -43.30 23.83
CA LEU A 12 19.19 -42.91 23.86
C LEU A 12 19.50 -41.52 23.28
N GLY A 13 18.50 -40.80 22.77
CA GLY A 13 18.64 -39.40 22.36
C GLY A 13 19.37 -39.16 21.03
N HIS A 14 19.10 -39.98 20.00
CA HIS A 14 19.40 -39.65 18.59
C HIS A 14 20.85 -39.24 18.27
N LYS A 15 21.83 -39.99 18.79
CA LYS A 15 23.27 -39.63 18.76
C LYS A 15 23.98 -39.73 17.40
N SER A 16 23.33 -40.22 16.34
CA SER A 16 23.88 -40.24 14.98
C SER A 16 22.77 -40.36 13.93
N SER A 17 22.75 -39.46 12.95
CA SER A 17 21.83 -39.52 11.80
C SER A 17 22.05 -40.76 10.90
N GLU A 18 23.28 -41.29 10.85
CA GLU A 18 23.57 -42.48 10.02
C GLU A 18 22.96 -43.74 10.65
N LEU A 19 23.11 -43.92 11.97
CA LEU A 19 22.47 -45.01 12.71
C LEU A 19 20.94 -44.90 12.67
N GLU A 20 20.42 -43.67 12.73
CA GLU A 20 19.00 -43.37 12.62
C GLU A 20 18.43 -43.77 11.25
N ILE A 21 19.13 -43.44 10.15
CA ILE A 21 18.81 -43.92 8.79
C ILE A 21 18.84 -45.44 8.71
N GLN A 22 19.86 -46.11 9.28
CA GLN A 22 19.96 -47.57 9.29
C GLN A 22 18.79 -48.23 10.03
N VAL A 23 18.40 -47.71 11.20
CA VAL A 23 17.25 -48.21 11.98
C VAL A 23 15.93 -47.97 11.24
N LEU A 24 15.74 -46.80 10.63
CA LEU A 24 14.54 -46.51 9.82
C LEU A 24 14.45 -47.40 8.57
N HIS A 25 15.56 -47.70 7.89
CA HIS A 25 15.57 -48.68 6.77
C HIS A 25 15.27 -50.10 7.26
N GLY A 26 15.83 -50.50 8.40
CA GLY A 26 15.53 -51.78 9.03
C GLY A 26 14.06 -51.93 9.43
N LEU A 27 13.41 -50.84 9.84
CA LEU A 27 11.98 -50.77 10.11
C LEU A 27 11.16 -50.83 8.82
N ARG A 28 11.49 -50.01 7.80
CA ARG A 28 10.86 -50.03 6.47
C ARG A 28 10.84 -51.44 5.88
N ALA A 29 11.98 -52.13 5.90
CA ALA A 29 12.12 -53.51 5.43
C ALA A 29 11.35 -54.56 6.26
N GLN A 30 10.89 -54.22 7.48
CA GLN A 30 10.01 -55.05 8.31
C GLN A 30 8.51 -54.73 8.11
N LEU A 31 8.18 -53.60 7.50
CA LEU A 31 6.80 -53.16 7.22
C LEU A 31 6.34 -53.43 5.79
N LEU A 32 7.26 -53.42 4.82
CA LEU A 32 6.98 -53.76 3.42
C LEU A 32 6.35 -55.16 3.29
N PRO A 33 5.37 -55.36 2.37
CA PRO A 33 4.80 -56.67 2.09
C PRO A 33 5.88 -57.69 1.71
N ARG A 34 5.78 -58.92 2.23
CA ARG A 34 6.65 -60.01 1.78
C ARG A 34 6.17 -60.50 0.41
N PRO A 35 7.05 -60.64 -0.60
CA PRO A 35 6.66 -61.29 -1.86
C PRO A 35 6.17 -62.72 -1.58
N ALA A 36 5.09 -63.12 -2.25
CA ALA A 36 4.34 -64.34 -1.93
C ALA A 36 5.13 -65.61 -2.28
N SER A 37 5.94 -66.09 -1.33
CA SER A 37 6.84 -67.22 -1.49
C SER A 37 6.11 -68.58 -1.48
N GLN A 38 5.27 -68.85 -2.49
CA GLN A 38 4.78 -70.19 -2.83
C GLN A 38 4.19 -70.28 -4.25
N ALA A 39 5.08 -70.31 -5.25
CA ALA A 39 4.82 -70.88 -6.58
C ALA A 39 5.98 -71.83 -6.94
N PRO A 40 5.76 -72.93 -7.68
CA PRO A 40 6.79 -73.93 -7.93
C PRO A 40 7.87 -73.44 -8.90
N SER A 41 9.06 -74.01 -8.79
CA SER A 41 10.23 -73.70 -9.61
C SER A 41 10.03 -74.11 -11.09
N ASN A 42 9.48 -73.19 -11.90
CA ASN A 42 9.67 -73.03 -13.35
C ASN A 42 8.80 -71.86 -13.87
N ALA A 43 9.18 -70.63 -13.54
CA ALA A 43 8.66 -69.41 -14.15
C ALA A 43 9.83 -68.62 -14.76
N SER A 44 9.63 -67.95 -15.89
CA SER A 44 10.66 -67.12 -16.52
C SER A 44 10.79 -65.76 -15.83
N MET A 45 11.87 -65.03 -16.10
CA MET A 45 12.08 -63.67 -15.59
C MET A 45 10.92 -62.73 -15.96
N ASP A 46 10.27 -62.95 -17.11
CA ASP A 46 9.09 -62.21 -17.54
C ASP A 46 7.94 -62.28 -16.51
N SER A 47 7.84 -63.34 -15.72
CA SER A 47 6.80 -63.50 -14.68
C SER A 47 7.07 -62.66 -13.44
N GLU A 48 8.34 -62.45 -13.07
CA GLU A 48 8.71 -61.55 -11.98
C GLU A 48 8.65 -60.09 -12.46
N GLU A 49 9.10 -59.83 -13.68
CA GLU A 49 8.98 -58.52 -14.33
C GLU A 49 7.50 -58.11 -14.52
N GLN A 50 6.62 -59.03 -14.94
CA GLN A 50 5.17 -58.75 -15.02
C GLN A 50 4.52 -58.54 -13.65
N ALA A 51 4.96 -59.22 -12.58
CA ALA A 51 4.50 -58.94 -11.23
C ALA A 51 4.97 -57.54 -10.75
N TRP A 52 6.20 -57.15 -11.09
CA TRP A 52 6.74 -55.82 -10.80
C TRP A 52 6.03 -54.73 -11.62
N LEU A 53 5.75 -54.98 -12.91
CA LEU A 53 5.00 -54.09 -13.79
C LEU A 53 3.51 -54.00 -13.39
N ALA A 54 2.92 -55.04 -12.81
CA ALA A 54 1.57 -54.97 -12.22
C ALA A 54 1.53 -54.07 -10.98
N MET A 55 2.55 -54.12 -10.12
CA MET A 55 2.71 -53.15 -9.02
C MET A 55 3.00 -51.74 -9.56
N ALA A 56 3.83 -51.59 -10.58
CA ALA A 56 4.12 -50.28 -11.17
C ALA A 56 2.88 -49.65 -11.85
N THR A 57 2.08 -50.43 -12.57
CA THR A 57 0.86 -49.94 -13.24
C THR A 57 -0.28 -49.65 -12.25
N SER A 58 -0.34 -50.32 -11.10
CA SER A 58 -1.24 -49.93 -9.98
C SER A 58 -0.71 -48.77 -9.12
N SER A 59 0.52 -48.30 -9.39
CA SER A 59 1.13 -47.12 -8.77
C SER A 59 1.18 -45.90 -9.70
N LEU A 60 0.67 -46.02 -10.93
CA LEU A 60 0.60 -44.96 -11.94
C LEU A 60 -0.85 -44.45 -12.13
N GLY A 61 -1.46 -44.01 -11.04
CA GLY A 61 -2.83 -43.48 -11.04
C GLY A 61 -3.18 -42.66 -9.80
N ASP A 62 -3.31 -43.33 -8.65
CA ASP A 62 -4.00 -42.77 -7.48
C ASP A 62 -3.05 -42.33 -6.35
N GLU A 63 -3.35 -41.19 -5.72
CA GLU A 63 -2.55 -40.64 -4.61
C GLU A 63 -2.65 -41.47 -3.30
N GLU A 64 -3.59 -42.42 -3.23
CA GLU A 64 -4.07 -43.07 -2.00
C GLU A 64 -3.30 -44.32 -1.56
N ASN A 65 -2.35 -44.84 -2.34
CA ASN A 65 -1.59 -46.06 -1.98
C ASN A 65 -0.83 -45.92 -0.64
N ASP A 66 -1.28 -46.61 0.41
CA ASP A 66 -0.58 -46.79 1.69
C ASP A 66 0.79 -47.47 1.44
N PRO A 67 1.91 -46.94 1.97
CA PRO A 67 3.23 -47.58 1.83
C PRO A 67 3.33 -48.94 2.55
N PHE A 68 2.55 -49.21 3.60
CA PHE A 68 2.65 -50.41 4.45
C PHE A 68 1.28 -51.03 4.80
N PRO A 69 0.43 -51.40 3.81
CA PRO A 69 -0.99 -51.74 4.01
C PRO A 69 -1.23 -52.98 4.90
N ASP A 70 -0.26 -53.90 4.97
CA ASP A 70 -0.34 -55.08 5.85
C ASP A 70 -0.10 -54.76 7.35
N LYS A 71 0.15 -53.49 7.72
CA LYS A 71 0.61 -53.07 9.04
C LYS A 71 -0.08 -51.79 9.50
N GLN A 72 -0.45 -51.74 10.77
CA GLN A 72 -0.98 -50.54 11.43
C GLN A 72 -0.01 -50.08 12.53
N PRO A 73 0.26 -48.77 12.70
CA PRO A 73 1.23 -48.29 13.70
C PRO A 73 0.91 -48.76 15.12
N GLN A 74 -0.36 -48.69 15.53
CA GLN A 74 -0.85 -49.15 16.84
C GLN A 74 -0.73 -50.66 17.10
N VAL A 75 -0.47 -51.47 16.07
CA VAL A 75 -0.19 -52.91 16.20
C VAL A 75 1.32 -53.18 16.21
N VAL A 76 2.11 -52.35 15.50
CA VAL A 76 3.58 -52.44 15.47
C VAL A 76 4.20 -51.94 16.79
N TRP A 77 3.60 -50.91 17.40
CA TRP A 77 3.93 -50.41 18.73
C TRP A 77 2.74 -50.64 19.66
N GLY A 78 2.62 -51.88 20.15
CA GLY A 78 1.47 -52.38 20.92
C GLY A 78 1.28 -51.80 22.32
N THR A 79 2.00 -50.74 22.71
CA THR A 79 1.68 -49.93 23.89
C THR A 79 1.52 -48.46 23.51
N GLN A 80 0.61 -47.76 24.18
CA GLN A 80 0.37 -46.34 23.90
C GLN A 80 1.62 -45.49 24.20
N ALA A 81 2.47 -45.89 25.15
CA ALA A 81 3.71 -45.18 25.47
C ALA A 81 4.70 -45.23 24.30
N ASP A 82 4.87 -46.41 23.69
CA ASP A 82 5.74 -46.61 22.52
C ASP A 82 5.22 -45.84 21.30
N LEU A 83 3.91 -45.92 21.04
CA LEU A 83 3.26 -45.19 19.94
C LEU A 83 3.36 -43.67 20.13
N ASN A 84 3.22 -43.17 21.37
CA ASN A 84 3.42 -41.76 21.71
C ASN A 84 4.87 -41.32 21.44
N ALA A 85 5.85 -42.11 21.87
CA ALA A 85 7.28 -41.81 21.68
C ALA A 85 7.65 -41.77 20.18
N VAL A 86 7.19 -42.75 19.40
CA VAL A 86 7.45 -42.80 17.95
C VAL A 86 6.72 -41.68 17.20
N THR A 87 5.45 -41.41 17.50
CA THR A 87 4.71 -40.31 16.86
C THR A 87 5.39 -38.97 17.15
N ARG A 88 5.78 -38.72 18.40
CA ARG A 88 6.51 -37.52 18.79
C ARG A 88 7.84 -37.40 18.03
N TYR A 89 8.60 -38.49 17.95
CA TYR A 89 9.84 -38.54 17.20
C TYR A 89 9.64 -38.16 15.73
N LEU A 90 8.65 -38.74 15.03
CA LEU A 90 8.40 -38.45 13.62
C LEU A 90 8.20 -36.95 13.37
N PHE A 91 7.32 -36.30 14.13
CA PHE A 91 7.05 -34.86 13.97
C PHE A 91 8.20 -33.97 14.45
N GLU A 92 8.80 -34.24 15.62
CA GLU A 92 9.93 -33.43 16.11
C GLU A 92 11.15 -33.53 15.21
N ARG A 93 11.47 -34.72 14.69
CA ARG A 93 12.64 -34.92 13.81
C ARG A 93 12.41 -34.33 12.43
N ARG A 94 11.18 -34.41 11.89
CA ARG A 94 10.85 -33.93 10.54
C ARG A 94 10.68 -32.41 10.44
N PHE A 95 10.18 -31.76 11.50
CA PHE A 95 9.81 -30.33 11.48
C PHE A 95 10.58 -29.46 12.47
N GLY A 96 11.10 -30.01 13.57
CA GLY A 96 11.82 -29.26 14.61
C GLY A 96 13.24 -28.79 14.25
N TRP A 97 13.68 -28.97 12.99
CA TRP A 97 15.03 -28.63 12.51
C TRP A 97 15.45 -27.18 12.80
N SER A 98 14.52 -26.22 12.68
CA SER A 98 14.78 -24.80 12.96
C SER A 98 14.77 -24.47 14.45
N GLU A 99 14.00 -25.22 15.24
CA GLU A 99 13.81 -24.98 16.68
C GLU A 99 14.95 -25.61 17.50
N ALA A 100 15.50 -26.72 17.03
CA ALA A 100 16.68 -27.38 17.60
C ALA A 100 17.94 -26.51 17.60
N LEU A 101 18.00 -25.45 16.76
CA LEU A 101 19.10 -24.48 16.75
C LEU A 101 18.98 -23.42 17.86
N LEU A 102 17.78 -23.22 18.43
CA LEU A 102 17.53 -22.22 19.47
C LEU A 102 17.77 -22.78 20.87
N CYS A 103 17.28 -23.99 21.15
CA CYS A 103 17.39 -24.66 22.46
C CYS A 103 18.83 -24.94 22.95
N VAL A 104 19.87 -24.59 22.19
CA VAL A 104 21.28 -24.80 22.56
C VAL A 104 21.82 -23.64 23.42
N LYS A 105 21.16 -22.48 23.46
CA LYS A 105 21.66 -21.29 24.18
C LYS A 105 21.28 -21.20 25.65
N ASP A 106 20.14 -21.76 26.05
CA ASP A 106 19.54 -21.52 27.38
C ASP A 106 19.81 -22.63 28.41
N GLY A 107 20.92 -23.38 28.23
CA GLY A 107 21.31 -24.47 29.11
C GLY A 107 22.39 -24.06 30.11
N ASP A 108 22.11 -24.20 31.41
CA ASP A 108 23.02 -23.88 32.51
C ASP A 108 24.44 -24.43 32.30
N GLY A 109 25.45 -23.60 32.62
CA GLY A 109 26.85 -23.82 32.26
C GLY A 109 27.56 -24.98 32.97
N ARG A 110 27.22 -26.24 32.63
CA ARG A 110 27.93 -27.45 33.10
C ARG A 110 27.88 -28.65 32.14
N GLY A 111 28.32 -28.42 30.91
CA GLY A 111 29.11 -29.37 30.13
C GLY A 111 28.40 -30.45 29.30
N SER A 112 28.47 -30.29 27.97
CA SER A 112 28.98 -31.34 27.08
C SER A 112 29.38 -30.75 25.72
N SER A 113 30.61 -31.02 25.27
CA SER A 113 31.10 -30.61 23.94
C SER A 113 30.51 -31.43 22.78
N GLN A 114 29.51 -32.29 23.03
CA GLN A 114 28.81 -33.05 22.00
C GLN A 114 27.83 -32.22 21.14
N GLY A 115 27.33 -31.09 21.64
CA GLY A 115 26.33 -30.28 20.93
C GLY A 115 26.82 -29.74 19.58
N GLN A 116 28.09 -29.34 19.48
CA GLN A 116 28.68 -28.79 18.25
C GLN A 116 29.05 -29.84 17.19
N LEU A 117 29.26 -31.11 17.55
CA LEU A 117 29.52 -32.15 16.55
C LEU A 117 28.24 -32.55 15.79
N LEU A 118 27.12 -32.64 16.51
CA LEU A 118 25.85 -33.11 15.95
C LEU A 118 25.29 -32.22 14.83
N THR A 119 25.65 -30.93 14.78
CA THR A 119 25.07 -30.01 13.78
C THR A 119 25.70 -30.11 12.39
N LYS A 120 27.00 -30.41 12.27
CA LYS A 120 27.67 -30.53 10.96
C LYS A 120 27.25 -31.79 10.20
N ASP A 121 27.32 -32.98 10.81
CA ASP A 121 26.96 -34.23 10.14
C ASP A 121 25.46 -34.33 9.82
N ASN A 122 24.60 -33.79 10.69
CA ASN A 122 23.16 -33.79 10.46
C ASN A 122 22.75 -33.02 9.19
N GLY A 123 23.53 -32.03 8.75
CA GLY A 123 23.27 -31.29 7.50
C GLY A 123 23.32 -32.19 6.26
N LYS A 124 24.27 -33.13 6.22
CA LYS A 124 24.47 -34.08 5.10
C LYS A 124 23.32 -35.07 4.95
N PHE A 125 22.77 -35.54 6.06
CA PHE A 125 21.75 -36.59 6.10
C PHE A 125 20.30 -36.07 6.17
N LYS A 126 20.11 -34.76 6.35
CA LYS A 126 18.78 -34.11 6.49
C LYS A 126 17.82 -34.41 5.34
N GLY A 127 18.29 -34.51 4.10
CA GLY A 127 17.45 -34.84 2.94
C GLY A 127 16.87 -36.25 3.06
N GLN A 128 17.73 -37.26 3.11
CA GLN A 128 17.36 -38.66 3.23
C GLN A 128 16.51 -38.95 4.48
N LEU A 129 16.84 -38.34 5.62
CA LEU A 129 16.00 -38.45 6.82
C LEU A 129 14.59 -37.90 6.59
N ASN A 130 14.45 -36.72 5.97
CA ASN A 130 13.14 -36.13 5.71
C ASN A 130 12.30 -36.98 4.75
N GLU A 131 12.89 -37.54 3.68
CA GLU A 131 12.21 -38.44 2.74
C GLU A 131 11.65 -39.69 3.45
N MET A 132 12.46 -40.33 4.29
CA MET A 132 12.03 -41.50 5.07
C MET A 132 10.95 -41.15 6.09
N LEU A 133 11.11 -40.02 6.79
CA LEU A 133 10.10 -39.54 7.75
C LEU A 133 8.79 -39.15 7.06
N ASP A 134 8.83 -38.62 5.83
CA ASP A 134 7.63 -38.33 5.04
C ASP A 134 6.91 -39.61 4.57
N GLU A 135 7.63 -40.70 4.30
CA GLU A 135 7.03 -42.03 4.04
C GLU A 135 6.30 -42.58 5.29
N PHE A 136 6.92 -42.49 6.47
CA PHE A 136 6.25 -42.86 7.73
C PHE A 136 5.07 -41.94 8.08
N LEU A 137 5.14 -40.65 7.76
CA LEU A 137 4.00 -39.73 7.90
C LEU A 137 2.89 -40.05 6.88
N LYS A 138 3.21 -40.50 5.66
CA LYS A 138 2.19 -41.00 4.71
C LYS A 138 1.48 -42.23 5.27
N TRP A 139 2.22 -43.19 5.84
CA TRP A 139 1.62 -44.37 6.48
C TRP A 139 0.59 -44.00 7.55
N PHE A 140 0.94 -43.06 8.45
CA PHE A 140 0.02 -42.54 9.47
C PHE A 140 -1.23 -41.88 8.85
N PHE A 141 -1.06 -41.13 7.76
CA PHE A 141 -2.17 -40.49 7.05
C PHE A 141 -3.13 -41.50 6.39
N CYS A 142 -2.63 -42.63 5.90
CA CYS A 142 -3.43 -43.70 5.28
C CYS A 142 -4.21 -44.56 6.29
N GLN A 143 -4.05 -44.37 7.60
CA GLN A 143 -4.76 -45.17 8.61
C GLN A 143 -6.22 -44.73 8.80
N ASN A 144 -7.08 -45.72 9.10
CA ASN A 144 -8.44 -45.48 9.57
C ASN A 144 -8.46 -44.78 10.94
N LEU A 145 -9.52 -44.01 11.22
CA LEU A 145 -9.63 -43.19 12.43
C LEU A 145 -9.72 -44.04 13.73
N CYS A 146 -8.65 -44.05 14.52
CA CYS A 146 -8.58 -44.83 15.76
C CYS A 146 -8.07 -44.04 16.98
N MET A 147 -8.55 -44.42 18.18
CA MET A 147 -8.16 -43.80 19.45
C MET A 147 -6.64 -43.76 19.70
N PRO A 148 -5.85 -44.83 19.46
CA PRO A 148 -4.42 -44.81 19.74
C PRO A 148 -3.64 -43.74 18.96
N LEU A 149 -3.98 -43.51 17.68
CA LEU A 149 -3.35 -42.48 16.86
C LEU A 149 -3.78 -41.07 17.26
N LEU A 150 -5.06 -40.87 17.57
CA LEU A 150 -5.54 -39.59 18.12
C LEU A 150 -4.85 -39.26 19.47
N GLN A 151 -4.61 -40.27 20.32
CA GLN A 151 -3.88 -40.10 21.58
C GLN A 151 -2.40 -39.80 21.37
N SER A 152 -1.74 -40.40 20.37
CA SER A 152 -0.32 -40.15 20.11
C SER A 152 -0.07 -38.80 19.44
N LEU A 153 -0.99 -38.33 18.59
CA LEU A 153 -1.00 -36.96 18.07
C LEU A 153 -1.21 -35.94 19.21
N LEU A 154 -2.18 -36.17 20.12
CA LEU A 154 -2.38 -35.32 21.30
C LEU A 154 -1.13 -35.29 22.20
N SER A 155 -0.54 -36.46 22.50
CA SER A 155 0.68 -36.57 23.29
C SER A 155 1.86 -35.84 22.64
N THR A 156 1.95 -35.85 21.30
CA THR A 156 2.97 -35.12 20.55
C THR A 156 2.80 -33.61 20.72
N ILE A 157 1.57 -33.11 20.52
CA ILE A 157 1.21 -31.69 20.69
C ILE A 157 1.52 -31.20 22.11
N GLN A 158 1.11 -31.95 23.13
CA GLN A 158 1.31 -31.60 24.54
C GLN A 158 2.79 -31.57 24.93
N GLN A 159 3.59 -32.53 24.45
CA GLN A 159 5.03 -32.56 24.77
C GLN A 159 5.82 -31.51 24.00
N ALA A 160 5.40 -31.15 22.78
CA ALA A 160 5.98 -30.09 21.94
C ALA A 160 5.62 -28.65 22.37
N HIS A 161 5.42 -28.40 23.67
CA HIS A 161 5.02 -27.10 24.23
C HIS A 161 5.96 -25.93 23.84
N SER A 162 7.28 -26.16 23.79
CA SER A 162 8.29 -25.19 23.35
C SER A 162 8.56 -25.20 21.84
N LYS A 163 7.87 -26.04 21.05
CA LYS A 163 8.11 -26.28 19.62
C LYS A 163 6.87 -25.94 18.76
N PRO A 164 6.55 -24.64 18.57
CA PRO A 164 5.36 -24.22 17.82
C PRO A 164 5.30 -24.72 16.37
N VAL A 165 6.43 -24.85 15.66
CA VAL A 165 6.47 -25.38 14.29
C VAL A 165 6.06 -26.85 14.28
N VAL A 166 6.60 -27.65 15.20
CA VAL A 166 6.19 -29.06 15.37
C VAL A 166 4.68 -29.15 15.65
N ARG A 167 4.16 -28.42 16.65
CA ARG A 167 2.71 -28.44 16.95
C ARG A 167 1.87 -28.02 15.75
N MET A 168 2.27 -26.98 15.03
CA MET A 168 1.56 -26.51 13.83
C MET A 168 1.47 -27.60 12.77
N GLN A 169 2.54 -28.35 12.53
CA GLN A 169 2.56 -29.44 11.54
C GLN A 169 1.81 -30.69 12.02
N THR A 170 1.87 -31.03 13.32
CA THR A 170 1.02 -32.09 13.88
C THR A 170 -0.47 -31.74 13.78
N TYR A 171 -0.86 -30.49 14.05
CA TYR A 171 -2.24 -30.03 13.83
C TYR A 171 -2.62 -30.07 12.34
N ILE A 172 -1.77 -29.59 11.43
CA ILE A 172 -2.04 -29.64 9.98
C ILE A 172 -2.28 -31.09 9.52
N HIS A 173 -1.39 -32.01 9.87
CA HIS A 173 -1.53 -33.43 9.54
C HIS A 173 -2.81 -34.03 10.14
N MET A 174 -3.08 -33.80 11.43
CA MET A 174 -4.29 -34.28 12.09
C MET A 174 -5.57 -33.75 11.43
N MET A 175 -5.62 -32.46 11.09
CA MET A 175 -6.80 -31.84 10.45
C MET A 175 -7.01 -32.36 9.03
N ASP A 176 -5.95 -32.56 8.25
CA ASP A 176 -6.04 -33.12 6.91
C ASP A 176 -6.35 -34.64 6.95
N TRP A 177 -5.91 -35.37 7.98
CA TRP A 177 -6.23 -36.79 8.23
C TRP A 177 -7.69 -37.01 8.64
N LEU A 178 -8.22 -36.16 9.54
CA LEU A 178 -9.64 -36.14 9.91
C LEU A 178 -10.53 -35.85 8.70
N LYS A 179 -10.09 -34.96 7.81
CA LYS A 179 -10.77 -34.69 6.54
C LYS A 179 -10.71 -35.86 5.56
N HIS A 180 -9.62 -36.65 5.54
CA HIS A 180 -9.53 -37.85 4.69
C HIS A 180 -10.48 -38.96 5.20
N ASN A 181 -10.62 -39.10 6.51
CA ASN A 181 -11.52 -40.05 7.16
C ASN A 181 -12.97 -39.53 7.34
N ALA A 182 -13.39 -38.51 6.56
CA ALA A 182 -14.66 -37.81 6.77
C ALA A 182 -15.92 -38.68 6.63
N ASP A 183 -15.85 -39.77 5.85
CA ASP A 183 -16.95 -40.73 5.67
C ASP A 183 -17.10 -41.73 6.84
N GLN A 184 -16.23 -41.68 7.85
CA GLN A 184 -16.26 -42.59 9.01
C GLN A 184 -17.03 -41.97 10.18
N GLU A 185 -18.06 -42.68 10.70
CA GLU A 185 -18.86 -42.18 11.82
C GLU A 185 -18.01 -41.93 13.08
N LEU A 186 -18.06 -40.70 13.59
CA LEU A 186 -17.38 -40.30 14.81
C LEU A 186 -18.07 -40.88 16.05
N THR A 187 -17.64 -42.08 16.45
CA THR A 187 -18.03 -42.71 17.72
C THR A 187 -17.79 -41.77 18.91
N HIS A 188 -18.58 -41.88 19.97
CA HIS A 188 -18.53 -40.95 21.12
C HIS A 188 -17.11 -40.79 21.73
N GLY A 189 -16.33 -41.87 21.80
CA GLY A 189 -14.94 -41.84 22.28
C GLY A 189 -14.01 -41.08 21.33
N ASN A 190 -14.05 -41.39 20.03
CA ASN A 190 -13.29 -40.67 19.00
C ASN A 190 -13.65 -39.17 19.02
N PHE A 191 -14.95 -38.86 19.04
CA PHE A 191 -15.47 -37.50 19.04
C PHE A 191 -14.97 -36.67 20.23
N GLN A 192 -15.05 -37.16 21.47
CA GLN A 192 -14.60 -36.40 22.64
C GLN A 192 -13.09 -36.10 22.60
N LEU A 193 -12.30 -36.98 22.01
CA LEU A 193 -10.86 -36.75 21.80
C LEU A 193 -10.58 -35.76 20.66
N VAL A 194 -11.30 -35.87 19.54
CA VAL A 194 -11.25 -34.89 18.42
C VAL A 194 -11.69 -33.51 18.89
N LYS A 195 -12.79 -33.40 19.66
CA LYS A 195 -13.28 -32.14 20.25
C LYS A 195 -12.20 -31.47 21.11
N ASN A 196 -11.53 -32.22 21.98
CA ASN A 196 -10.42 -31.72 22.80
C ASN A 196 -9.23 -31.25 21.96
N LEU A 197 -8.86 -32.00 20.91
CA LEU A 197 -7.80 -31.63 19.98
C LEU A 197 -8.13 -30.34 19.20
N LEU A 198 -9.36 -30.21 18.68
CA LEU A 198 -9.81 -29.01 17.97
C LEU A 198 -9.79 -27.79 18.89
N VAL A 199 -10.35 -27.91 20.11
CA VAL A 199 -10.35 -26.81 21.09
C VAL A 199 -8.92 -26.42 21.48
N SER A 200 -8.03 -27.39 21.73
CA SER A 200 -6.61 -27.14 22.01
C SER A 200 -5.91 -26.43 20.85
N GLY A 201 -6.22 -26.77 19.60
CA GLY A 201 -5.63 -26.12 18.42
C GLY A 201 -6.20 -24.73 18.13
N LEU A 202 -7.49 -24.53 18.40
CA LEU A 202 -8.12 -23.21 18.37
C LEU A 202 -7.59 -22.29 19.47
N THR A 203 -7.20 -22.83 20.64
CA THR A 203 -6.78 -22.05 21.82
C THR A 203 -5.28 -22.07 22.11
N ASP A 204 -4.46 -22.56 21.18
CA ASP A 204 -2.99 -22.44 21.26
C ASP A 204 -2.58 -20.96 21.30
N ILE A 205 -1.53 -20.63 22.07
CA ILE A 205 -1.02 -19.26 22.23
C ILE A 205 -0.49 -18.67 20.91
N TRP A 206 -0.07 -19.49 19.94
CA TRP A 206 0.43 -19.03 18.63
C TRP A 206 -0.70 -18.82 17.62
N SER A 207 -0.88 -17.58 17.16
CA SER A 207 -1.92 -17.20 16.18
C SER A 207 -1.80 -17.94 14.84
N ALA A 208 -0.59 -18.35 14.44
CA ALA A 208 -0.36 -19.18 13.26
C ALA A 208 -1.03 -20.56 13.38
N ILE A 209 -1.02 -21.17 14.58
CA ILE A 209 -1.67 -22.45 14.85
C ILE A 209 -3.19 -22.27 14.84
N ARG A 210 -3.71 -21.27 15.56
CA ARG A 210 -5.15 -20.94 15.58
C ARG A 210 -5.70 -20.78 14.15
N ASN A 211 -5.02 -19.98 13.31
CA ASN A 211 -5.40 -19.77 11.92
C ASN A 211 -5.31 -21.05 11.06
N ALA A 212 -4.26 -21.87 11.22
CA ALA A 212 -4.10 -23.12 10.47
C ALA A 212 -5.20 -24.15 10.78
N VAL A 213 -5.64 -24.22 12.04
CA VAL A 213 -6.76 -25.07 12.49
C VAL A 213 -8.09 -24.52 11.96
N VAL A 214 -8.39 -23.23 12.16
CA VAL A 214 -9.63 -22.59 11.66
C VAL A 214 -9.79 -22.74 10.15
N ALA A 215 -8.70 -22.60 9.37
CA ALA A 215 -8.72 -22.77 7.92
C ALA A 215 -9.11 -24.20 7.47
N ARG A 216 -8.85 -25.22 8.29
CA ARG A 216 -9.19 -26.63 8.02
C ARG A 216 -10.42 -27.15 8.77
N LEU A 217 -10.93 -26.36 9.72
CA LEU A 217 -12.03 -26.76 10.61
C LEU A 217 -13.36 -27.03 9.88
N SER A 218 -13.58 -26.41 8.72
CA SER A 218 -14.85 -26.50 7.99
C SER A 218 -15.22 -27.93 7.54
N PRO A 219 -14.38 -28.68 6.79
CA PRO A 219 -14.67 -30.09 6.48
C PRO A 219 -14.79 -31.00 7.71
N VAL A 220 -14.01 -30.76 8.77
CA VAL A 220 -14.06 -31.59 9.99
C VAL A 220 -15.38 -31.41 10.73
N ILE A 221 -15.94 -30.19 10.79
CA ILE A 221 -17.28 -29.94 11.34
C ILE A 221 -18.37 -30.63 10.52
N GLU A 222 -18.23 -30.74 9.20
CA GLU A 222 -19.24 -31.38 8.33
C GLU A 222 -19.38 -32.90 8.58
N CYS A 223 -18.45 -33.50 9.35
CA CYS A 223 -18.50 -34.87 9.84
C CYS A 223 -19.29 -35.02 11.15
N PHE A 224 -19.72 -33.92 11.79
CA PHE A 224 -20.41 -33.95 13.08
C PHE A 224 -21.93 -34.05 12.92
N SER A 225 -22.58 -34.89 13.73
CA SER A 225 -24.03 -34.78 13.95
C SER A 225 -24.38 -33.47 14.69
N LEU A 226 -25.63 -32.99 14.60
CA LEU A 226 -26.02 -31.75 15.30
C LEU A 226 -25.78 -31.79 16.82
N GLY A 227 -25.94 -32.94 17.49
CA GLY A 227 -25.65 -33.05 18.92
C GLY A 227 -24.15 -32.98 19.26
N GLN A 228 -23.28 -33.47 18.36
CA GLN A 228 -21.83 -33.29 18.47
C GLN A 228 -21.43 -31.83 18.19
N LEU A 229 -22.11 -31.17 17.24
CA LEU A 229 -21.92 -29.76 16.97
C LEU A 229 -22.36 -28.88 18.14
N GLU A 230 -23.46 -29.20 18.81
CA GLU A 230 -23.98 -28.52 19.99
C GLU A 230 -22.99 -28.58 21.16
N ASP A 231 -22.42 -29.76 21.43
CA ASP A 231 -21.39 -29.94 22.47
C ASP A 231 -20.10 -29.16 22.16
N PHE A 232 -19.59 -29.24 20.92
CA PHE A 232 -18.43 -28.45 20.50
C PHE A 232 -18.68 -26.94 20.55
N PHE A 233 -19.85 -26.47 20.09
CA PHE A 233 -20.26 -25.07 20.17
C PHE A 233 -20.39 -24.61 21.63
N THR A 234 -20.97 -25.43 22.50
CA THR A 234 -21.11 -25.15 23.93
C THR A 234 -19.75 -25.05 24.63
N GLN A 235 -18.75 -25.84 24.22
CA GLN A 235 -17.39 -25.71 24.74
C GLN A 235 -16.71 -24.40 24.29
N LEU A 236 -16.91 -23.97 23.05
CA LEU A 236 -16.46 -22.67 22.55
C LEU A 236 -17.15 -21.50 23.27
N VAL A 237 -18.47 -21.59 23.50
CA VAL A 237 -19.26 -20.61 24.26
C VAL A 237 -18.70 -20.42 25.67
N LYS A 238 -18.42 -21.51 26.39
CA LYS A 238 -17.82 -21.46 27.73
C LYS A 238 -16.46 -20.74 27.75
N ILE A 239 -15.62 -20.98 26.74
CA ILE A 239 -14.31 -20.29 26.62
C ILE A 239 -14.48 -18.79 26.37
N CYS A 240 -15.51 -18.36 25.63
CA CYS A 240 -15.77 -16.93 25.45
C CYS A 240 -16.30 -16.25 26.73
N GLN A 241 -17.13 -16.96 27.51
CA GLN A 241 -17.79 -16.44 28.72
C GLN A 241 -16.90 -16.45 29.97
N ASP A 242 -15.92 -17.36 30.06
CA ASP A 242 -15.02 -17.49 31.21
C ASP A 242 -14.07 -16.28 31.30
N GLU A 243 -14.20 -15.47 32.36
CA GLU A 243 -13.40 -14.26 32.58
C GLU A 243 -11.90 -14.57 32.69
N GLU A 244 -11.52 -15.70 33.30
CA GLU A 244 -10.14 -16.15 33.53
C GLU A 244 -9.44 -16.66 32.25
N THR A 245 -10.16 -16.82 31.14
CA THR A 245 -9.53 -17.26 29.88
C THR A 245 -8.82 -16.11 29.16
N SER A 246 -7.53 -16.32 28.89
CA SER A 246 -6.71 -15.34 28.17
C SER A 246 -7.27 -15.02 26.78
N TRP A 247 -7.03 -13.79 26.31
CA TRP A 247 -7.62 -13.28 25.07
C TRP A 247 -7.31 -14.17 23.84
N GLN A 248 -6.15 -14.83 23.79
CA GLN A 248 -5.81 -15.76 22.71
C GLN A 248 -6.81 -16.92 22.60
N LYS A 249 -7.34 -17.39 23.74
CA LYS A 249 -8.37 -18.44 23.80
C LYS A 249 -9.72 -17.91 23.36
N LYS A 250 -10.11 -16.71 23.82
CA LYS A 250 -11.36 -16.03 23.41
C LYS A 250 -11.38 -15.76 21.90
N GLU A 251 -10.28 -15.25 21.34
CA GLU A 251 -10.08 -15.07 19.89
C GLU A 251 -10.29 -16.38 19.14
N GLY A 252 -9.58 -17.44 19.53
CA GLY A 252 -9.69 -18.77 18.94
C GLY A 252 -11.10 -19.36 19.01
N ALA A 253 -11.79 -19.19 20.13
CA ALA A 253 -13.15 -19.65 20.34
C ALA A 253 -14.15 -18.88 19.45
N VAL A 254 -14.05 -17.55 19.33
CA VAL A 254 -14.94 -16.77 18.44
C VAL A 254 -14.64 -17.02 16.95
N MET A 255 -13.38 -17.32 16.58
CA MET A 255 -13.06 -17.85 15.25
C MET A 255 -13.75 -19.21 15.00
N GLY A 256 -13.77 -20.09 15.99
CA GLY A 256 -14.49 -21.36 15.96
C GLY A 256 -16.00 -21.20 15.83
N ILE A 257 -16.63 -20.31 16.62
CA ILE A 257 -18.05 -19.96 16.55
C ILE A 257 -18.40 -19.46 15.15
N ASN A 258 -17.59 -18.56 14.58
CA ASN A 258 -17.76 -18.08 13.21
C ASN A 258 -17.67 -19.24 12.18
N ALA A 259 -16.71 -20.16 12.33
CA ALA A 259 -16.59 -21.33 11.46
C ALA A 259 -17.80 -22.28 11.54
N VAL A 260 -18.31 -22.56 12.74
CA VAL A 260 -19.52 -23.36 13.00
C VAL A 260 -20.75 -22.70 12.35
N VAL A 261 -21.02 -21.43 12.68
CA VAL A 261 -22.15 -20.67 12.11
C VAL A 261 -22.07 -20.67 10.59
N ARG A 262 -20.87 -20.49 10.03
CA ARG A 262 -20.68 -20.48 8.57
C ARG A 262 -20.95 -21.81 7.86
N ARG A 263 -21.02 -22.96 8.54
CA ARG A 263 -21.37 -24.26 7.92
C ARG A 263 -22.84 -24.37 7.50
N PHE A 264 -23.75 -23.64 8.15
CA PHE A 264 -25.15 -23.58 7.73
C PHE A 264 -25.25 -22.74 6.45
N HIS A 265 -25.88 -23.26 5.39
CA HIS A 265 -26.00 -22.57 4.10
C HIS A 265 -27.43 -22.63 3.56
N TRP A 266 -27.95 -21.53 3.03
CA TRP A 266 -29.26 -21.51 2.36
C TRP A 266 -29.21 -22.32 1.05
N VAL A 267 -30.17 -23.23 0.88
CA VAL A 267 -30.39 -24.04 -0.31
C VAL A 267 -31.84 -23.84 -0.76
N GLY A 268 -32.02 -23.52 -2.05
CA GLY A 268 -33.34 -23.46 -2.65
C GLY A 268 -33.92 -24.86 -2.89
N THR A 269 -35.19 -25.04 -2.55
CA THR A 269 -35.97 -26.24 -2.84
C THR A 269 -37.23 -25.84 -3.60
N GLN A 270 -37.41 -26.36 -4.80
CA GLN A 270 -38.70 -26.28 -5.51
C GLN A 270 -39.76 -27.00 -4.68
N SER A 271 -40.89 -26.35 -4.41
CA SER A 271 -42.01 -27.06 -3.78
C SER A 271 -42.60 -28.08 -4.75
N THR A 272 -42.99 -29.24 -4.26
CA THR A 272 -43.61 -30.31 -5.07
C THR A 272 -45.12 -30.17 -5.21
N GLN A 273 -45.70 -29.04 -4.77
CA GLN A 273 -47.15 -28.79 -4.77
C GLN A 273 -47.52 -27.49 -5.51
N ASP A 274 -46.72 -26.43 -5.39
CA ASP A 274 -46.82 -25.20 -6.20
C ASP A 274 -45.52 -24.93 -6.96
N ALA A 275 -45.60 -24.90 -8.29
CA ALA A 275 -44.43 -24.77 -9.19
C ALA A 275 -43.72 -23.41 -9.09
N ASP A 276 -44.44 -22.35 -8.70
CA ASP A 276 -43.91 -20.99 -8.59
C ASP A 276 -43.35 -20.65 -7.18
N SER A 277 -43.45 -21.56 -6.21
CA SER A 277 -43.02 -21.32 -4.82
C SER A 277 -41.66 -21.96 -4.50
N MET A 278 -40.60 -21.13 -4.48
CA MET A 278 -39.26 -21.53 -4.02
C MET A 278 -39.15 -21.48 -2.50
N ALA A 279 -39.04 -22.64 -1.85
CA ALA A 279 -38.81 -22.74 -0.41
C ALA A 279 -37.31 -22.80 -0.11
N TYR A 280 -36.79 -21.81 0.61
CA TYR A 280 -35.38 -21.78 1.06
C TYR A 280 -35.23 -22.44 2.43
N LEU A 281 -34.30 -23.38 2.55
CA LEU A 281 -33.96 -24.07 3.80
C LEU A 281 -32.46 -23.93 4.07
N LEU A 282 -32.06 -23.84 5.34
CA LEU A 282 -30.67 -24.01 5.73
C LEU A 282 -30.31 -25.51 5.66
N LYS A 283 -29.18 -25.81 5.04
CA LYS A 283 -28.55 -27.14 5.03
C LYS A 283 -27.33 -27.15 5.95
N PHE A 284 -27.17 -28.24 6.70
CA PHE A 284 -25.95 -28.59 7.43
C PHE A 284 -25.72 -30.10 7.30
N GLY A 285 -24.57 -30.53 6.77
CA GLY A 285 -24.33 -31.95 6.47
C GLY A 285 -25.45 -32.53 5.58
N PRO A 286 -26.09 -33.67 5.94
CA PRO A 286 -27.28 -34.17 5.26
C PRO A 286 -28.58 -33.45 5.67
N GLU A 287 -28.58 -32.75 6.81
CA GLU A 287 -29.78 -32.20 7.46
C GLU A 287 -30.28 -30.89 6.80
N LYS A 288 -31.59 -30.66 6.90
CA LYS A 288 -32.27 -29.45 6.40
C LYS A 288 -33.20 -28.88 7.48
N MET A 289 -33.17 -27.56 7.65
CA MET A 289 -33.91 -26.83 8.68
C MET A 289 -34.37 -25.45 8.19
N SER A 290 -35.44 -24.90 8.76
CA SER A 290 -35.99 -23.60 8.36
C SER A 290 -35.26 -22.39 8.99
N ARG A 291 -34.56 -22.62 10.10
CA ARG A 291 -33.84 -21.60 10.92
C ARG A 291 -32.61 -22.23 11.56
N LEU A 292 -31.68 -21.40 12.04
CA LEU A 292 -30.53 -21.86 12.82
C LEU A 292 -30.97 -22.63 14.09
N PRO A 293 -30.16 -23.59 14.59
CA PRO A 293 -30.45 -24.30 15.83
C PRO A 293 -30.60 -23.39 17.06
N SER A 294 -31.38 -23.84 18.04
CA SER A 294 -31.62 -23.13 19.30
C SER A 294 -30.33 -22.90 20.08
N PHE A 295 -29.44 -23.88 20.16
CA PHE A 295 -28.16 -23.76 20.87
C PHE A 295 -27.26 -22.66 20.30
N ILE A 296 -27.39 -22.32 19.01
CA ILE A 296 -26.74 -21.13 18.44
C ILE A 296 -27.54 -19.89 18.82
N THR A 297 -28.80 -19.80 18.39
CA THR A 297 -29.61 -18.57 18.48
C THR A 297 -29.83 -18.06 19.91
N GLN A 298 -29.93 -18.95 20.90
CA GLN A 298 -30.10 -18.56 22.31
C GLN A 298 -28.82 -18.00 22.93
N ASN A 299 -27.66 -18.60 22.67
CA ASN A 299 -26.39 -18.18 23.26
C ASN A 299 -25.67 -17.08 22.47
N PHE A 300 -26.07 -16.81 21.22
CA PHE A 300 -25.26 -16.01 20.30
C PHE A 300 -25.04 -14.57 20.78
N ASN A 301 -26.10 -13.88 21.22
CA ASN A 301 -26.00 -12.50 21.66
C ASN A 301 -25.21 -12.38 22.98
N ASP A 302 -25.52 -13.22 23.97
CA ASP A 302 -24.86 -13.26 25.29
C ASP A 302 -23.35 -13.53 25.21
N VAL A 303 -22.88 -14.14 24.12
CA VAL A 303 -21.49 -14.53 23.91
C VAL A 303 -20.75 -13.58 22.96
N VAL A 304 -21.36 -13.22 21.83
CA VAL A 304 -20.66 -12.46 20.77
C VAL A 304 -20.80 -10.95 20.94
N ARG A 305 -21.88 -10.46 21.55
CA ARG A 305 -22.09 -9.02 21.76
C ARG A 305 -21.09 -8.41 22.76
N PRO A 306 -20.78 -9.01 23.93
CA PRO A 306 -19.74 -8.48 24.81
C PRO A 306 -18.36 -8.44 24.15
N LEU A 307 -18.06 -9.40 23.27
CA LEU A 307 -16.81 -9.45 22.51
C LEU A 307 -16.67 -8.34 21.44
N LEU A 308 -17.75 -7.62 21.11
CA LEU A 308 -17.66 -6.41 20.28
C LEU A 308 -16.98 -5.24 21.03
N ALA A 309 -17.07 -5.19 22.36
CA ALA A 309 -16.45 -4.17 23.20
C ALA A 309 -15.07 -4.57 23.75
N HIS A 310 -14.57 -5.77 23.41
CA HIS A 310 -13.33 -6.30 23.98
C HIS A 310 -12.09 -5.49 23.52
N ALA A 311 -11.18 -5.12 24.44
CA ALA A 311 -10.05 -4.23 24.17
C ALA A 311 -9.08 -4.70 23.05
N GLN A 312 -8.87 -6.02 22.93
CA GLN A 312 -8.11 -6.60 21.82
C GLN A 312 -8.86 -6.50 20.47
N LEU A 313 -8.29 -5.76 19.52
CA LEU A 313 -8.88 -5.50 18.19
C LEU A 313 -9.27 -6.79 17.41
N SER A 314 -8.40 -7.81 17.42
CA SER A 314 -8.65 -9.04 16.67
C SER A 314 -9.87 -9.81 17.19
N ILE A 315 -10.21 -9.67 18.47
CA ILE A 315 -11.47 -10.21 19.03
C ILE A 315 -12.67 -9.44 18.49
N ARG A 316 -12.65 -8.10 18.50
CA ARG A 316 -13.73 -7.27 17.92
C ARG A 316 -13.96 -7.60 16.45
N GLU A 317 -12.88 -7.75 15.68
CA GLU A 317 -12.93 -8.19 14.29
C GLU A 317 -13.59 -9.56 14.13
N HIS A 318 -13.18 -10.56 14.91
CA HIS A 318 -13.73 -11.91 14.79
C HIS A 318 -15.17 -12.03 15.33
N ALA A 319 -15.53 -11.27 16.37
CA ALA A 319 -16.90 -11.11 16.85
C ALA A 319 -17.79 -10.44 15.77
N THR A 320 -17.33 -9.36 15.14
CA THR A 320 -18.03 -8.69 14.03
C THR A 320 -18.24 -9.65 12.84
N LYS A 321 -17.22 -10.44 12.50
CA LYS A 321 -17.29 -11.46 11.42
C LYS A 321 -18.23 -12.62 11.79
N ALA A 322 -18.31 -13.00 13.06
CA ALA A 322 -19.27 -13.98 13.56
C ALA A 322 -20.70 -13.41 13.49
N TYR A 323 -20.94 -12.19 13.98
CA TYR A 323 -22.23 -11.52 14.01
C TYR A 323 -22.79 -11.32 12.59
N SER A 324 -21.93 -10.88 11.66
CA SER A 324 -22.23 -10.83 10.22
C SER A 324 -22.66 -12.19 9.66
N SER A 325 -21.95 -13.26 10.04
CA SER A 325 -22.24 -14.62 9.57
C SER A 325 -23.53 -15.20 10.16
N TYR A 326 -23.87 -14.85 11.41
CA TYR A 326 -25.12 -15.19 12.06
C TYR A 326 -26.31 -14.50 11.35
N LEU A 327 -26.24 -13.18 11.19
CA LEU A 327 -27.30 -12.39 10.55
C LEU A 327 -27.58 -12.83 9.10
N SER A 328 -26.56 -13.23 8.33
CA SER A 328 -26.76 -13.74 6.96
C SER A 328 -27.45 -15.13 6.91
N ARG A 329 -27.75 -15.74 8.06
CA ARG A 329 -28.39 -17.05 8.23
C ARG A 329 -29.69 -16.98 9.05
N CYS A 330 -30.00 -15.83 9.63
CA CYS A 330 -31.30 -15.55 10.23
C CYS A 330 -32.30 -15.05 9.18
N GLU A 331 -33.55 -14.80 9.59
CA GLU A 331 -34.52 -14.13 8.74
C GLU A 331 -34.22 -12.63 8.62
N PHE A 332 -34.69 -11.98 7.55
CA PHE A 332 -34.47 -10.54 7.34
C PHE A 332 -35.00 -9.67 8.49
N ARG A 333 -36.04 -10.12 9.19
CA ARG A 333 -36.57 -9.47 10.40
C ARG A 333 -35.52 -9.36 11.51
N GLU A 334 -34.64 -10.36 11.64
CA GLU A 334 -33.54 -10.34 12.61
C GLU A 334 -32.55 -9.23 12.28
N ALA A 335 -32.15 -9.09 11.01
CA ALA A 335 -31.26 -8.02 10.57
C ALA A 335 -31.87 -6.63 10.81
N LEU A 336 -33.17 -6.43 10.54
CA LEU A 336 -33.87 -5.19 10.87
C LEU A 336 -33.92 -4.94 12.39
N SER A 337 -34.15 -5.98 13.20
CA SER A 337 -34.19 -5.88 14.65
C SER A 337 -32.81 -5.52 15.22
N SER A 338 -31.75 -6.24 14.81
CA SER A 338 -30.37 -5.95 15.20
C SER A 338 -29.91 -4.57 14.74
N PHE A 339 -30.35 -4.07 13.59
CA PHE A 339 -30.05 -2.69 13.19
C PHE A 339 -30.72 -1.66 14.09
N ARG A 340 -32.02 -1.82 14.39
CA ARG A 340 -32.71 -0.94 15.34
C ARG A 340 -32.07 -1.00 16.73
N GLU A 341 -31.66 -2.19 17.17
CA GLU A 341 -30.99 -2.38 18.45
C GLU A 341 -29.59 -1.74 18.49
N VAL A 342 -28.74 -1.95 17.48
CA VAL A 342 -27.42 -1.32 17.43
C VAL A 342 -27.54 0.20 17.33
N MET A 343 -28.46 0.73 16.51
CA MET A 343 -28.72 2.18 16.45
C MET A 343 -29.36 2.73 17.73
N SER A 344 -30.07 1.91 18.52
CA SER A 344 -30.53 2.29 19.86
C SER A 344 -29.38 2.28 20.86
N HIS A 345 -28.43 1.36 20.74
CA HIS A 345 -27.30 1.25 21.66
C HIS A 345 -26.29 2.38 21.44
N LEU A 346 -25.96 2.67 20.18
CA LEU A 346 -25.16 3.83 19.76
C LEU A 346 -25.82 5.18 20.17
N CYS A 347 -27.12 5.20 20.45
CA CYS A 347 -27.83 6.38 20.94
C CYS A 347 -28.20 6.34 22.43
N ARG A 348 -27.87 5.27 23.18
CA ARG A 348 -28.31 5.05 24.56
C ARG A 348 -28.09 6.28 25.44
N ASP A 349 -26.87 6.80 25.39
CA ASP A 349 -26.42 7.90 26.26
C ASP A 349 -26.71 9.28 25.64
N SER A 350 -27.29 9.33 24.42
CA SER A 350 -27.59 10.56 23.68
C SER A 350 -28.97 11.17 23.97
N GLN A 351 -29.90 10.40 24.54
CA GLN A 351 -31.26 10.87 24.86
C GLN A 351 -31.33 11.56 26.24
N PRO A 352 -32.27 12.50 26.46
CA PRO A 352 -32.54 13.08 27.79
C PRO A 352 -33.44 12.16 28.62
N GLU A 353 -33.20 12.08 29.93
CA GLU A 353 -33.90 11.12 30.81
C GLU A 353 -35.36 11.49 31.17
N THR A 354 -35.86 12.68 30.84
CA THR A 354 -36.98 13.27 31.61
C THR A 354 -38.08 14.04 30.85
N GLU A 355 -38.03 14.21 29.52
CA GLU A 355 -39.02 15.03 28.80
C GLU A 355 -39.81 14.31 27.69
N ALA A 356 -40.94 14.91 27.30
CA ALA A 356 -41.98 14.26 26.50
C ALA A 356 -41.56 14.00 25.04
N ALA A 357 -42.01 12.88 24.48
CA ALA A 357 -41.50 12.27 23.26
C ALA A 357 -41.78 13.02 21.93
N GLU A 358 -42.31 14.24 21.95
CA GLU A 358 -42.71 14.98 20.75
C GLU A 358 -41.57 15.80 20.12
N GLN A 359 -40.50 16.14 20.86
CA GLN A 359 -39.34 16.88 20.35
C GLN A 359 -38.01 16.40 20.96
N ALA A 360 -37.71 15.10 20.87
CA ALA A 360 -36.39 14.59 21.26
C ALA A 360 -35.29 15.19 20.36
N PRO A 361 -34.20 15.77 20.92
CA PRO A 361 -33.14 16.39 20.13
C PRO A 361 -32.38 15.36 19.29
N LEU A 362 -31.88 15.79 18.12
CA LEU A 362 -31.11 14.93 17.22
C LEU A 362 -29.82 14.42 17.92
N PRO A 363 -29.51 13.10 17.89
CA PRO A 363 -28.39 12.50 18.62
C PRO A 363 -27.03 13.23 18.58
N HIS A 364 -26.67 13.87 17.46
CA HIS A 364 -25.39 14.59 17.34
C HIS A 364 -25.30 15.85 18.21
N LEU A 365 -26.44 16.42 18.63
CA LEU A 365 -26.51 17.56 19.54
C LEU A 365 -26.29 17.16 21.01
N ALA A 366 -26.29 15.85 21.32
CA ALA A 366 -26.10 15.35 22.68
C ALA A 366 -24.78 15.83 23.32
N VAL A 367 -23.75 16.07 22.48
CA VAL A 367 -22.40 16.56 22.87
C VAL A 367 -22.40 17.92 23.54
N LEU A 368 -23.49 18.68 23.44
CA LEU A 368 -23.61 20.02 24.03
C LEU A 368 -24.09 19.95 25.50
N ARG A 369 -24.59 18.79 25.95
CA ARG A 369 -25.04 18.58 27.33
C ARG A 369 -23.83 18.28 28.20
N ARG A 370 -23.76 18.93 29.36
CA ARG A 370 -22.61 18.86 30.28
C ARG A 370 -22.40 17.46 30.88
N GLU A 371 -23.45 16.65 30.91
CA GLU A 371 -23.48 15.29 31.44
C GLU A 371 -23.12 14.23 30.39
N TYR A 372 -22.97 14.61 29.10
CA TYR A 372 -22.77 13.64 28.03
C TYR A 372 -21.34 13.08 27.99
N SER A 373 -21.24 11.77 28.11
CA SER A 373 -20.03 10.99 27.78
C SER A 373 -20.23 10.24 26.46
N PHE A 374 -19.20 10.22 25.61
CA PHE A 374 -19.15 9.26 24.51
C PHE A 374 -19.07 7.82 25.05
N MET A 375 -19.74 6.90 24.34
CA MET A 375 -19.53 5.45 24.46
C MET A 375 -18.05 5.08 24.35
N ASP A 376 -17.63 3.98 24.97
CA ASP A 376 -16.25 3.49 24.86
C ASP A 376 -15.82 3.27 23.40
N ALA A 377 -14.53 3.51 23.11
CA ALA A 377 -13.97 3.44 21.77
C ALA A 377 -14.00 2.03 21.18
N TYR A 378 -13.83 1.00 21.99
CA TYR A 378 -13.85 -0.39 21.54
C TYR A 378 -15.30 -0.85 21.30
N GLU A 379 -16.22 -0.53 22.22
CA GLU A 379 -17.66 -0.78 22.06
C GLU A 379 -18.23 -0.10 20.80
N ALA A 380 -17.94 1.19 20.63
CA ALA A 380 -18.38 1.96 19.47
C ALA A 380 -17.85 1.39 18.15
N GLU A 381 -16.55 1.08 18.06
CA GLU A 381 -15.93 0.48 16.87
C GLU A 381 -16.55 -0.89 16.52
N GLY A 382 -16.75 -1.76 17.51
CA GLY A 382 -17.36 -3.08 17.30
C GLY A 382 -18.81 -2.99 16.82
N LEU A 383 -19.62 -2.11 17.43
CA LEU A 383 -21.01 -1.86 17.01
C LEU A 383 -21.08 -1.26 15.60
N LEU A 384 -20.21 -0.29 15.27
CA LEU A 384 -20.11 0.28 13.92
C LEU A 384 -19.65 -0.76 12.89
N GLY A 385 -18.77 -1.70 13.27
CA GLY A 385 -18.41 -2.85 12.44
C GLY A 385 -19.62 -3.72 12.06
N VAL A 386 -20.56 -3.92 13.00
CA VAL A 386 -21.83 -4.62 12.72
C VAL A 386 -22.79 -3.74 11.90
N CYS A 387 -22.85 -2.42 12.13
CA CYS A 387 -23.57 -1.48 11.24
C CYS A 387 -23.07 -1.55 9.79
N VAL A 388 -21.75 -1.63 9.56
CA VAL A 388 -21.16 -1.77 8.21
C VAL A 388 -21.65 -3.04 7.51
N PHE A 389 -21.93 -4.13 8.23
CA PHE A 389 -22.59 -5.29 7.65
C PHE A 389 -24.08 -5.01 7.37
N LEU A 390 -24.83 -4.53 8.37
CA LEU A 390 -26.28 -4.32 8.29
C LEU A 390 -26.69 -3.34 7.17
N VAL A 391 -25.96 -2.23 7.04
CA VAL A 391 -26.21 -1.20 6.02
C VAL A 391 -26.09 -1.74 4.60
N LYS A 392 -25.26 -2.76 4.35
CA LYS A 392 -25.12 -3.43 3.04
C LYS A 392 -26.29 -4.34 2.68
N HIS A 393 -27.04 -4.84 3.66
CA HIS A 393 -28.05 -5.90 3.46
C HIS A 393 -29.50 -5.43 3.66
N ILE A 394 -29.72 -4.37 4.45
CA ILE A 394 -31.04 -3.74 4.63
C ILE A 394 -31.31 -2.80 3.44
N PRO A 395 -32.40 -2.93 2.67
CA PRO A 395 -32.70 -2.01 1.55
C PRO A 395 -32.93 -0.55 2.00
N PRO A 396 -32.73 0.47 1.13
CA PRO A 396 -32.87 1.89 1.47
C PRO A 396 -34.23 2.26 2.09
N GLY A 397 -35.33 1.73 1.57
CA GLY A 397 -36.69 2.02 2.05
C GLY A 397 -36.98 1.63 3.51
N PHE A 398 -36.16 0.76 4.13
CA PHE A 398 -36.25 0.46 5.57
C PHE A 398 -35.40 1.40 6.45
N MET A 399 -34.52 2.20 5.85
CA MET A 399 -33.67 3.18 6.53
C MET A 399 -34.18 4.62 6.36
N LEU A 400 -34.74 4.94 5.19
CA LEU A 400 -35.23 6.28 4.86
C LEU A 400 -36.30 6.81 5.85
N PRO A 401 -37.31 6.04 6.32
CA PRO A 401 -38.34 6.56 7.23
C PRO A 401 -37.80 7.23 8.50
N SER A 402 -36.66 6.78 9.01
CA SER A 402 -36.00 7.36 10.19
C SER A 402 -34.62 7.96 9.85
N TRP A 403 -34.43 8.43 8.62
CA TRP A 403 -33.15 8.95 8.13
C TRP A 403 -32.53 10.05 9.01
N PRO A 404 -33.26 11.09 9.47
CA PRO A 404 -32.67 12.14 10.31
C PRO A 404 -32.06 11.59 11.61
N TYR A 405 -32.72 10.61 12.23
CA TYR A 405 -32.21 9.92 13.40
C TYR A 405 -30.94 9.12 13.08
N TYR A 406 -30.95 8.24 12.07
CA TYR A 406 -29.79 7.42 11.72
C TYR A 406 -28.59 8.26 11.24
N PHE A 407 -28.82 9.26 10.39
CA PHE A 407 -27.79 10.17 9.89
C PHE A 407 -27.16 10.97 11.05
N SER A 408 -27.99 11.47 11.97
CA SER A 408 -27.54 12.12 13.19
C SER A 408 -26.73 11.18 14.09
N THR A 409 -27.13 9.92 14.26
CA THR A 409 -26.34 8.93 15.00
C THR A 409 -24.94 8.77 14.39
N PHE A 410 -24.82 8.65 13.07
CA PHE A 410 -23.51 8.54 12.44
C PHE A 410 -22.70 9.86 12.55
N ASN A 411 -23.33 11.03 12.45
CA ASN A 411 -22.66 12.31 12.70
C ASN A 411 -22.09 12.43 14.13
N LEU A 412 -22.77 11.87 15.14
CA LEU A 412 -22.26 11.80 16.52
C LEU A 412 -20.92 11.03 16.60
N TYR A 413 -20.78 9.93 15.86
CA TYR A 413 -19.56 9.13 15.88
C TYR A 413 -18.46 9.62 14.92
N LEU A 414 -18.77 10.50 13.96
CA LEU A 414 -17.74 11.26 13.23
C LEU A 414 -16.97 12.24 14.12
N MET A 415 -17.56 12.72 15.22
CA MET A 415 -16.89 13.57 16.21
C MET A 415 -16.40 12.84 17.46
N HIS A 416 -16.48 11.50 17.48
CA HIS A 416 -15.97 10.70 18.59
C HIS A 416 -14.46 10.92 18.80
N PRO A 417 -13.93 11.04 20.05
CA PRO A 417 -12.51 11.35 20.31
C PRO A 417 -11.49 10.37 19.71
N ALA A 418 -11.81 9.06 19.65
CA ALA A 418 -10.93 8.04 19.05
C ALA A 418 -11.03 8.01 17.51
N SER A 419 -9.89 8.08 16.82
CA SER A 419 -9.83 8.10 15.34
C SER A 419 -10.32 6.80 14.69
N THR A 420 -10.12 5.64 15.32
CA THR A 420 -10.65 4.34 14.86
C THR A 420 -12.16 4.36 14.69
N VAL A 421 -12.88 4.98 15.64
CA VAL A 421 -14.33 5.14 15.62
C VAL A 421 -14.78 6.08 14.50
N ARG A 422 -14.07 7.21 14.30
CA ARG A 422 -14.31 8.12 13.16
C ARG A 422 -14.14 7.40 11.81
N GLN A 423 -13.10 6.57 11.69
CA GLN A 423 -12.83 5.76 10.49
C GLN A 423 -13.90 4.68 10.26
N ALA A 424 -14.30 3.94 11.31
CA ALA A 424 -15.36 2.93 11.23
C ALA A 424 -16.70 3.55 10.80
N THR A 425 -17.05 4.70 11.35
CA THR A 425 -18.23 5.49 10.95
C THR A 425 -18.14 5.97 9.51
N SER A 426 -16.96 6.39 9.06
CA SER A 426 -16.74 6.81 7.67
C SER A 426 -16.91 5.66 6.66
N GLN A 427 -16.61 4.41 7.06
CA GLN A 427 -16.96 3.22 6.26
C GLN A 427 -18.48 3.00 6.19
N VAL A 428 -19.25 3.33 7.24
CA VAL A 428 -20.73 3.29 7.17
C VAL A 428 -21.23 4.25 6.09
N PHE A 429 -20.73 5.49 6.06
CA PHE A 429 -21.09 6.46 5.01
C PHE A 429 -20.69 6.01 3.60
N LYS A 430 -19.49 5.45 3.41
CA LYS A 430 -19.06 4.82 2.15
C LYS A 430 -20.07 3.78 1.66
N TYR A 431 -20.52 2.90 2.57
CA TYR A 431 -21.47 1.84 2.21
C TYR A 431 -22.94 2.29 2.15
N LEU A 432 -23.31 3.43 2.74
CA LEU A 432 -24.61 4.07 2.48
C LEU A 432 -24.68 4.60 1.04
N VAL A 433 -23.61 5.25 0.55
CA VAL A 433 -23.53 5.74 -0.82
C VAL A 433 -23.42 4.60 -1.84
N ALA A 434 -22.59 3.59 -1.59
CA ALA A 434 -22.38 2.47 -2.52
C ALA A 434 -23.58 1.52 -2.67
N LYS A 435 -24.63 1.71 -1.86
CA LYS A 435 -25.81 0.87 -1.72
C LYS A 435 -26.76 0.90 -2.92
N ASP A 436 -26.95 2.09 -3.49
CA ASP A 436 -27.83 2.32 -4.63
C ASP A 436 -27.06 3.03 -5.74
N CYS A 437 -26.09 2.32 -6.31
CA CYS A 437 -25.24 2.83 -7.41
C CYS A 437 -25.98 3.05 -8.74
N ASN A 438 -27.31 2.93 -8.75
CA ASN A 438 -28.21 3.24 -9.86
C ASN A 438 -29.13 4.44 -9.55
N ASN A 439 -29.00 5.09 -8.39
CA ASN A 439 -29.79 6.25 -8.00
C ASN A 439 -28.94 7.26 -7.19
N PRO A 440 -28.73 8.50 -7.69
CA PRO A 440 -27.93 9.51 -6.98
C PRO A 440 -28.59 10.03 -5.69
N THR A 441 -29.84 9.66 -5.38
CA THR A 441 -30.57 10.09 -4.18
C THR A 441 -29.77 9.87 -2.87
N LEU A 442 -29.22 8.67 -2.64
CA LEU A 442 -28.43 8.41 -1.42
C LEU A 442 -27.09 9.14 -1.42
N LEU A 443 -26.47 9.32 -2.58
CA LEU A 443 -25.24 10.12 -2.73
C LEU A 443 -25.48 11.57 -2.32
N LYS A 444 -26.53 12.20 -2.87
CA LYS A 444 -26.88 13.60 -2.58
C LYS A 444 -27.32 13.77 -1.12
N LEU A 445 -28.17 12.89 -0.58
CA LEU A 445 -28.55 12.90 0.85
C LEU A 445 -27.32 12.85 1.78
N VAL A 446 -26.39 11.92 1.53
CA VAL A 446 -25.21 11.75 2.39
C VAL A 446 -24.24 12.92 2.25
N LEU A 447 -23.85 13.32 1.04
CA LEU A 447 -22.84 14.37 0.88
C LEU A 447 -23.38 15.76 1.24
N GLN A 448 -24.63 16.10 0.89
CA GLN A 448 -25.22 17.38 1.29
C GLN A 448 -25.31 17.48 2.83
N GLY A 449 -25.71 16.39 3.52
CA GLY A 449 -25.72 16.35 5.00
C GLY A 449 -24.33 16.34 5.65
N LEU A 450 -23.29 15.83 4.97
CA LEU A 450 -21.90 15.91 5.44
C LEU A 450 -21.25 17.27 5.16
N CYS A 451 -21.80 18.04 4.21
CA CYS A 451 -21.39 19.42 3.94
C CYS A 451 -22.11 20.44 4.84
N ALA A 452 -23.37 20.18 5.18
CA ALA A 452 -24.21 21.03 6.04
C ALA A 452 -23.53 21.38 7.38
N ASP A 453 -23.91 22.49 8.00
CA ASP A 453 -23.42 22.97 9.30
C ASP A 453 -21.92 23.35 9.34
N TRP A 454 -21.15 23.14 8.26
CA TRP A 454 -19.77 23.61 8.11
C TRP A 454 -19.73 24.79 7.12
N SER A 455 -20.03 25.97 7.64
CA SER A 455 -19.83 27.24 6.90
C SER A 455 -18.34 27.60 6.85
N VAL A 456 -17.88 28.10 5.70
CA VAL A 456 -16.48 28.51 5.48
C VAL A 456 -16.44 30.01 5.20
N ASP A 457 -15.70 30.75 6.03
CA ASP A 457 -15.45 32.17 5.80
C ASP A 457 -14.43 32.36 4.67
N LEU A 458 -14.94 32.54 3.45
CA LEU A 458 -14.11 32.81 2.27
C LEU A 458 -13.26 34.07 2.42
N GLN A 459 -13.72 35.11 3.13
CA GLN A 459 -12.93 36.33 3.34
C GLN A 459 -11.71 36.06 4.23
N SER A 460 -11.81 35.10 5.16
CA SER A 460 -10.64 34.64 5.94
C SER A 460 -9.63 33.85 5.09
N LEU A 461 -10.08 33.15 4.05
CA LEU A 461 -9.24 32.32 3.18
C LEU A 461 -8.63 33.10 2.00
N GLU A 462 -9.32 34.13 1.52
CA GLU A 462 -8.80 35.20 0.64
C GLU A 462 -7.86 36.15 1.41
N GLY A 463 -8.08 36.27 2.72
CA GLY A 463 -7.36 37.14 3.64
C GLY A 463 -5.84 37.01 3.50
N HIS A 464 -5.17 38.14 3.27
CA HIS A 464 -3.73 38.17 3.11
C HIS A 464 -3.05 37.66 4.38
N SER A 465 -2.20 36.63 4.25
CA SER A 465 -1.40 36.13 5.37
C SER A 465 -0.64 37.29 6.03
N PRO A 466 -0.73 37.47 7.36
CA PRO A 466 -0.24 38.68 8.02
C PRO A 466 1.26 38.83 7.79
N ARG A 467 1.66 39.95 7.16
CA ARG A 467 3.05 40.25 6.78
C ARG A 467 4.02 39.82 7.90
N PRO A 468 4.95 38.88 7.64
CA PRO A 468 5.77 38.30 8.71
C PRO A 468 6.54 39.40 9.42
N ARG A 469 6.47 39.43 10.77
CA ARG A 469 6.97 40.54 11.59
C ARG A 469 8.45 40.79 11.31
N LEU A 470 8.73 41.91 10.63
CA LEU A 470 10.05 42.25 10.12
C LEU A 470 10.99 42.70 11.25
N SER A 471 11.84 41.80 11.74
CA SER A 471 12.98 42.15 12.58
C SER A 471 14.13 42.67 11.70
N SER A 472 14.22 43.98 11.49
CA SER A 472 15.37 44.61 10.84
C SER A 472 16.62 44.50 11.72
N PHE A 473 17.55 43.61 11.39
CA PHE A 473 18.84 43.53 12.09
C PHE A 473 19.65 44.81 11.86
N GLY A 474 19.85 45.59 12.92
CA GLY A 474 20.49 46.90 12.82
C GLY A 474 21.22 47.33 14.09
N LYS A 475 22.56 47.37 13.98
CA LYS A 475 23.55 48.04 14.86
C LYS A 475 23.89 47.40 16.21
N SER A 476 25.08 46.79 16.20
CA SER A 476 26.23 47.03 17.11
C SER A 476 26.14 46.73 18.62
N PRO A 477 27.08 45.94 19.20
CA PRO A 477 27.13 45.67 20.63
C PRO A 477 28.04 46.64 21.42
N ARG A 478 27.58 47.10 22.60
CA ARG A 478 28.44 47.58 23.70
C ARG A 478 27.67 47.84 25.00
N GLN A 479 28.10 47.17 26.09
CA GLN A 479 28.03 47.60 27.51
C GLN A 479 26.62 47.78 28.15
N ALA A 480 26.43 47.73 29.47
CA ALA A 480 27.12 46.98 30.54
C ALA A 480 26.34 47.11 31.87
N TRP A 481 26.15 45.99 32.60
CA TRP A 481 25.84 45.91 34.06
C TRP A 481 24.50 46.52 34.55
N GLY A 482 24.05 46.15 35.76
CA GLY A 482 23.07 46.94 36.54
C GLY A 482 21.77 46.25 36.99
N ASP A 483 21.89 45.24 37.87
CA ASP A 483 21.22 45.09 39.19
C ASP A 483 19.84 45.76 39.49
N SER A 484 19.07 45.06 40.35
CA SER A 484 18.00 45.56 41.25
C SER A 484 16.66 46.03 40.65
N GLY A 485 15.57 45.54 41.24
CA GLY A 485 14.19 45.90 40.88
C GLY A 485 13.33 46.32 42.08
N ARG A 486 12.10 46.77 41.81
CA ARG A 486 11.05 47.01 42.81
C ARG A 486 9.65 47.00 42.19
N LYS A 487 8.63 46.80 43.03
CA LYS A 487 7.21 47.09 42.72
C LYS A 487 6.96 48.60 42.77
N ASP A 488 5.92 49.10 42.09
CA ASP A 488 4.70 49.61 42.76
C ASP A 488 3.67 50.12 41.72
N MET A 489 2.53 50.62 42.20
CA MET A 489 1.24 50.69 41.49
C MET A 489 0.94 52.00 40.72
N ASP A 490 -0.06 51.89 39.84
CA ASP A 490 -1.07 52.87 39.46
C ASP A 490 -0.68 54.29 38.97
N ARG A 491 -1.15 54.60 37.75
CA ARG A 491 -1.83 55.88 37.46
C ARG A 491 -2.81 55.74 36.29
N LEU A 492 -4.09 56.00 36.56
CA LEU A 492 -5.12 56.14 35.54
C LEU A 492 -5.05 57.50 34.85
N SER A 493 -5.19 57.52 33.52
CA SER A 493 -5.65 58.66 32.72
C SER A 493 -6.28 58.14 31.42
N PRO A 494 -7.40 58.71 30.94
CA PRO A 494 -8.17 58.14 29.83
C PRO A 494 -7.78 58.70 28.45
N GLY A 495 -8.07 57.92 27.40
CA GLY A 495 -8.34 58.46 26.07
C GLY A 495 -7.27 58.24 24.99
N SER A 496 -7.22 57.05 24.41
CA SER A 496 -6.94 56.90 22.97
C SER A 496 -7.69 55.69 22.40
N SER A 497 -8.33 55.87 21.25
CA SER A 497 -9.05 54.80 20.53
C SER A 497 -8.05 53.92 19.79
N GLY A 498 -7.59 52.83 20.42
CA GLY A 498 -6.68 51.85 19.84
C GLY A 498 -7.36 50.49 19.62
N SER A 499 -7.80 50.20 18.39
CA SER A 499 -8.39 48.91 18.04
C SER A 499 -7.36 47.77 18.16
N PRO A 500 -7.65 46.66 18.86
CA PRO A 500 -6.71 45.56 19.07
C PRO A 500 -6.61 44.61 17.86
N LEU A 501 -6.39 45.16 16.66
CA LEU A 501 -6.07 44.40 15.43
C LEU A 501 -4.61 43.93 15.47
N GLY A 502 -4.27 43.11 16.47
CA GLY A 502 -2.91 42.69 16.81
C GLY A 502 -2.62 41.18 16.68
N ALA A 503 -3.65 40.39 16.36
CA ALA A 503 -3.55 38.96 16.08
C ALA A 503 -4.67 38.56 15.11
N SER A 504 -4.39 37.60 14.20
CA SER A 504 -5.46 36.69 13.78
C SER A 504 -5.94 35.97 15.05
N PRO A 505 -7.25 35.82 15.30
CA PRO A 505 -7.70 35.10 16.48
C PRO A 505 -7.07 33.71 16.44
N ARG A 506 -6.27 33.40 17.47
CA ARG A 506 -5.94 32.00 17.76
C ARG A 506 -7.25 31.34 18.13
N ARG A 507 -8.00 30.80 17.14
CA ARG A 507 -9.12 29.89 17.37
C ARG A 507 -8.64 28.93 18.46
N ARG A 508 -9.35 28.91 19.59
CA ARG A 508 -9.00 27.98 20.66
C ARG A 508 -9.05 26.59 20.05
N ARG A 509 -8.15 25.70 20.47
CA ARG A 509 -8.04 24.34 19.91
C ARG A 509 -9.18 23.45 20.41
N ALA A 510 -10.43 23.88 20.21
CA ALA A 510 -11.64 23.20 20.63
C ALA A 510 -11.55 21.72 20.30
N THR A 511 -11.44 20.91 21.35
CA THR A 511 -11.80 19.50 21.27
C THR A 511 -13.30 19.40 21.50
N ILE A 512 -13.93 18.36 20.96
CA ILE A 512 -15.30 18.00 21.27
C ILE A 512 -15.58 17.86 22.78
N GLN A 513 -14.56 17.66 23.62
CA GLN A 513 -14.70 17.63 25.08
C GLN A 513 -14.85 19.02 25.74
N ASP A 514 -14.40 20.10 25.08
CA ASP A 514 -14.52 21.47 25.61
C ASP A 514 -15.91 22.08 25.37
N ILE A 515 -16.69 21.51 24.43
CA ILE A 515 -17.84 22.17 23.81
C ILE A 515 -19.00 22.45 24.78
N CYS A 516 -19.15 21.64 25.83
CA CYS A 516 -20.14 21.85 26.89
C CYS A 516 -19.94 23.13 27.72
N SER A 517 -18.89 23.92 27.43
CA SER A 517 -18.61 25.23 28.00
C SER A 517 -18.91 26.42 27.08
N TYR A 518 -19.54 26.16 25.91
CA TYR A 518 -19.87 27.19 24.92
C TYR A 518 -21.19 27.91 25.27
N GLU A 519 -21.14 29.24 25.34
CA GLU A 519 -22.29 30.11 25.71
C GLU A 519 -22.91 30.88 24.52
N GLY A 520 -22.62 30.48 23.28
CA GLY A 520 -23.09 31.18 22.06
C GLY A 520 -24.43 30.65 21.51
N ASP A 521 -25.14 31.52 20.79
CA ASP A 521 -26.55 31.30 20.36
C ASP A 521 -26.78 30.18 19.32
N ASP A 522 -25.73 29.72 18.61
CA ASP A 522 -25.84 28.66 17.60
C ASP A 522 -25.05 27.39 17.99
N PRO A 523 -25.74 26.24 18.20
CA PRO A 523 -25.08 24.96 18.48
C PRO A 523 -24.32 24.39 17.27
N ALA A 524 -24.73 24.68 16.03
CA ALA A 524 -24.11 24.13 14.83
C ALA A 524 -22.70 24.72 14.63
N THR A 525 -22.57 26.05 14.72
CA THR A 525 -21.29 26.77 14.71
C THR A 525 -20.33 26.21 15.77
N ALA A 526 -20.79 25.97 17.01
CA ALA A 526 -19.96 25.44 18.09
C ALA A 526 -19.35 24.08 17.75
N ILE A 527 -20.16 23.14 17.23
CA ILE A 527 -19.70 21.81 16.83
C ILE A 527 -18.72 21.94 15.65
N SER A 528 -19.01 22.85 14.71
CA SER A 528 -18.18 23.08 13.53
C SER A 528 -16.77 23.60 13.83
N GLU A 529 -16.49 24.18 15.00
CA GLU A 529 -15.13 24.60 15.40
C GLU A 529 -14.27 23.43 15.91
N THR A 530 -14.87 22.28 16.23
CA THR A 530 -14.14 21.12 16.78
C THR A 530 -13.38 20.36 15.70
N TRP A 531 -12.13 19.97 16.01
CA TRP A 531 -11.26 19.31 15.03
C TRP A 531 -11.64 17.84 14.80
N GLU A 532 -12.17 17.14 15.81
CA GLU A 532 -12.58 15.73 15.67
C GLU A 532 -13.67 15.60 14.61
N TRP A 533 -14.68 16.49 14.65
CA TRP A 533 -15.80 16.54 13.71
C TRP A 533 -15.35 16.84 12.28
N ARG A 534 -14.43 17.81 12.11
CA ARG A 534 -13.82 18.14 10.81
C ARG A 534 -13.02 16.95 10.26
N GLU A 535 -12.21 16.28 11.09
CA GLU A 535 -11.42 15.13 10.63
C GLU A 535 -12.33 13.95 10.23
N GLY A 536 -13.37 13.66 11.02
CA GLY A 536 -14.35 12.63 10.69
C GLY A 536 -15.07 12.88 9.36
N ARG A 537 -15.49 14.12 9.10
CA ARG A 537 -16.11 14.48 7.81
C ARG A 537 -15.12 14.40 6.65
N LEU A 538 -13.85 14.76 6.84
CA LEU A 538 -12.80 14.56 5.83
C LEU A 538 -12.51 13.06 5.56
N PHE A 539 -12.53 12.18 6.57
CA PHE A 539 -12.45 10.72 6.35
C PHE A 539 -13.65 10.19 5.54
N ALA A 540 -14.87 10.68 5.82
CA ALA A 540 -16.05 10.32 5.05
C ALA A 540 -15.94 10.81 3.58
N TYR A 541 -15.43 12.03 3.35
CA TYR A 541 -15.14 12.54 2.02
C TYR A 541 -14.11 11.67 1.28
N GLU A 542 -12.97 11.36 1.90
CA GLU A 542 -11.92 10.52 1.30
C GLU A 542 -12.48 9.17 0.80
N LEU A 543 -13.28 8.50 1.64
CA LEU A 543 -13.84 7.19 1.33
C LEU A 543 -14.97 7.23 0.28
N ILE A 544 -15.80 8.27 0.27
CA ILE A 544 -16.86 8.45 -0.73
C ILE A 544 -16.26 8.88 -2.08
N LEU A 545 -15.34 9.84 -2.11
CA LEU A 545 -14.69 10.31 -3.34
C LEU A 545 -13.89 9.19 -3.99
N ARG A 546 -13.10 8.41 -3.22
CA ARG A 546 -12.41 7.21 -3.74
C ARG A 546 -13.40 6.19 -4.32
N PHE A 547 -14.58 6.01 -3.70
CA PHE A 547 -15.63 5.15 -4.26
C PHE A 547 -16.21 5.70 -5.57
N LEU A 548 -16.49 7.01 -5.66
CA LEU A 548 -17.04 7.66 -6.87
C LEU A 548 -16.07 7.55 -8.06
N VAL A 549 -14.79 7.85 -7.83
CA VAL A 549 -13.71 7.69 -8.80
C VAL A 549 -13.62 6.23 -9.27
N THR A 550 -13.53 5.27 -8.34
CA THR A 550 -13.49 3.82 -8.65
C THR A 550 -14.72 3.37 -9.43
N ASN A 551 -15.92 3.87 -9.08
CA ASN A 551 -17.16 3.56 -9.78
C ASN A 551 -17.16 4.11 -11.20
N HIS A 552 -16.76 5.37 -11.42
CA HIS A 552 -16.67 5.98 -12.73
C HIS A 552 -15.71 5.22 -13.65
N ILE A 553 -14.50 4.93 -13.14
CA ILE A 553 -13.46 4.18 -13.85
C ILE A 553 -13.89 2.75 -14.17
N HIS A 554 -14.64 2.06 -13.31
CA HIS A 554 -15.15 0.73 -13.63
C HIS A 554 -16.18 0.73 -14.76
N TYR A 555 -16.98 1.80 -14.90
CA TYR A 555 -17.96 1.93 -15.97
C TYR A 555 -17.31 2.36 -17.30
N LEU A 556 -16.34 3.29 -17.27
CA LEU A 556 -15.55 3.67 -18.44
C LEU A 556 -14.63 2.54 -18.92
N PHE A 557 -14.01 1.81 -18.00
CA PHE A 557 -12.93 0.86 -18.28
C PHE A 557 -13.14 -0.52 -17.60
N PRO A 558 -14.18 -1.30 -17.98
CA PRO A 558 -14.54 -2.54 -17.29
C PRO A 558 -13.47 -3.66 -17.28
N SER A 559 -12.36 -3.50 -17.99
CA SER A 559 -11.21 -4.41 -17.97
C SER A 559 -10.05 -3.98 -17.08
N LEU A 560 -9.98 -2.72 -16.62
CA LEU A 560 -8.97 -2.28 -15.65
C LEU A 560 -9.16 -2.95 -14.27
N VAL A 561 -10.42 -3.14 -13.87
CA VAL A 561 -10.80 -3.60 -12.51
C VAL A 561 -11.03 -5.13 -12.46
N SER A 562 -10.71 -5.86 -13.53
CA SER A 562 -10.86 -7.32 -13.59
C SER A 562 -9.62 -8.02 -12.99
N PRO A 563 -9.74 -8.83 -11.93
CA PRO A 563 -8.60 -9.35 -11.19
C PRO A 563 -7.90 -10.50 -11.93
N VAL A 564 -6.88 -10.18 -12.72
CA VAL A 564 -5.98 -11.15 -13.35
C VAL A 564 -4.77 -11.42 -12.43
N GLY A 565 -4.86 -12.49 -11.62
CA GLY A 565 -3.71 -13.07 -10.92
C GLY A 565 -3.44 -12.54 -9.50
N HIS A 566 -4.07 -13.18 -8.50
CA HIS A 566 -3.72 -13.27 -7.06
C HIS A 566 -3.43 -12.02 -6.21
N ALA A 567 -3.13 -10.85 -6.75
CA ALA A 567 -3.19 -9.60 -6.00
C ALA A 567 -4.67 -9.28 -5.68
N ARG A 568 -5.00 -9.06 -4.40
CA ARG A 568 -6.35 -8.59 -4.03
C ARG A 568 -6.45 -7.09 -4.35
N PHE A 569 -7.38 -6.73 -5.21
CA PHE A 569 -7.79 -5.34 -5.39
C PHE A 569 -8.61 -4.91 -4.17
N ASP A 570 -7.96 -4.34 -3.15
CA ASP A 570 -8.58 -4.07 -1.84
C ASP A 570 -9.37 -2.74 -1.78
N GLY A 571 -9.49 -2.02 -2.90
CA GLY A 571 -10.27 -0.78 -2.98
C GLY A 571 -9.76 0.39 -2.12
N MET A 572 -8.48 0.35 -1.74
CA MET A 572 -7.77 1.41 -1.00
C MET A 572 -6.91 2.32 -1.91
N ALA A 573 -6.56 1.83 -3.09
CA ALA A 573 -5.71 2.51 -4.08
C ALA A 573 -6.48 3.61 -4.84
N SER A 574 -5.81 4.74 -5.14
CA SER A 574 -6.25 5.70 -6.17
C SER A 574 -6.14 5.11 -7.58
N THR A 575 -6.71 5.78 -8.57
CA THR A 575 -6.50 5.52 -10.00
C THR A 575 -5.02 5.34 -10.32
N ASP A 576 -4.21 6.30 -9.85
CA ASP A 576 -2.76 6.37 -9.93
C ASP A 576 -2.10 5.11 -9.34
N ASP A 577 -2.44 4.77 -8.09
CA ASP A 577 -1.85 3.65 -7.33
C ASP A 577 -2.14 2.29 -7.99
N VAL A 578 -3.34 2.10 -8.53
CA VAL A 578 -3.74 0.88 -9.25
C VAL A 578 -2.86 0.68 -10.48
N ILE A 579 -2.68 1.73 -11.27
CA ILE A 579 -1.98 1.67 -12.56
C ILE A 579 -0.46 1.59 -12.36
N VAL A 580 0.09 2.34 -11.39
CA VAL A 580 1.51 2.27 -11.00
C VAL A 580 1.84 0.90 -10.36
N GLY A 581 0.93 0.36 -9.55
CA GLY A 581 1.09 -0.96 -8.91
C GLY A 581 1.24 -2.10 -9.91
N GLN A 582 0.46 -2.09 -11.00
CA GLN A 582 0.58 -3.09 -12.07
C GLN A 582 1.92 -2.96 -12.81
N ARG A 583 2.34 -1.75 -13.19
CA ARG A 583 3.63 -1.53 -13.89
C ARG A 583 4.85 -1.95 -13.07
N LYS A 584 4.83 -1.78 -11.73
CA LYS A 584 5.91 -2.31 -10.87
C LYS A 584 6.02 -3.84 -10.88
N MET A 585 4.93 -4.58 -11.16
CA MET A 585 4.97 -6.03 -11.37
C MET A 585 5.48 -6.44 -12.76
N GLU A 586 5.23 -5.64 -13.79
CA GLU A 586 5.65 -5.95 -15.18
C GLU A 586 7.12 -5.62 -15.42
N ILE A 587 7.58 -4.43 -15.01
CA ILE A 587 9.00 -4.01 -15.13
C ILE A 587 9.93 -4.98 -14.37
N GLY A 588 9.45 -5.60 -13.28
CA GLY A 588 10.17 -6.60 -12.51
C GLY A 588 10.37 -7.96 -13.20
N ARG A 589 9.84 -8.19 -14.42
CA ARG A 589 9.99 -9.45 -15.16
C ARG A 589 11.03 -9.43 -16.28
N ASP A 590 11.24 -8.29 -16.92
CA ASP A 590 11.96 -8.24 -18.21
C ASP A 590 13.49 -8.07 -18.08
N HIS A 591 14.04 -7.97 -16.87
CA HIS A 591 15.46 -7.60 -16.65
C HIS A 591 16.26 -8.54 -15.71
N ALA A 592 16.14 -9.86 -15.88
CA ALA A 592 17.11 -10.82 -15.32
C ALA A 592 17.28 -12.10 -16.17
N HIS A 593 18.22 -12.10 -17.12
CA HIS A 593 18.78 -13.34 -17.67
C HIS A 593 20.07 -13.69 -16.92
N HIS A 594 19.93 -14.40 -15.80
CA HIS A 594 21.00 -15.15 -15.13
C HIS A 594 20.46 -16.53 -14.79
N GLU A 595 21.27 -17.57 -14.98
CA GLU A 595 20.89 -18.92 -14.55
C GLU A 595 20.78 -18.98 -13.02
N PRO A 596 19.69 -19.51 -12.44
CA PRO A 596 19.55 -19.62 -11.00
C PRO A 596 20.41 -20.76 -10.46
N ILE A 597 21.59 -20.42 -9.93
CA ILE A 597 22.32 -21.29 -9.00
C ILE A 597 21.34 -21.71 -7.89
N GLN A 598 21.24 -23.02 -7.62
CA GLN A 598 20.22 -23.61 -6.75
C GLN A 598 20.34 -23.11 -5.29
N LYS A 599 19.61 -22.05 -4.95
CA LYS A 599 19.34 -21.67 -3.55
C LYS A 599 18.31 -22.65 -2.97
N SER A 600 18.58 -23.16 -1.77
CA SER A 600 17.82 -24.26 -1.18
C SER A 600 16.42 -23.83 -0.71
N TYR A 601 15.39 -24.54 -1.18
CA TYR A 601 13.98 -24.33 -0.81
C TYR A 601 13.76 -24.51 0.70
N SER A 602 13.78 -23.42 1.46
CA SER A 602 13.78 -23.47 2.93
C SER A 602 12.99 -22.36 3.64
N HIS A 603 11.95 -21.79 3.01
CA HIS A 603 10.92 -21.03 3.73
C HIS A 603 9.48 -21.30 3.24
N ALA A 604 8.60 -21.51 4.22
CA ALA A 604 7.13 -21.40 4.21
C ALA A 604 6.29 -22.09 3.11
N GLY A 605 5.42 -23.02 3.54
CA GLY A 605 4.03 -23.06 3.05
C GLY A 605 3.57 -24.26 2.22
N MET A 606 4.47 -25.10 1.69
CA MET A 606 4.08 -26.26 0.87
C MET A 606 3.54 -27.41 1.73
N THR A 607 2.28 -27.80 1.54
CA THR A 607 1.75 -29.09 2.02
C THR A 607 2.41 -30.25 1.29
N LEU A 608 2.51 -31.43 1.91
CA LEU A 608 3.14 -32.64 1.33
C LEU A 608 2.72 -32.93 -0.13
N ARG A 609 1.41 -32.79 -0.41
CA ARG A 609 0.79 -32.94 -1.75
C ARG A 609 1.44 -32.03 -2.81
N HIS A 610 1.75 -30.78 -2.47
CA HIS A 610 2.35 -29.81 -3.40
C HIS A 610 3.84 -30.06 -3.68
N ALA A 611 4.58 -30.64 -2.72
CA ALA A 611 5.97 -31.02 -2.95
C ALA A 611 6.09 -32.14 -3.99
N LEU A 612 5.18 -33.12 -3.94
CA LEU A 612 5.14 -34.26 -4.88
C LEU A 612 4.75 -33.83 -6.30
N HIS A 613 3.78 -32.91 -6.47
CA HIS A 613 3.38 -32.40 -7.79
C HIS A 613 4.47 -31.56 -8.50
N SER A 614 5.49 -31.08 -7.78
CA SER A 614 6.51 -30.17 -8.34
C SER A 614 7.63 -30.86 -9.12
N TYR A 615 7.68 -32.19 -9.14
CA TYR A 615 8.83 -32.95 -9.68
C TYR A 615 8.72 -33.38 -11.16
N ASN A 616 7.60 -33.14 -11.83
CA ASN A 616 7.24 -33.85 -13.07
C ASN A 616 7.07 -32.97 -14.33
N HIS A 617 8.01 -32.05 -14.57
CA HIS A 617 8.15 -31.37 -15.87
C HIS A 617 9.61 -31.29 -16.36
N GLY A 618 10.00 -32.28 -17.18
CA GLY A 618 11.20 -32.27 -18.04
C GLY A 618 10.80 -32.47 -19.51
N PRO A 619 11.56 -31.96 -20.48
CA PRO A 619 11.10 -31.83 -21.86
C PRO A 619 11.22 -33.12 -22.69
N THR A 620 10.22 -33.37 -23.55
CA THR A 620 10.31 -34.31 -24.69
C THR A 620 9.98 -33.58 -25.98
N SER A 621 10.71 -33.90 -27.06
CA SER A 621 10.66 -33.22 -28.35
C SER A 621 10.68 -34.22 -29.51
N LEU A 622 10.52 -33.71 -30.75
CA LEU A 622 10.49 -34.42 -32.04
C LEU A 622 9.14 -35.11 -32.38
N PRO A 623 8.81 -35.27 -33.68
CA PRO A 623 8.91 -34.24 -34.74
C PRO A 623 7.64 -34.16 -35.63
N GLU A 624 7.62 -33.21 -36.57
CA GLU A 624 6.50 -32.98 -37.49
C GLU A 624 6.37 -34.05 -38.60
N GLY A 625 5.16 -34.17 -39.19
CA GLY A 625 5.05 -34.58 -40.60
C GLY A 625 3.75 -35.26 -41.07
N GLN A 626 2.69 -34.48 -41.37
CA GLN A 626 1.85 -34.69 -42.58
C GLN A 626 0.79 -33.60 -42.86
N ARG A 627 0.81 -33.07 -44.09
CA ARG A 627 -0.18 -32.25 -44.83
C ARG A 627 0.15 -32.45 -46.33
N PRO A 628 -0.78 -32.32 -47.31
CA PRO A 628 -1.50 -31.06 -47.57
C PRO A 628 -2.97 -31.22 -48.03
N HIS A 629 -3.45 -30.34 -48.91
CA HIS A 629 -4.84 -29.86 -49.01
C HIS A 629 -5.57 -30.18 -50.33
N LEU A 630 -6.92 -30.16 -50.24
CA LEU A 630 -7.92 -29.67 -51.21
C LEU A 630 -8.11 -30.35 -52.59
N LEU A 631 -9.38 -30.45 -52.99
CA LEU A 631 -9.84 -30.23 -54.36
C LEU A 631 -11.23 -29.55 -54.38
N LEU A 632 -11.58 -28.89 -55.49
CA LEU A 632 -12.63 -27.86 -55.56
C LEU A 632 -13.18 -27.76 -57.00
N HIS A 633 -14.51 -27.76 -57.20
CA HIS A 633 -15.18 -27.39 -58.47
C HIS A 633 -16.58 -26.78 -58.16
N ARG A 634 -17.15 -25.69 -58.75
CA ARG A 634 -17.10 -24.95 -60.06
C ARG A 634 -18.43 -25.13 -60.87
N PRO A 635 -18.79 -24.31 -61.90
CA PRO A 635 -18.39 -22.92 -62.27
C PRO A 635 -19.45 -22.01 -63.00
N PHE A 636 -19.03 -20.77 -63.37
CA PHE A 636 -19.45 -19.92 -64.54
C PHE A 636 -20.89 -19.29 -64.60
N SER A 637 -21.17 -18.17 -65.31
CA SER A 637 -20.40 -17.24 -66.19
C SER A 637 -20.92 -15.77 -66.15
N MET A 638 -20.30 -14.83 -66.89
CA MET A 638 -20.78 -13.46 -67.21
C MET A 638 -21.56 -13.38 -68.54
N ASP A 639 -22.39 -12.33 -68.70
CA ASP A 639 -22.47 -11.47 -69.92
C ASP A 639 -23.12 -10.08 -69.57
N GLY A 640 -23.29 -9.13 -70.51
CA GLY A 640 -23.75 -7.75 -70.17
C GLY A 640 -24.48 -6.91 -71.25
N SER A 641 -24.30 -5.57 -71.19
CA SER A 641 -24.73 -4.46 -72.10
C SER A 641 -26.13 -3.77 -71.96
N GLU A 642 -26.05 -2.43 -71.81
CA GLU A 642 -26.77 -1.29 -72.45
C GLU A 642 -28.27 -0.88 -72.22
N ASP A 643 -28.40 0.45 -71.97
CA ASP A 643 -29.42 1.46 -72.37
C ASP A 643 -30.92 1.48 -71.98
N ALA A 644 -31.35 2.63 -71.37
CA ALA A 644 -32.20 3.68 -72.00
C ALA A 644 -33.16 4.47 -71.06
N GLN A 645 -32.96 5.79 -70.96
CA GLN A 645 -33.96 6.90 -70.79
C GLN A 645 -34.83 6.97 -69.49
N ASN A 646 -34.77 8.05 -68.69
CA ASN A 646 -35.53 9.33 -68.77
C ASN A 646 -37.07 9.19 -68.63
N VAL A 647 -37.81 10.02 -67.88
CA VAL A 647 -37.89 11.51 -67.94
C VAL A 647 -38.20 12.16 -66.57
N LYS A 648 -37.78 13.42 -66.37
CA LYS A 648 -38.10 14.29 -65.20
C LYS A 648 -39.42 15.07 -65.37
N GLN A 649 -40.13 15.39 -64.28
CA GLN A 649 -40.78 16.72 -64.12
C GLN A 649 -41.26 17.08 -62.69
N GLN A 650 -40.74 18.21 -62.18
CA GLN A 650 -41.44 19.22 -61.38
C GLN A 650 -41.96 20.32 -62.38
N PRO A 651 -42.76 21.39 -62.06
CA PRO A 651 -42.90 22.01 -60.72
C PRO A 651 -44.23 22.77 -60.38
N TYR A 652 -44.25 23.33 -59.15
CA TYR A 652 -44.76 24.65 -58.70
C TYR A 652 -46.11 25.30 -59.18
N GLN A 653 -46.90 25.68 -58.15
CA GLN A 653 -47.43 27.03 -57.81
C GLN A 653 -48.93 27.42 -57.92
N GLN A 654 -49.33 28.27 -56.93
CA GLN A 654 -50.51 29.16 -56.78
C GLN A 654 -51.88 28.45 -56.60
N GLN A 655 -52.69 28.71 -55.54
CA GLN A 655 -53.29 29.95 -55.01
C GLN A 655 -54.28 30.61 -56.01
N GLN A 656 -55.49 31.04 -55.65
CA GLN A 656 -56.28 31.18 -54.39
C GLN A 656 -57.79 30.94 -54.73
N GLN A 657 -58.83 30.95 -53.89
CA GLN A 657 -59.17 31.35 -52.50
C GLN A 657 -60.45 30.53 -52.08
N GLN A 658 -61.13 30.57 -50.90
CA GLN A 658 -61.04 31.39 -49.68
C GLN A 658 -61.43 30.62 -48.37
N HIS A 659 -62.68 30.73 -47.86
CA HIS A 659 -63.10 30.36 -46.48
C HIS A 659 -64.27 29.35 -46.38
N GLY A 660 -64.20 28.47 -45.38
CA GLY A 660 -65.32 27.65 -44.87
C GLY A 660 -64.82 26.63 -43.82
N SER A 661 -65.27 26.74 -42.57
CA SER A 661 -64.71 25.95 -41.45
C SER A 661 -65.24 24.51 -41.35
N SER A 662 -64.36 23.53 -41.20
CA SER A 662 -64.70 22.17 -40.70
C SER A 662 -63.46 21.45 -40.16
N GLN A 663 -63.56 20.89 -38.94
CA GLN A 663 -62.54 20.03 -38.32
C GLN A 663 -63.12 18.62 -38.13
N THR A 664 -62.42 17.57 -38.57
CA THR A 664 -62.75 16.18 -38.18
C THR A 664 -61.53 15.26 -38.17
N LYS A 665 -61.49 14.37 -37.16
CA LYS A 665 -60.78 13.08 -37.10
C LYS A 665 -59.24 13.09 -37.02
N SER A 666 -58.75 13.04 -35.78
CA SER A 666 -57.79 12.02 -35.34
C SER A 666 -58.30 11.45 -34.01
N VAL A 667 -58.25 10.13 -33.82
CA VAL A 667 -58.80 9.46 -32.61
C VAL A 667 -57.76 8.48 -32.07
N THR A 668 -57.03 8.89 -31.04
CA THR A 668 -56.02 8.05 -30.38
C THR A 668 -56.67 7.29 -29.22
N SER A 669 -56.78 5.97 -29.34
CA SER A 669 -57.57 5.13 -28.44
C SER A 669 -56.91 4.89 -27.07
N GLN A 670 -57.10 5.81 -26.12
CA GLN A 670 -56.92 5.50 -24.70
C GLN A 670 -58.06 4.60 -24.20
N ARG A 671 -57.78 3.31 -24.01
CA ARG A 671 -58.58 2.43 -23.14
C ARG A 671 -57.78 1.21 -22.68
N ARG A 672 -57.27 1.26 -21.44
CA ARG A 672 -56.88 0.07 -20.68
C ARG A 672 -57.54 0.20 -19.31
N SER A 673 -58.61 -0.58 -19.11
CA SER A 673 -59.42 -0.59 -17.89
C SER A 673 -58.65 -1.20 -16.72
N GLU A 674 -59.10 -0.90 -15.51
CA GLU A 674 -58.50 -1.39 -14.27
C GLU A 674 -58.36 -2.93 -14.25
N ILE A 675 -57.22 -3.40 -13.76
CA ILE A 675 -57.11 -4.69 -13.07
C ILE A 675 -56.38 -4.40 -11.76
N THR A 676 -57.15 -4.26 -10.68
CA THR A 676 -56.61 -4.09 -9.33
C THR A 676 -55.89 -5.36 -8.91
N PRO A 677 -54.59 -5.32 -8.54
CA PRO A 677 -53.94 -6.49 -7.95
C PRO A 677 -54.55 -6.76 -6.56
N PRO A 678 -54.70 -8.02 -6.15
CA PRO A 678 -55.25 -8.36 -4.84
C PRO A 678 -54.30 -8.00 -3.69
N ILE A 679 -54.89 -7.85 -2.50
CA ILE A 679 -54.27 -7.51 -1.23
C ILE A 679 -53.03 -8.40 -0.96
N MET A 680 -51.85 -7.79 -0.80
CA MET A 680 -50.58 -8.49 -0.58
C MET A 680 -50.33 -8.91 0.88
N GLU A 681 -51.24 -9.71 1.46
CA GLU A 681 -51.02 -10.38 2.75
C GLU A 681 -50.24 -11.69 2.58
N SER A 682 -48.96 -11.62 2.18
CA SER A 682 -48.07 -12.80 2.23
C SER A 682 -46.59 -12.45 2.46
N GLY A 683 -46.06 -12.78 3.65
CA GLY A 683 -44.66 -12.55 4.00
C GLY A 683 -43.65 -13.33 3.14
N ASN A 684 -44.09 -14.41 2.47
CA ASN A 684 -43.25 -15.28 1.66
C ASN A 684 -42.64 -14.56 0.44
N SER A 685 -43.35 -13.58 -0.15
CA SER A 685 -42.86 -12.83 -1.32
C SER A 685 -41.62 -12.00 -0.97
N LEU A 686 -41.69 -11.22 0.11
CA LEU A 686 -40.57 -10.39 0.57
C LEU A 686 -39.40 -11.23 1.10
N GLN A 687 -39.70 -12.39 1.74
CA GLN A 687 -38.67 -13.37 2.08
C GLN A 687 -37.93 -13.90 0.84
N SER A 688 -38.64 -14.22 -0.25
CA SER A 688 -38.00 -14.69 -1.49
C SER A 688 -37.12 -13.60 -2.10
N MET A 689 -37.65 -12.38 -2.26
CA MET A 689 -36.95 -11.26 -2.89
C MET A 689 -35.65 -10.87 -2.17
N VAL A 690 -35.67 -10.81 -0.82
CA VAL A 690 -34.47 -10.51 -0.03
C VAL A 690 -33.49 -11.69 0.00
N ARG A 691 -33.97 -12.94 -0.02
CA ARG A 691 -33.11 -14.13 -0.13
C ARG A 691 -32.46 -14.23 -1.51
N GLU A 692 -33.14 -13.87 -2.60
CA GLU A 692 -32.59 -13.78 -3.94
C GLU A 692 -31.51 -12.69 -4.05
N TYR A 693 -31.73 -11.54 -3.41
CA TYR A 693 -30.72 -10.50 -3.25
C TYR A 693 -29.46 -11.04 -2.53
N ASN A 694 -29.63 -11.66 -1.35
CA ASN A 694 -28.54 -12.29 -0.60
C ASN A 694 -27.83 -13.43 -1.38
N TYR A 695 -28.55 -14.16 -2.23
CA TYR A 695 -28.02 -15.25 -3.05
C TYR A 695 -27.25 -14.77 -4.29
N HIS A 696 -27.41 -13.51 -4.69
CA HIS A 696 -26.63 -12.89 -5.76
C HIS A 696 -25.49 -11.99 -5.26
N VAL A 697 -25.56 -11.53 -4.00
CA VAL A 697 -24.58 -10.65 -3.34
C VAL A 697 -23.44 -11.48 -2.71
N HIS A 698 -22.69 -12.20 -3.55
CA HIS A 698 -21.42 -12.85 -3.15
C HIS A 698 -20.30 -11.79 -2.99
N LEU A 699 -20.27 -11.13 -1.83
CA LEU A 699 -19.47 -9.93 -1.49
C LEU A 699 -17.93 -10.02 -1.58
N ASN A 700 -17.37 -11.10 -2.13
CA ASN A 700 -15.94 -11.19 -2.47
C ASN A 700 -15.67 -11.14 -3.99
N THR A 701 -16.68 -10.98 -4.85
CA THR A 701 -16.44 -10.67 -6.27
C THR A 701 -16.49 -9.16 -6.52
N PRO A 702 -15.54 -8.58 -7.29
CA PRO A 702 -15.65 -7.20 -7.73
C PRO A 702 -16.88 -6.99 -8.63
N PHE A 703 -17.30 -5.73 -8.75
CA PHE A 703 -18.52 -5.27 -9.41
C PHE A 703 -18.84 -6.03 -10.72
N ARG A 704 -19.85 -6.92 -10.67
CA ARG A 704 -20.45 -7.47 -11.87
C ARG A 704 -21.47 -6.47 -12.43
N PRO A 705 -21.38 -6.05 -13.70
CA PRO A 705 -22.48 -5.33 -14.35
C PRO A 705 -23.73 -6.23 -14.40
N PRO A 706 -24.94 -5.65 -14.54
CA PRO A 706 -26.18 -6.40 -14.61
C PRO A 706 -26.13 -7.49 -15.68
N LYS A 707 -26.67 -8.68 -15.37
CA LYS A 707 -26.80 -9.79 -16.33
C LYS A 707 -27.62 -9.30 -17.53
N LYS A 708 -27.14 -9.60 -18.75
CA LYS A 708 -27.87 -9.33 -20.01
C LYS A 708 -29.30 -9.87 -19.91
N GLY A 709 -30.28 -8.98 -19.82
CA GLY A 709 -31.70 -9.31 -19.61
C GLY A 709 -32.47 -8.27 -18.80
N SER A 710 -31.81 -7.59 -17.86
CA SER A 710 -32.34 -6.35 -17.26
C SER A 710 -31.92 -5.13 -18.09
N ILE A 711 -32.74 -4.06 -18.09
CA ILE A 711 -32.42 -2.81 -18.77
C ILE A 711 -31.18 -2.21 -18.06
N PRO A 712 -30.04 -2.03 -18.75
CA PRO A 712 -28.82 -1.62 -18.09
C PRO A 712 -28.83 -0.12 -17.77
N SER A 713 -28.53 0.25 -16.52
CA SER A 713 -27.87 1.53 -16.28
C SER A 713 -26.49 1.47 -16.92
N THR A 714 -26.31 2.14 -18.06
CA THR A 714 -25.03 2.20 -18.79
C THR A 714 -24.13 3.33 -18.29
N TYR A 715 -24.40 3.89 -17.11
CA TYR A 715 -23.82 5.13 -16.62
C TYR A 715 -23.30 4.97 -15.20
N SER A 716 -22.14 5.58 -14.92
CA SER A 716 -21.62 5.64 -13.55
C SER A 716 -22.52 6.46 -12.63
N LEU A 717 -22.34 6.34 -11.31
CA LEU A 717 -23.09 7.15 -10.35
C LEU A 717 -22.83 8.66 -10.54
N LEU A 718 -21.63 9.07 -10.97
CA LEU A 718 -21.35 10.48 -11.32
C LEU A 718 -22.14 10.94 -12.55
N ASP A 719 -22.25 10.11 -13.59
CA ASP A 719 -23.01 10.45 -14.80
C ASP A 719 -24.53 10.46 -14.54
N GLN A 720 -25.01 9.54 -13.69
CA GLN A 720 -26.39 9.56 -13.19
C GLN A 720 -26.67 10.84 -12.39
N THR A 721 -25.73 11.26 -11.53
CA THR A 721 -25.85 12.51 -10.76
C THR A 721 -25.90 13.74 -11.68
N ARG A 722 -25.02 13.81 -12.69
CA ARG A 722 -25.03 14.89 -13.69
C ARG A 722 -26.36 14.95 -14.45
N ARG A 723 -26.98 13.80 -14.74
CA ARG A 723 -28.31 13.73 -15.39
C ARG A 723 -29.43 14.19 -14.46
N PHE A 724 -29.40 13.76 -13.20
CA PHE A 724 -30.35 14.17 -12.16
C PHE A 724 -30.36 15.69 -11.94
N ASP A 725 -29.18 16.33 -11.98
CA ASP A 725 -29.07 17.79 -11.94
C ASP A 725 -29.51 18.48 -13.26
N GLY A 726 -29.36 17.80 -14.40
CA GLY A 726 -29.60 18.36 -15.74
C GLY A 726 -31.03 18.28 -16.27
N GLU A 727 -31.93 17.52 -15.62
CA GLU A 727 -33.34 17.41 -16.05
C GLU A 727 -34.17 18.67 -15.72
N GLU A 728 -33.64 19.61 -14.90
CA GLU A 728 -34.30 20.89 -14.61
C GLU A 728 -34.35 21.85 -15.81
N GLU A 729 -33.27 21.92 -16.61
CA GLU A 729 -33.05 23.02 -17.58
C GLU A 729 -34.00 23.04 -18.78
N GLN A 730 -34.64 21.91 -19.12
CA GLN A 730 -35.48 21.83 -20.34
C GLN A 730 -36.89 22.42 -20.17
N SER A 731 -37.30 22.83 -18.97
CA SER A 731 -38.61 23.43 -18.70
C SER A 731 -38.59 24.97 -18.73
N GLY A 732 -38.31 25.54 -19.91
CA GLY A 732 -38.20 26.98 -20.11
C GLY A 732 -39.48 27.77 -19.81
N GLY A 733 -39.64 28.24 -18.57
CA GLY A 733 -40.77 29.09 -18.14
C GLY A 733 -40.41 29.94 -16.93
N THR A 734 -40.49 31.28 -17.07
CA THR A 734 -40.13 32.24 -16.01
C THR A 734 -41.13 32.27 -14.87
N SER A 735 -40.95 31.37 -13.90
CA SER A 735 -41.50 31.45 -12.55
C SER A 735 -40.63 30.62 -11.60
N ARG A 736 -40.42 31.10 -10.38
CA ARG A 736 -39.95 30.25 -9.26
C ARG A 736 -41.07 29.30 -8.85
N SER A 737 -41.37 28.35 -9.71
CA SER A 737 -42.41 27.35 -9.48
C SER A 737 -41.93 26.40 -8.39
N ARG A 738 -42.72 26.25 -7.32
CA ARG A 738 -42.51 25.21 -6.31
C ARG A 738 -42.95 23.86 -6.89
N LEU A 739 -42.15 23.32 -7.80
CA LEU A 739 -42.33 21.95 -8.27
C LEU A 739 -41.89 21.02 -7.14
N CYS A 740 -42.87 20.52 -6.38
CA CYS A 740 -42.74 19.20 -5.78
C CYS A 740 -42.63 18.18 -6.92
N LEU A 741 -41.40 18.00 -7.42
CA LEU A 741 -41.04 16.78 -8.14
C LEU A 741 -41.44 15.61 -7.22
N SER A 742 -42.12 14.61 -7.78
CA SER A 742 -42.40 13.35 -7.08
C SER A 742 -41.05 12.69 -6.80
N SER A 743 -40.52 12.93 -5.60
CA SER A 743 -39.14 12.60 -5.25
C SER A 743 -38.89 11.10 -5.42
N PRO A 744 -37.72 10.67 -5.92
CA PRO A 744 -37.34 9.25 -5.87
C PRO A 744 -37.35 8.69 -4.45
N VAL A 745 -37.20 9.55 -3.44
CA VAL A 745 -37.39 9.19 -2.03
C VAL A 745 -38.84 8.76 -1.76
N LYS A 746 -39.85 9.47 -2.31
CA LYS A 746 -41.27 9.08 -2.19
C LYS A 746 -41.60 7.81 -2.97
N ASP A 747 -40.99 7.61 -4.13
CA ASP A 747 -41.15 6.34 -4.86
C ASP A 747 -40.50 5.16 -4.10
N GLN A 748 -39.37 5.38 -3.43
CA GLN A 748 -38.74 4.37 -2.54
C GLN A 748 -39.46 4.17 -1.19
N LEU A 749 -40.19 5.16 -0.68
CA LEU A 749 -40.94 5.09 0.58
C LEU A 749 -42.36 4.55 0.40
N SER A 750 -43.05 4.93 -0.69
CA SER A 750 -44.43 4.48 -0.99
C SER A 750 -44.57 2.96 -1.15
N ALA A 751 -43.47 2.23 -1.31
CA ALA A 751 -43.39 0.77 -1.23
C ALA A 751 -43.48 0.19 0.20
N CYS A 752 -43.50 1.02 1.25
CA CYS A 752 -43.39 0.65 2.67
C CYS A 752 -44.30 1.51 3.57
N ASN A 753 -45.62 1.35 3.43
CA ASN A 753 -46.71 2.01 4.20
C ASN A 753 -46.33 2.43 5.64
N HIS A 754 -45.91 3.68 5.82
CA HIS A 754 -45.66 4.32 7.12
C HIS A 754 -45.95 5.82 6.99
N ASP A 755 -46.85 6.36 7.83
CA ASP A 755 -47.40 7.71 7.66
C ASP A 755 -46.48 8.87 8.16
N ASP A 756 -45.36 8.56 8.82
CA ASP A 756 -44.42 9.55 9.41
C ASP A 756 -43.41 10.13 8.38
N GLU A 757 -43.88 10.62 7.23
CA GLU A 757 -43.03 11.11 6.13
C GLU A 757 -42.68 12.61 6.18
N SER A 758 -42.92 13.32 7.29
CA SER A 758 -42.84 14.80 7.35
C SER A 758 -41.53 15.38 6.80
N TRP A 759 -40.38 14.88 7.28
CA TRP A 759 -39.05 15.36 6.88
C TRP A 759 -38.78 15.27 5.36
N VAL A 760 -39.45 14.35 4.65
CA VAL A 760 -39.29 14.13 3.20
C VAL A 760 -39.85 15.29 2.37
N ALA A 761 -40.80 16.06 2.94
CA ALA A 761 -41.34 17.25 2.28
C ALA A 761 -40.38 18.45 2.33
N ASP A 762 -39.46 18.47 3.30
CA ASP A 762 -38.53 19.59 3.53
C ASP A 762 -37.17 19.41 2.83
N VAL A 763 -36.82 18.18 2.41
CA VAL A 763 -35.58 17.90 1.67
C VAL A 763 -35.60 18.56 0.28
N GLN A 764 -34.70 19.51 0.08
CA GLN A 764 -34.37 20.08 -1.23
C GLN A 764 -32.95 19.68 -1.60
N PHE A 765 -32.79 19.01 -2.74
CA PHE A 765 -31.49 18.59 -3.24
C PHE A 765 -30.80 19.73 -3.97
N GLU A 766 -29.68 20.21 -3.43
CA GLU A 766 -28.81 21.15 -4.13
C GLU A 766 -28.16 20.49 -5.36
N GLN A 767 -27.77 21.27 -6.36
CA GLN A 767 -26.97 20.75 -7.48
C GLN A 767 -25.65 20.17 -6.95
N PHE A 768 -25.20 19.03 -7.48
CA PHE A 768 -23.98 18.39 -6.97
C PHE A 768 -22.72 19.24 -7.20
N SER A 769 -22.77 20.16 -8.18
CA SER A 769 -21.81 21.25 -8.38
C SER A 769 -21.62 22.16 -7.15
N THR A 770 -22.68 22.40 -6.37
CA THR A 770 -22.66 23.25 -5.16
C THR A 770 -22.05 22.47 -3.99
N VAL A 771 -22.48 21.22 -3.80
CA VAL A 771 -21.92 20.29 -2.82
C VAL A 771 -20.41 20.13 -3.02
N LEU A 772 -19.95 19.90 -4.26
CA LEU A 772 -18.52 19.78 -4.57
C LEU A 772 -17.72 21.07 -4.29
N ARG A 773 -18.30 22.26 -4.54
CA ARG A 773 -17.66 23.55 -4.17
C ARG A 773 -17.57 23.71 -2.64
N GLN A 774 -18.61 23.32 -1.91
CA GLN A 774 -18.60 23.37 -0.46
C GLN A 774 -17.55 22.42 0.14
N MET A 775 -17.50 21.16 -0.33
CA MET A 775 -16.42 20.20 0.02
C MET A 775 -15.03 20.77 -0.27
N LEU A 776 -14.86 21.49 -1.39
CA LEU A 776 -13.60 22.11 -1.79
C LEU A 776 -13.18 23.18 -0.78
N TYR A 777 -14.04 24.15 -0.48
CA TYR A 777 -13.72 25.22 0.47
C TYR A 777 -13.46 24.70 1.89
N GLN A 778 -14.18 23.66 2.33
CA GLN A 778 -13.96 22.99 3.62
C GLN A 778 -12.60 22.25 3.67
N THR A 779 -12.27 21.53 2.59
CA THR A 779 -10.97 20.87 2.44
C THR A 779 -9.83 21.90 2.42
N VAL A 780 -10.02 23.03 1.75
CA VAL A 780 -9.02 24.11 1.66
C VAL A 780 -8.86 24.89 2.98
N GLU A 781 -9.92 25.13 3.74
CA GLU A 781 -9.83 25.73 5.09
C GLU A 781 -8.87 24.91 5.97
N CYS A 782 -9.04 23.58 5.99
CA CYS A 782 -8.23 22.67 6.79
C CYS A 782 -6.77 22.50 6.31
N LEU A 783 -6.39 22.96 5.10
CA LEU A 783 -4.97 23.06 4.69
C LEU A 783 -4.19 24.07 5.54
N ALA A 784 -4.87 25.10 6.06
CA ALA A 784 -4.26 26.16 6.86
C ALA A 784 -4.35 25.95 8.38
N ASP A 785 -5.02 24.88 8.84
CA ASP A 785 -5.25 24.64 10.27
C ASP A 785 -3.93 24.48 11.05
N SER A 786 -3.96 24.77 12.35
CA SER A 786 -2.82 24.57 13.25
C SER A 786 -2.54 23.09 13.57
N ARG A 787 -3.57 22.23 13.54
CA ARG A 787 -3.50 20.78 13.77
C ARG A 787 -2.89 20.06 12.56
N TRP A 788 -2.10 19.02 12.81
CA TRP A 788 -1.46 18.24 11.76
C TRP A 788 -2.45 17.27 11.09
N GLU A 789 -3.37 16.76 11.90
CA GLU A 789 -4.43 15.82 11.58
C GLU A 789 -5.31 16.35 10.44
N LEU A 790 -5.79 17.59 10.58
CA LEU A 790 -6.64 18.27 9.59
C LEU A 790 -5.86 18.60 8.31
N ARG A 791 -4.63 19.12 8.40
CA ARG A 791 -3.80 19.39 7.21
C ARG A 791 -3.51 18.12 6.42
N ARG A 792 -3.15 17.03 7.11
CA ARG A 792 -2.92 15.69 6.52
C ARG A 792 -4.17 15.19 5.80
N MET A 793 -5.33 15.24 6.46
CA MET A 793 -6.58 14.81 5.84
C MET A 793 -6.95 15.66 4.62
N SER A 794 -6.79 16.98 4.68
CA SER A 794 -6.99 17.84 3.51
C SER A 794 -6.06 17.48 2.35
N GLN A 795 -4.77 17.20 2.62
CA GLN A 795 -3.82 16.76 1.59
C GLN A 795 -4.18 15.39 0.99
N GLN A 796 -4.91 14.52 1.71
CA GLN A 796 -5.40 13.23 1.21
C GLN A 796 -6.74 13.35 0.46
N VAL A 797 -7.62 14.26 0.86
CA VAL A 797 -8.93 14.49 0.22
C VAL A 797 -8.81 15.30 -1.08
N LEU A 798 -7.93 16.31 -1.11
CA LEU A 798 -7.85 17.26 -2.23
C LEU A 798 -7.56 16.63 -3.61
N PRO A 799 -6.68 15.62 -3.76
CA PRO A 799 -6.46 14.94 -5.05
C PRO A 799 -7.72 14.21 -5.54
N LEU A 800 -8.37 13.44 -4.65
CA LEU A 800 -9.59 12.68 -4.94
C LEU A 800 -10.78 13.60 -5.26
N LEU A 801 -10.89 14.73 -4.56
CA LEU A 801 -11.90 15.75 -4.84
C LEU A 801 -11.64 16.42 -6.19
N SER A 802 -10.40 16.81 -6.47
CA SER A 802 -10.00 17.37 -7.76
C SER A 802 -10.28 16.38 -8.91
N GLU A 803 -10.01 15.08 -8.73
CA GLU A 803 -10.34 14.06 -9.73
C GLU A 803 -11.85 13.87 -9.90
N THR A 804 -12.62 13.80 -8.81
CA THR A 804 -14.09 13.70 -8.86
C THR A 804 -14.69 14.89 -9.61
N ILE A 805 -14.15 16.10 -9.40
CA ILE A 805 -14.58 17.30 -10.12
C ILE A 805 -14.19 17.22 -11.61
N ARG A 806 -12.97 16.76 -11.96
CA ARG A 806 -12.56 16.54 -13.37
C ARG A 806 -13.51 15.57 -14.10
N TRP A 807 -13.97 14.51 -13.43
CA TRP A 807 -14.92 13.55 -14.00
C TRP A 807 -16.37 14.02 -14.00
N TYR A 808 -16.78 14.95 -13.13
CA TYR A 808 -18.15 15.48 -13.06
C TYR A 808 -18.36 16.79 -13.84
N ASN A 809 -17.64 17.87 -13.49
CA ASN A 809 -17.71 19.17 -14.17
C ASN A 809 -16.43 20.01 -13.95
N LEU A 810 -15.67 20.22 -15.02
CA LEU A 810 -14.41 20.99 -15.01
C LEU A 810 -14.58 22.48 -14.68
N SER A 811 -15.75 23.09 -14.92
CA SER A 811 -15.93 24.55 -14.69
C SER A 811 -15.81 24.95 -13.21
N ILE A 812 -15.94 23.99 -12.29
CA ILE A 812 -15.70 24.19 -10.85
C ILE A 812 -14.21 24.44 -10.57
N LEU A 813 -13.30 23.85 -11.36
CA LEU A 813 -11.86 24.14 -11.28
C LEU A 813 -11.49 25.40 -12.08
N GLU A 814 -12.17 25.63 -13.21
CA GLU A 814 -12.04 26.86 -14.02
C GLU A 814 -12.28 28.11 -13.16
N ASP A 815 -13.45 28.19 -12.50
CA ASP A 815 -13.80 29.27 -11.58
C ASP A 815 -12.80 29.41 -10.42
N LEU A 816 -12.28 28.29 -9.89
CA LEU A 816 -11.31 28.29 -8.80
C LEU A 816 -9.98 28.91 -9.25
N TRP A 817 -9.49 28.53 -10.43
CA TRP A 817 -8.22 29.01 -10.95
C TRP A 817 -8.33 30.45 -11.45
N ASP A 818 -9.38 30.81 -12.19
CA ASP A 818 -9.59 32.19 -12.65
C ASP A 818 -9.84 33.18 -11.49
N THR A 819 -10.44 32.74 -10.38
CA THR A 819 -10.69 33.62 -9.22
C THR A 819 -9.50 33.70 -8.26
N TYR A 820 -8.87 32.56 -7.91
CA TYR A 820 -7.94 32.49 -6.77
C TYR A 820 -6.49 32.17 -7.11
N LEU A 821 -6.16 31.78 -8.36
CA LEU A 821 -4.78 31.58 -8.80
C LEU A 821 -4.15 32.93 -9.13
N THR A 822 -3.89 33.73 -8.09
CA THR A 822 -3.29 35.08 -8.20
C THR A 822 -1.80 35.04 -7.85
N SER A 823 -1.11 36.18 -7.95
CA SER A 823 0.28 36.31 -7.45
C SER A 823 0.37 36.68 -5.96
N ASP A 824 -0.76 36.88 -5.28
CA ASP A 824 -0.82 37.20 -3.86
C ASP A 824 -1.16 35.95 -3.02
N PRO A 825 -0.39 35.64 -1.95
CA PRO A 825 -0.53 34.40 -1.20
C PRO A 825 -1.72 34.40 -0.24
N SER A 826 -2.72 33.59 -0.56
CA SER A 826 -3.90 33.27 0.26
C SER A 826 -4.04 31.75 0.47
N VAL A 827 -4.97 31.31 1.33
CA VAL A 827 -5.23 29.87 1.54
C VAL A 827 -5.88 29.27 0.28
N LEU A 828 -6.81 30.00 -0.32
CA LEU A 828 -7.46 29.62 -1.58
C LEU A 828 -6.46 29.54 -2.74
N CYS A 829 -5.49 30.45 -2.81
CA CYS A 829 -4.40 30.39 -3.78
C CYS A 829 -3.54 29.12 -3.61
N PHE A 830 -3.24 28.71 -2.38
CA PHE A 830 -2.51 27.46 -2.11
C PHE A 830 -3.34 26.21 -2.47
N GLY A 831 -4.64 26.19 -2.16
CA GLY A 831 -5.56 25.14 -2.61
C GLY A 831 -5.64 25.05 -4.14
N ALA A 832 -5.78 26.19 -4.82
CA ALA A 832 -5.80 26.30 -6.28
C ALA A 832 -4.50 25.76 -6.91
N CYS A 833 -3.34 26.11 -6.37
CA CYS A 833 -2.03 25.57 -6.80
C CYS A 833 -1.92 24.05 -6.60
N LEU A 834 -2.37 23.49 -5.48
CA LEU A 834 -2.36 22.03 -5.30
C LEU A 834 -3.32 21.34 -6.28
N MET A 835 -4.52 21.89 -6.52
CA MET A 835 -5.48 21.30 -7.46
C MET A 835 -5.02 21.40 -8.92
N ILE A 836 -4.31 22.46 -9.33
CA ILE A 836 -3.73 22.53 -10.68
C ILE A 836 -2.54 21.58 -10.83
N LYS A 837 -1.65 21.47 -9.82
CA LYS A 837 -0.58 20.46 -9.75
C LYS A 837 -1.13 19.04 -9.99
N HIS A 838 -2.13 18.64 -9.20
CA HIS A 838 -2.74 17.31 -9.32
C HIS A 838 -3.49 17.11 -10.65
N SER A 839 -4.07 18.16 -11.24
CA SER A 839 -4.72 18.08 -12.54
C SER A 839 -3.71 17.90 -13.69
N ILE A 840 -2.54 18.54 -13.62
CA ILE A 840 -1.44 18.30 -14.58
C ILE A 840 -0.86 16.90 -14.41
N GLN A 841 -0.62 16.44 -13.17
CA GLN A 841 -0.13 15.09 -12.88
C GLN A 841 -1.06 14.01 -13.46
N HIS A 842 -2.38 14.16 -13.28
CA HIS A 842 -3.38 13.28 -13.89
C HIS A 842 -3.33 13.35 -15.43
N CYS A 843 -3.24 14.54 -16.03
CA CYS A 843 -3.07 14.67 -17.48
C CYS A 843 -1.80 14.01 -18.02
N ALA A 844 -0.68 14.01 -17.29
CA ALA A 844 0.53 13.29 -17.70
C ALA A 844 0.29 11.77 -17.77
N GLN A 845 -0.41 11.21 -16.78
CA GLN A 845 -0.80 9.80 -16.78
C GLN A 845 -1.78 9.48 -17.92
N LEU A 846 -2.82 10.31 -18.12
CA LEU A 846 -3.80 10.11 -19.19
C LEU A 846 -3.16 10.20 -20.59
N THR A 847 -2.23 11.13 -20.81
CA THR A 847 -1.47 11.24 -22.07
C THR A 847 -0.66 9.97 -22.32
N HIS A 848 0.08 9.48 -21.32
CA HIS A 848 0.83 8.23 -21.44
C HIS A 848 -0.07 7.03 -21.76
N LEU A 849 -1.30 6.98 -21.21
CA LEU A 849 -2.29 5.94 -21.48
C LEU A 849 -3.00 6.08 -22.84
N MET A 850 -2.98 7.27 -23.47
CA MET A 850 -3.44 7.46 -24.85
C MET A 850 -2.39 7.04 -25.89
N GLU A 851 -1.11 7.22 -25.55
CA GLU A 851 0.05 6.81 -26.36
C GLU A 851 0.30 5.31 -26.24
N GLU A 852 0.33 4.77 -25.01
CA GLU A 852 0.48 3.34 -24.70
C GLU A 852 -0.78 2.79 -23.98
N PRO A 853 -1.88 2.50 -24.72
CA PRO A 853 -3.07 1.90 -24.14
C PRO A 853 -2.80 0.46 -23.70
N MET A 854 -3.28 0.08 -22.51
CA MET A 854 -2.93 -1.22 -21.93
C MET A 854 -3.56 -2.41 -22.69
N PRO A 855 -2.86 -3.56 -22.84
CA PRO A 855 -3.36 -4.69 -23.63
C PRO A 855 -4.69 -5.31 -23.19
N SER A 856 -5.16 -4.99 -21.97
CA SER A 856 -6.47 -5.40 -21.45
C SER A 856 -7.64 -4.56 -21.98
N TRP A 857 -7.38 -3.43 -22.66
CA TRP A 857 -8.41 -2.49 -23.08
C TRP A 857 -9.18 -2.99 -24.31
N LYS A 858 -10.51 -3.14 -24.14
CA LYS A 858 -11.40 -3.68 -25.19
C LYS A 858 -11.76 -2.64 -26.27
N ASP A 859 -11.64 -1.36 -25.93
CA ASP A 859 -11.92 -0.23 -26.83
C ASP A 859 -11.03 0.96 -26.44
N PRO A 860 -9.82 1.08 -27.01
CA PRO A 860 -8.91 2.20 -26.74
C PRO A 860 -9.44 3.55 -27.23
N ASP A 861 -10.35 3.59 -28.20
CA ASP A 861 -10.83 4.83 -28.79
C ASP A 861 -11.97 5.46 -27.98
N LEU A 862 -12.80 4.66 -27.29
CA LEU A 862 -13.64 5.17 -26.20
C LEU A 862 -12.81 5.75 -25.05
N CYS A 863 -11.65 5.14 -24.73
CA CYS A 863 -10.76 5.66 -23.70
C CYS A 863 -10.20 7.04 -24.09
N ARG A 864 -9.72 7.16 -25.33
CA ARG A 864 -9.26 8.43 -25.90
C ARG A 864 -10.35 9.49 -25.94
N GLN A 865 -11.59 9.13 -26.25
CA GLN A 865 -12.75 10.04 -26.19
C GLN A 865 -13.06 10.54 -24.77
N ALA A 866 -12.85 9.72 -23.73
CA ALA A 866 -13.02 10.13 -22.34
C ALA A 866 -11.88 11.03 -21.82
N PHE A 867 -10.63 10.76 -22.21
CA PHE A 867 -9.47 11.51 -21.73
C PHE A 867 -9.23 12.84 -22.47
N HIS A 868 -9.47 12.87 -23.78
CA HIS A 868 -9.13 14.02 -24.62
C HIS A 868 -9.78 15.34 -24.16
N PRO A 869 -11.06 15.40 -23.73
CA PRO A 869 -11.65 16.63 -23.19
C PRO A 869 -10.88 17.21 -21.99
N ILE A 870 -10.45 16.36 -21.05
CA ILE A 870 -9.72 16.79 -19.84
C ILE A 870 -8.33 17.33 -20.22
N ILE A 871 -7.60 16.61 -21.07
CA ILE A 871 -6.25 17.00 -21.52
C ILE A 871 -6.31 18.32 -22.33
N ASN A 872 -7.25 18.43 -23.27
CA ASN A 872 -7.44 19.59 -24.14
C ASN A 872 -7.90 20.84 -23.36
N PHE A 873 -8.72 20.65 -22.33
CA PHE A 873 -9.11 21.71 -21.39
C PHE A 873 -7.90 22.22 -20.59
N MET A 874 -7.13 21.32 -19.98
CA MET A 874 -5.93 21.69 -19.21
C MET A 874 -4.86 22.36 -20.09
N GLU A 875 -4.57 21.83 -21.28
CA GLU A 875 -3.58 22.40 -22.21
C GLU A 875 -3.90 23.86 -22.57
N LYS A 876 -5.19 24.17 -22.79
CA LYS A 876 -5.66 25.53 -23.10
C LYS A 876 -5.63 26.45 -21.89
N GLY A 877 -6.21 26.03 -20.76
CA GLY A 877 -6.30 26.88 -19.57
C GLY A 877 -4.93 27.20 -18.95
N LEU A 878 -3.95 26.29 -19.07
CA LEU A 878 -2.59 26.58 -18.62
C LEU A 878 -1.96 27.81 -19.30
N LEU A 879 -2.38 28.18 -20.51
CA LEU A 879 -1.89 29.39 -21.20
C LEU A 879 -2.27 30.70 -20.48
N SER A 880 -3.37 30.73 -19.72
CA SER A 880 -3.70 31.85 -18.81
C SER A 880 -3.15 31.61 -17.40
N TRP A 881 -3.33 30.41 -16.85
CA TRP A 881 -3.03 30.07 -15.45
C TRP A 881 -1.53 30.01 -15.11
N ILE A 882 -0.65 29.74 -16.08
CA ILE A 882 0.80 29.66 -15.80
C ILE A 882 1.42 31.01 -15.40
N ARG A 883 0.87 32.12 -15.91
CA ARG A 883 1.43 33.46 -15.67
C ARG A 883 1.31 33.91 -14.21
N PRO A 884 0.15 33.79 -13.52
CA PRO A 884 0.08 33.98 -12.08
C PRO A 884 1.03 33.09 -11.27
N VAL A 885 1.20 31.82 -11.67
CA VAL A 885 2.10 30.86 -11.02
C VAL A 885 3.57 31.30 -11.13
N CYS A 886 4.00 31.81 -12.29
CA CYS A 886 5.32 32.44 -12.44
C CYS A 886 5.48 33.70 -11.58
N GLY A 887 4.38 34.42 -11.32
CA GLY A 887 4.33 35.50 -10.34
C GLY A 887 4.52 35.01 -8.90
N LEU A 888 3.90 33.89 -8.52
CA LEU A 888 4.06 33.25 -7.21
C LEU A 888 5.49 32.76 -6.96
N LEU A 889 6.12 32.11 -7.93
CA LEU A 889 7.54 31.74 -7.85
C LEU A 889 8.45 32.98 -7.84
N SER A 890 8.03 34.06 -8.51
CA SER A 890 8.78 35.33 -8.54
C SER A 890 8.73 36.16 -7.24
N ARG A 891 7.91 35.80 -6.26
CA ARG A 891 7.82 36.52 -4.97
C ARG A 891 9.17 36.55 -4.26
N ALA A 892 9.40 37.61 -3.46
CA ALA A 892 10.58 37.68 -2.57
C ALA A 892 10.46 36.78 -1.32
N CYS A 893 9.56 35.78 -1.33
CA CYS A 893 9.32 34.86 -0.23
C CYS A 893 9.44 33.42 -0.72
N TRP A 894 10.32 32.67 -0.09
CA TRP A 894 10.48 31.24 -0.26
C TRP A 894 9.64 30.51 0.78
N ASP A 895 8.59 29.87 0.31
CA ASP A 895 7.62 29.15 1.13
C ASP A 895 7.00 28.02 0.27
N LYS A 896 6.16 27.15 0.85
CA LYS A 896 5.56 26.00 0.14
C LYS A 896 4.78 26.37 -1.12
N LEU A 897 4.24 27.59 -1.21
CA LEU A 897 3.55 28.05 -2.42
C LEU A 897 4.54 28.33 -3.57
N SER A 898 5.78 28.76 -3.26
CA SER A 898 6.85 28.88 -4.26
C SER A 898 7.35 27.51 -4.73
N VAL A 899 7.38 26.49 -3.85
CA VAL A 899 7.76 25.11 -4.24
C VAL A 899 6.71 24.52 -5.18
N VAL A 900 5.43 24.55 -4.79
CA VAL A 900 4.33 24.06 -5.63
C VAL A 900 4.26 24.86 -6.95
N ALA A 901 4.53 26.16 -6.95
CA ALA A 901 4.62 26.95 -8.18
C ALA A 901 5.76 26.48 -9.12
N MET A 902 6.92 26.12 -8.57
CA MET A 902 8.03 25.55 -9.34
C MET A 902 7.62 24.19 -9.94
N GLU A 903 7.02 23.30 -9.14
CA GLU A 903 6.53 22.00 -9.62
C GLU A 903 5.50 22.14 -10.73
N ILE A 904 4.54 23.08 -10.63
CA ILE A 904 3.53 23.34 -11.68
C ILE A 904 4.21 23.70 -13.00
N ILE A 905 5.21 24.59 -12.99
CA ILE A 905 5.92 25.02 -14.21
C ILE A 905 6.71 23.85 -14.81
N MET A 906 7.38 23.05 -13.97
CA MET A 906 8.11 21.87 -14.44
C MET A 906 7.16 20.81 -15.02
N LEU A 907 6.09 20.47 -14.30
CA LEU A 907 5.05 19.53 -14.73
C LEU A 907 4.36 19.97 -16.03
N ALA A 908 4.07 21.27 -16.20
CA ALA A 908 3.42 21.78 -17.40
C ALA A 908 4.28 21.56 -18.66
N ASN A 909 5.57 21.89 -18.61
CA ASN A 909 6.51 21.66 -19.73
C ASN A 909 6.79 20.15 -19.97
N CYS A 910 6.81 19.34 -18.91
CA CYS A 910 6.90 17.88 -19.01
C CYS A 910 5.63 17.23 -19.59
N THR A 911 4.46 17.83 -19.42
CA THR A 911 3.17 17.24 -19.85
C THR A 911 2.73 17.73 -21.23
N PHE A 912 2.90 19.03 -21.53
CA PHE A 912 2.37 19.69 -22.72
C PHE A 912 3.48 20.34 -23.57
N PRO A 913 4.42 19.55 -24.15
CA PRO A 913 5.60 20.07 -24.85
C PRO A 913 5.28 20.89 -26.11
N LYS A 914 4.03 20.83 -26.60
CA LYS A 914 3.56 21.58 -27.79
C LYS A 914 3.08 22.99 -27.45
N ALA A 915 2.75 23.27 -26.18
CA ALA A 915 2.16 24.53 -25.76
C ALA A 915 3.17 25.66 -25.58
N ASN A 916 4.46 25.33 -25.33
CA ASN A 916 5.58 26.25 -25.06
C ASN A 916 5.21 27.45 -24.18
N PHE A 917 5.21 27.23 -22.86
CA PHE A 917 4.84 28.26 -21.90
C PHE A 917 5.90 29.36 -21.71
N GLY A 918 7.13 29.19 -22.22
CA GLY A 918 8.16 30.25 -22.24
C GLY A 918 8.57 30.81 -20.87
N HIS A 919 8.58 29.97 -19.83
CA HIS A 919 8.80 30.37 -18.42
C HIS A 919 9.85 29.52 -17.68
N GLU A 920 10.70 28.83 -18.44
CA GLU A 920 11.78 27.97 -17.93
C GLU A 920 12.85 28.78 -17.17
N ASP A 921 13.11 29.99 -17.65
CA ASP A 921 14.01 30.97 -17.04
C ASP A 921 13.61 31.29 -15.59
N VAL A 922 12.31 31.31 -15.27
CA VAL A 922 11.81 31.59 -13.92
C VAL A 922 12.21 30.48 -12.95
N VAL A 923 12.14 29.21 -13.39
CA VAL A 923 12.58 28.04 -12.60
C VAL A 923 14.10 28.07 -12.44
N VAL A 924 14.85 28.20 -13.54
CA VAL A 924 16.32 28.26 -13.55
C VAL A 924 16.83 29.36 -12.63
N ASN A 925 16.37 30.60 -12.82
CA ASN A 925 16.83 31.73 -12.01
C ASN A 925 16.44 31.57 -10.54
N SER A 926 15.32 30.92 -10.23
CA SER A 926 14.93 30.61 -8.85
C SER A 926 15.91 29.63 -8.20
N ILE A 927 16.29 28.54 -8.88
CA ILE A 927 17.30 27.58 -8.39
C ILE A 927 18.66 28.28 -8.20
N ARG A 928 19.10 29.11 -9.17
CA ARG A 928 20.35 29.91 -9.06
C ARG A 928 20.34 30.85 -7.85
N HIS A 929 19.23 31.57 -7.62
CA HIS A 929 19.10 32.44 -6.45
C HIS A 929 19.12 31.65 -5.13
N LEU A 930 18.44 30.50 -5.05
CA LEU A 930 18.39 29.69 -3.83
C LEU A 930 19.78 29.16 -3.44
N PHE A 931 20.49 28.56 -4.39
CA PHE A 931 21.89 28.13 -4.23
C PHE A 931 22.78 29.26 -3.70
N THR A 932 22.65 30.45 -4.30
CA THR A 932 23.41 31.65 -3.92
C THR A 932 23.16 32.08 -2.47
N TYR A 933 21.97 31.82 -1.92
CA TYR A 933 21.64 32.11 -0.51
C TYR A 933 21.98 30.99 0.47
N ALA A 934 21.99 29.74 0.03
CA ALA A 934 22.33 28.58 0.85
C ALA A 934 23.85 28.34 0.96
N HIS A 935 24.62 28.74 -0.06
CA HIS A 935 26.05 28.47 -0.20
C HIS A 935 26.88 29.74 -0.44
N THR A 936 26.62 30.80 0.33
CA THR A 936 27.24 32.14 0.16
C THR A 936 28.78 32.16 0.16
N SER A 937 29.44 31.13 0.70
CA SER A 937 30.90 30.98 0.68
C SER A 937 31.44 30.36 -0.61
N HIS A 938 30.62 29.71 -1.43
CA HIS A 938 31.03 28.90 -2.57
C HIS A 938 31.46 29.75 -3.78
N PRO A 939 32.49 29.36 -4.56
CA PRO A 939 32.94 30.14 -5.72
C PRO A 939 31.82 30.41 -6.75
N ILE A 940 31.07 29.37 -7.13
CA ILE A 940 29.95 29.45 -8.09
C ILE A 940 28.81 30.37 -7.58
N ALA A 941 28.57 30.38 -6.26
CA ALA A 941 27.60 31.27 -5.64
C ALA A 941 28.10 32.73 -5.61
N GLN A 942 29.38 32.95 -5.32
CA GLN A 942 29.99 34.28 -5.36
C GLN A 942 30.03 34.87 -6.78
N ASP A 943 30.18 34.03 -7.81
CA ASP A 943 30.14 34.50 -9.20
C ASP A 943 28.71 34.78 -9.69
N THR A 944 27.77 33.87 -9.42
CA THR A 944 26.33 34.10 -9.67
C THR A 944 25.84 35.37 -8.94
N ALA A 945 26.39 35.68 -7.77
CA ALA A 945 26.10 36.90 -7.03
C ALA A 945 26.70 38.19 -7.65
N ARG A 946 27.71 38.10 -8.50
CA ARG A 946 28.31 39.24 -9.23
C ARG A 946 27.59 39.51 -10.56
N THR A 947 27.10 38.46 -11.20
CA THR A 947 26.45 38.51 -12.52
C THR A 947 24.94 38.74 -12.47
N GLY A 948 24.27 38.39 -11.35
CA GLY A 948 22.81 38.45 -11.22
C GLY A 948 22.24 39.59 -10.36
N ASN A 949 21.06 40.11 -10.74
CA ASN A 949 20.22 40.98 -9.89
C ASN A 949 19.48 40.16 -8.82
N ILE A 950 20.19 39.74 -7.77
CA ILE A 950 19.67 38.85 -6.72
C ILE A 950 18.48 39.49 -5.98
N ARG A 951 17.32 38.79 -5.94
CA ARG A 951 16.14 39.24 -5.17
C ARG A 951 16.32 38.90 -3.67
N PRO A 952 16.00 39.81 -2.72
CA PRO A 952 16.32 39.63 -1.30
C PRO A 952 15.57 38.46 -0.66
N PHE A 953 16.30 37.48 -0.13
CA PHE A 953 15.75 36.27 0.49
C PHE A 953 14.86 36.59 1.71
N LYS A 954 13.66 36.00 1.73
CA LYS A 954 12.77 35.88 2.90
C LYS A 954 12.14 34.49 2.86
N THR A 955 11.70 33.99 4.00
CA THR A 955 10.97 32.71 4.10
C THR A 955 9.97 32.74 5.25
N ALA A 956 8.91 31.95 5.14
CA ALA A 956 7.93 31.74 6.20
C ALA A 956 8.53 30.84 7.30
N LYS A 957 8.61 31.35 8.54
CA LYS A 957 9.13 30.60 9.70
C LYS A 957 8.07 29.83 10.48
N GLU A 958 6.81 30.21 10.32
CA GLU A 958 5.65 29.68 11.03
C GLU A 958 4.44 29.63 10.07
N GLY A 959 3.42 28.85 10.41
CA GLY A 959 2.21 28.68 9.60
C GLY A 959 2.32 27.61 8.51
N PHE A 960 1.22 27.36 7.81
CA PHE A 960 1.06 26.25 6.87
C PHE A 960 2.02 26.27 5.67
N LEU A 961 2.47 27.46 5.25
CA LEU A 961 3.43 27.62 4.15
C LEU A 961 4.91 27.43 4.55
N CYS A 962 5.23 27.19 5.84
CA CYS A 962 6.61 27.00 6.28
C CYS A 962 7.26 25.75 5.63
N CYS A 963 8.44 25.91 5.03
CA CYS A 963 9.22 24.80 4.47
C CYS A 963 10.01 24.01 5.52
N GLY A 964 10.27 24.60 6.69
CA GLY A 964 10.99 23.93 7.78
C GLY A 964 10.08 23.02 8.61
N GLY A 965 10.69 21.99 9.22
CA GLY A 965 10.14 21.31 10.38
C GLY A 965 10.07 22.24 11.61
N ARG A 966 9.74 21.69 12.79
CA ARG A 966 9.92 22.47 14.02
C ARG A 966 11.39 22.83 14.19
N LEU A 967 11.68 24.08 14.55
CA LEU A 967 13.03 24.60 14.69
C LEU A 967 13.75 24.00 15.90
N ASP A 968 14.31 22.80 15.72
CA ASP A 968 15.29 22.22 16.62
C ASP A 968 16.48 23.16 16.73
N SER A 969 16.54 23.87 17.86
CA SER A 969 17.47 24.97 18.10
C SER A 969 18.93 24.52 18.28
N SER A 970 19.16 23.21 18.22
CA SER A 970 20.45 22.52 18.14
C SER A 970 21.03 22.47 16.73
N CYS A 971 20.19 22.51 15.68
CA CYS A 971 20.63 22.38 14.30
C CYS A 971 21.02 23.75 13.72
N GLY A 972 22.33 24.05 13.71
CA GLY A 972 22.90 25.34 13.27
C GLY A 972 22.80 25.67 11.77
N GLN A 973 21.84 25.09 11.04
CA GLN A 973 21.64 25.36 9.62
C GLN A 973 20.99 26.74 9.39
N SER A 974 21.38 27.41 8.30
CA SER A 974 20.77 28.65 7.86
C SER A 974 19.40 28.40 7.22
N ASN A 975 18.43 29.31 7.42
CA ASN A 975 17.08 29.16 6.83
C ASN A 975 17.09 28.89 5.30
N PRO A 976 18.00 29.48 4.48
CA PRO A 976 18.12 29.12 3.07
C PRO A 976 18.44 27.65 2.81
N ARG A 977 19.31 27.00 3.62
CA ARG A 977 19.64 25.57 3.45
C ARG A 977 18.46 24.65 3.78
N GLN A 978 17.63 25.02 4.76
CA GLN A 978 16.40 24.29 5.06
C GLN A 978 15.37 24.41 3.93
N VAL A 979 15.24 25.60 3.33
CA VAL A 979 14.43 25.80 2.12
C VAL A 979 14.99 25.03 0.92
N GLU A 980 16.31 25.02 0.73
CA GLU A 980 16.99 24.28 -0.34
C GLU A 980 16.74 22.78 -0.25
N LYS A 981 17.00 22.16 0.91
CA LYS A 981 16.71 20.74 1.14
C LYS A 981 15.25 20.42 0.82
N TYR A 982 14.31 21.27 1.27
CA TYR A 982 12.88 21.06 1.02
C TYR A 982 12.48 21.25 -0.45
N VAL A 983 13.08 22.20 -1.17
CA VAL A 983 12.88 22.34 -2.62
C VAL A 983 13.38 21.08 -3.34
N LEU A 984 14.62 20.65 -3.07
CA LEU A 984 15.21 19.48 -3.71
C LEU A 984 14.42 18.19 -3.42
N SER A 985 13.96 17.97 -2.18
CA SER A 985 13.15 16.80 -1.84
C SER A 985 11.82 16.72 -2.59
N GLU A 986 11.21 17.86 -2.95
CA GLU A 986 9.94 17.89 -3.70
C GLU A 986 10.19 17.89 -5.23
N THR A 987 11.24 18.56 -5.74
CA THR A 987 11.41 18.80 -7.18
C THR A 987 12.39 17.86 -7.91
N HIS A 988 13.23 17.08 -7.22
CA HIS A 988 14.32 16.29 -7.86
C HIS A 988 13.81 15.38 -9.00
N GLY A 989 12.75 14.59 -8.78
CA GLY A 989 12.19 13.67 -9.77
C GLY A 989 11.54 14.35 -10.99
N LEU A 990 11.32 15.67 -10.95
CA LEU A 990 10.84 16.47 -12.08
C LEU A 990 11.98 17.12 -12.87
N LEU A 991 13.19 17.20 -12.29
CA LEU A 991 14.28 18.05 -12.77
C LEU A 991 14.92 17.52 -14.06
N SER A 992 15.30 16.25 -14.10
CA SER A 992 15.83 15.59 -15.31
C SER A 992 14.86 15.67 -16.51
N PRO A 993 13.56 15.30 -16.37
CA PRO A 993 12.57 15.47 -17.43
C PRO A 993 12.36 16.93 -17.91
N PHE A 994 12.39 17.90 -16.99
CA PHE A 994 12.22 19.32 -17.30
C PHE A 994 13.42 19.90 -18.07
N LEU A 995 14.63 19.66 -17.57
CA LEU A 995 15.87 20.17 -18.18
C LEU A 995 16.05 19.65 -19.61
N ARG A 996 15.72 18.38 -19.86
CA ARG A 996 15.81 17.73 -21.19
C ARG A 996 14.92 18.36 -22.27
N ARG A 997 13.93 19.19 -21.88
CA ARG A 997 12.98 19.83 -22.80
C ARG A 997 13.09 21.36 -22.86
N SER A 998 13.95 21.95 -22.02
CA SER A 998 14.07 23.40 -21.89
C SER A 998 15.14 23.99 -22.83
N ASP A 999 15.05 25.27 -23.16
CA ASP A 999 16.08 25.98 -23.95
C ASP A 999 17.43 26.00 -23.20
N LEU A 1000 18.46 25.47 -23.88
CA LEU A 1000 19.84 25.39 -23.40
C LEU A 1000 20.39 26.73 -22.90
N ARG A 1001 19.97 27.85 -23.51
CA ARG A 1001 20.38 29.21 -23.12
C ARG A 1001 20.03 29.54 -21.67
N HIS A 1002 18.96 28.94 -21.16
CA HIS A 1002 18.58 29.07 -19.76
C HIS A 1002 19.27 27.97 -18.92
N THR A 1003 19.18 26.70 -19.33
CA THR A 1003 19.57 25.57 -18.48
C THR A 1003 21.08 25.36 -18.32
N ALA A 1004 21.92 25.78 -19.27
CA ALA A 1004 23.38 25.59 -19.20
C ALA A 1004 23.99 26.12 -17.90
N ALA A 1005 23.49 27.26 -17.39
CA ALA A 1005 23.95 27.88 -16.14
C ALA A 1005 23.59 27.10 -14.86
N LEU A 1006 22.84 25.99 -14.95
CA LEU A 1006 22.61 25.06 -13.84
C LEU A 1006 23.64 23.94 -13.79
N LEU A 1007 24.35 23.62 -14.87
CA LEU A 1007 25.29 22.49 -14.95
C LEU A 1007 26.28 22.43 -13.75
N PRO A 1008 26.98 23.52 -13.36
CA PRO A 1008 27.86 23.50 -12.19
C PRO A 1008 27.10 23.46 -10.85
N ILE A 1009 25.88 23.99 -10.78
CA ILE A 1009 25.05 23.97 -9.55
C ILE A 1009 24.52 22.56 -9.27
N LEU A 1010 24.13 21.81 -10.31
CA LEU A 1010 23.74 20.40 -10.17
C LEU A 1010 24.92 19.54 -9.70
N ALA A 1011 26.15 19.84 -10.16
CA ALA A 1011 27.36 19.19 -9.67
C ALA A 1011 27.58 19.47 -8.17
N CYS A 1012 27.44 20.73 -7.73
CA CYS A 1012 27.47 21.07 -6.31
C CYS A 1012 26.37 20.35 -5.50
N TYR A 1013 25.15 20.20 -6.03
CA TYR A 1013 24.09 19.47 -5.33
C TYR A 1013 24.36 17.96 -5.24
N ALA A 1014 24.92 17.33 -6.29
CA ALA A 1014 25.38 15.94 -6.22
C ALA A 1014 26.49 15.75 -5.17
N ASN A 1015 27.30 16.78 -4.91
CA ASN A 1015 28.32 16.81 -3.85
C ASN A 1015 27.70 17.00 -2.44
N PHE A 1016 26.81 17.98 -2.28
CA PHE A 1016 26.23 18.35 -0.97
C PHE A 1016 25.12 17.41 -0.48
N TYR A 1017 24.51 16.63 -1.36
CA TYR A 1017 23.42 15.70 -1.06
C TYR A 1017 23.76 14.26 -1.51
N SER A 1018 25.05 13.89 -1.49
CA SER A 1018 25.53 12.56 -1.87
C SER A 1018 25.02 11.44 -0.94
N ASP A 1019 24.69 11.77 0.32
CA ASP A 1019 24.03 10.89 1.30
C ASP A 1019 22.59 10.47 0.88
N ASP A 1020 22.01 11.13 -0.14
CA ASP A 1020 20.67 10.87 -0.67
C ASP A 1020 20.77 10.39 -2.12
N ASN A 1021 20.84 9.07 -2.28
CA ASN A 1021 21.03 8.41 -3.58
C ASN A 1021 19.96 8.79 -4.63
N ASP A 1022 18.72 9.07 -4.23
CA ASP A 1022 17.64 9.45 -5.16
C ASP A 1022 17.81 10.90 -5.66
N VAL A 1023 18.13 11.82 -4.74
CA VAL A 1023 18.42 13.23 -5.08
C VAL A 1023 19.70 13.33 -5.92
N CYS A 1024 20.79 12.68 -5.50
CA CYS A 1024 22.07 12.68 -6.19
C CYS A 1024 21.95 12.12 -7.62
N THR A 1025 21.29 10.96 -7.79
CA THR A 1025 20.99 10.38 -9.10
C THR A 1025 20.22 11.35 -9.99
N SER A 1026 19.20 12.01 -9.44
CA SER A 1026 18.39 13.00 -10.16
C SER A 1026 19.19 14.24 -10.61
N MET A 1027 20.19 14.67 -9.83
CA MET A 1027 21.11 15.74 -10.24
C MET A 1027 22.00 15.30 -11.41
N LEU A 1028 22.56 14.08 -11.35
CA LEU A 1028 23.44 13.53 -12.40
C LEU A 1028 22.67 13.28 -13.72
N GLU A 1029 21.42 12.84 -13.67
CA GLU A 1029 20.55 12.79 -14.85
C GLU A 1029 20.24 14.20 -15.42
N GLY A 1030 20.08 15.19 -14.54
CA GLY A 1030 19.90 16.59 -14.92
C GLY A 1030 21.13 17.15 -15.65
N MET A 1031 22.32 16.90 -15.11
CA MET A 1031 23.60 17.23 -15.75
C MET A 1031 23.72 16.54 -17.11
N THR A 1032 23.46 15.24 -17.17
CA THR A 1032 23.47 14.44 -18.41
C THR A 1032 22.52 15.04 -19.45
N SER A 1033 21.31 15.44 -19.04
CA SER A 1033 20.32 16.03 -19.95
C SER A 1033 20.78 17.39 -20.51
N ILE A 1034 21.44 18.23 -19.70
CA ILE A 1034 22.05 19.49 -20.18
C ILE A 1034 23.23 19.20 -21.13
N LEU A 1035 24.11 18.25 -20.78
CA LEU A 1035 25.28 17.89 -21.58
C LEU A 1035 24.90 17.32 -22.95
N CYS A 1036 23.81 16.54 -23.04
CA CYS A 1036 23.24 16.13 -24.32
C CYS A 1036 22.78 17.32 -25.17
N LEU A 1037 22.04 18.28 -24.60
CA LEU A 1037 21.60 19.48 -25.32
C LEU A 1037 22.80 20.34 -25.80
N MET A 1038 23.86 20.43 -25.00
CA MET A 1038 25.12 21.09 -25.39
C MET A 1038 25.82 20.34 -26.55
N GLY A 1039 25.86 19.02 -26.49
CA GLY A 1039 26.36 18.18 -27.59
C GLY A 1039 25.57 18.37 -28.87
N ASP A 1040 24.24 18.31 -28.80
CA ASP A 1040 23.35 18.50 -29.95
C ASP A 1040 23.50 19.89 -30.58
N HIS A 1041 23.69 20.93 -29.77
CA HIS A 1041 23.95 22.30 -30.24
C HIS A 1041 25.27 22.39 -31.02
N VAL A 1042 26.35 21.75 -30.55
CA VAL A 1042 27.64 21.70 -31.26
C VAL A 1042 27.52 20.92 -32.58
N HIS A 1043 26.77 19.81 -32.61
CA HIS A 1043 26.53 19.06 -33.85
C HIS A 1043 25.68 19.82 -34.88
N GLN A 1044 24.77 20.70 -34.42
CA GLN A 1044 23.93 21.54 -35.28
C GLN A 1044 24.65 22.79 -35.81
N CYS A 1045 25.70 23.26 -35.13
CA CYS A 1045 26.47 24.46 -35.49
C CYS A 1045 27.97 24.15 -35.73
N PRO A 1046 28.32 23.21 -36.63
CA PRO A 1046 29.70 22.76 -36.82
C PRO A 1046 30.59 23.88 -37.37
N GLY A 1047 31.39 24.49 -36.48
CA GLY A 1047 32.28 25.61 -36.79
C GLY A 1047 32.22 26.74 -35.75
N GLU A 1048 31.13 26.86 -35.01
CA GLU A 1048 31.13 27.66 -33.78
C GLU A 1048 31.77 26.85 -32.66
N MET A 1049 32.80 27.40 -32.01
CA MET A 1049 33.27 26.84 -30.74
C MET A 1049 32.19 27.02 -29.68
N LEU A 1050 32.14 26.07 -28.74
CA LEU A 1050 31.33 26.18 -27.53
C LEU A 1050 31.57 27.56 -26.89
N GLY A 1051 30.51 28.35 -26.72
CA GLY A 1051 30.63 29.72 -26.23
C GLY A 1051 31.39 29.80 -24.90
N VAL A 1052 32.14 30.89 -24.67
CA VAL A 1052 33.05 31.02 -23.52
C VAL A 1052 32.35 30.69 -22.20
N GLU A 1053 31.11 31.19 -22.02
CA GLU A 1053 30.24 30.94 -20.87
C GLU A 1053 29.94 29.44 -20.68
N TYR A 1054 29.60 28.72 -21.76
CA TYR A 1054 29.34 27.29 -21.75
C TYR A 1054 30.61 26.46 -21.45
N SER A 1055 31.76 26.88 -21.98
CA SER A 1055 33.04 26.23 -21.68
C SER A 1055 33.44 26.42 -20.22
N GLU A 1056 33.13 27.58 -19.63
CA GLU A 1056 33.32 27.84 -18.21
C GLU A 1056 32.37 27.01 -17.34
N TYR A 1057 31.08 26.87 -17.68
CA TYR A 1057 30.15 25.99 -16.96
C TYR A 1057 30.61 24.53 -16.96
N CYS A 1058 31.14 24.02 -18.09
CA CYS A 1058 31.75 22.70 -18.15
C CYS A 1058 32.99 22.58 -17.25
N ALA A 1059 33.90 23.57 -17.27
CA ALA A 1059 35.12 23.55 -16.45
C ALA A 1059 34.81 23.60 -14.94
N GLN A 1060 33.82 24.39 -14.54
CA GLN A 1060 33.32 24.44 -13.17
C GLN A 1060 32.71 23.08 -12.76
N ALA A 1061 31.81 22.51 -13.56
CA ALA A 1061 31.20 21.21 -13.28
C ALA A 1061 32.22 20.04 -13.25
N ALA A 1062 33.24 20.06 -14.12
CA ALA A 1062 34.33 19.08 -14.08
C ALA A 1062 35.18 19.20 -12.80
N THR A 1063 35.28 20.38 -12.19
CA THR A 1063 35.98 20.57 -10.93
C THR A 1063 35.19 19.96 -9.77
N GLU A 1064 33.89 20.28 -9.67
CA GLU A 1064 33.00 19.71 -8.66
C GLU A 1064 32.93 18.17 -8.74
N LEU A 1065 32.77 17.60 -9.95
CA LEU A 1065 32.77 16.14 -10.14
C LEU A 1065 34.12 15.51 -9.75
N ALA A 1066 35.24 16.20 -9.93
CA ALA A 1066 36.55 15.70 -9.47
C ALA A 1066 36.62 15.66 -7.94
N ASP A 1067 36.12 16.68 -7.25
CA ASP A 1067 36.11 16.72 -5.78
C ASP A 1067 35.18 15.62 -5.19
N ILE A 1068 34.04 15.34 -5.82
CA ILE A 1068 33.18 14.19 -5.49
C ILE A 1068 33.96 12.87 -5.63
N ILE A 1069 34.65 12.66 -6.76
CA ILE A 1069 35.45 11.44 -6.99
C ILE A 1069 36.54 11.28 -5.91
N ALA A 1070 37.18 12.37 -5.50
CA ALA A 1070 38.28 12.36 -4.54
C ALA A 1070 37.89 11.92 -3.12
N ASN A 1071 36.64 12.14 -2.70
CA ASN A 1071 36.22 11.98 -1.30
C ASN A 1071 35.69 10.56 -0.97
N LYS A 1072 36.47 9.74 -0.25
CA LYS A 1072 36.07 8.36 0.11
C LYS A 1072 34.81 8.29 0.98
N GLU A 1073 34.61 9.25 1.90
CA GLU A 1073 33.59 9.15 2.95
C GLU A 1073 32.16 9.46 2.47
N MET A 1074 32.00 10.07 1.29
CA MET A 1074 30.72 10.63 0.82
C MET A 1074 30.08 9.92 -0.38
N VAL A 1075 30.72 8.92 -0.99
CA VAL A 1075 30.26 8.34 -2.27
C VAL A 1075 30.38 6.83 -2.28
N GLU A 1076 29.24 6.14 -2.27
CA GLU A 1076 29.13 4.70 -2.50
C GLU A 1076 29.64 4.29 -3.91
N LEU A 1077 30.11 3.05 -4.06
CA LEU A 1077 30.53 2.48 -5.36
C LEU A 1077 29.37 2.46 -6.38
N SER A 1078 28.13 2.42 -5.90
CA SER A 1078 26.88 2.52 -6.68
C SER A 1078 26.78 3.81 -7.51
N LEU A 1079 27.06 4.96 -6.88
CA LEU A 1079 27.02 6.29 -7.50
C LEU A 1079 28.24 6.59 -8.38
N LEU A 1080 29.39 5.95 -8.09
CA LEU A 1080 30.65 6.30 -8.76
C LEU A 1080 30.63 6.08 -10.28
N ARG A 1081 29.94 5.03 -10.78
CA ARG A 1081 29.81 4.81 -12.23
C ARG A 1081 28.97 5.93 -12.92
N PRO A 1082 27.76 6.28 -12.45
CA PRO A 1082 27.05 7.49 -12.91
C PRO A 1082 27.87 8.78 -12.89
N ILE A 1083 28.67 9.01 -11.84
CA ILE A 1083 29.55 10.19 -11.74
C ILE A 1083 30.62 10.18 -12.84
N LEU A 1084 31.26 9.04 -13.11
CA LEU A 1084 32.27 8.92 -14.17
C LEU A 1084 31.69 9.00 -15.58
N GLU A 1085 30.49 8.46 -15.84
CA GLU A 1085 29.81 8.67 -17.13
C GLU A 1085 29.47 10.15 -17.34
N THR A 1086 29.02 10.85 -16.30
CA THR A 1086 28.79 12.30 -16.35
C THR A 1086 30.10 13.06 -16.62
N PHE A 1087 31.21 12.68 -15.96
CA PHE A 1087 32.53 13.26 -16.22
C PHE A 1087 33.00 13.03 -17.67
N TYR A 1088 32.73 11.84 -18.22
CA TYR A 1088 33.04 11.52 -19.62
C TYR A 1088 32.29 12.45 -20.58
N LEU A 1089 31.00 12.71 -20.34
CA LEU A 1089 30.18 13.63 -21.14
C LEU A 1089 30.61 15.10 -21.02
N VAL A 1090 31.11 15.56 -19.87
CA VAL A 1090 31.76 16.89 -19.77
C VAL A 1090 33.05 16.91 -20.60
N SER A 1091 33.81 15.81 -20.58
CA SER A 1091 35.10 15.71 -21.28
C SER A 1091 34.97 15.67 -22.81
N THR A 1092 33.89 15.13 -23.37
CA THR A 1092 33.67 15.16 -24.83
C THR A 1092 33.41 16.56 -25.37
N LEU A 1093 32.96 17.49 -24.53
CA LEU A 1093 32.78 18.91 -24.86
C LEU A 1093 34.05 19.76 -24.60
N MET A 1094 34.99 19.28 -23.78
CA MET A 1094 36.22 19.99 -23.39
C MET A 1094 37.46 19.42 -24.10
N LEU A 1095 37.62 19.82 -25.37
CA LEU A 1095 38.70 19.32 -26.25
C LEU A 1095 40.09 19.89 -25.95
N ASP A 1096 40.24 20.86 -25.05
CA ASP A 1096 41.56 21.34 -24.57
C ASP A 1096 42.15 20.42 -23.49
N GLY A 1097 41.29 19.68 -22.78
CA GLY A 1097 41.64 18.70 -21.76
C GLY A 1097 42.15 19.31 -20.45
N CYS A 1098 41.95 20.60 -20.18
CA CYS A 1098 42.54 21.26 -19.00
C CYS A 1098 42.09 20.63 -17.66
N HIS A 1099 40.84 20.20 -17.57
CA HIS A 1099 40.20 19.54 -16.43
C HIS A 1099 40.73 18.12 -16.16
N LEU A 1100 41.40 17.48 -17.12
CA LEU A 1100 41.99 16.14 -16.94
C LEU A 1100 43.03 16.12 -15.81
N HIS A 1101 43.71 17.25 -15.56
CA HIS A 1101 44.65 17.35 -14.45
C HIS A 1101 43.94 17.24 -13.09
N SER A 1102 42.75 17.83 -12.94
CA SER A 1102 41.93 17.69 -11.73
C SER A 1102 41.44 16.25 -11.56
N LEU A 1103 40.92 15.65 -12.64
CA LEU A 1103 40.47 14.25 -12.67
C LEU A 1103 41.55 13.27 -12.20
N PHE A 1104 42.75 13.34 -12.79
CA PHE A 1104 43.82 12.43 -12.42
C PHE A 1104 44.28 12.66 -10.96
N ASN A 1105 44.25 13.90 -10.47
CA ASN A 1105 44.54 14.17 -9.06
C ASN A 1105 43.48 13.60 -8.12
N ALA A 1106 42.20 13.66 -8.49
CA ALA A 1106 41.08 13.11 -7.73
C ALA A 1106 41.11 11.57 -7.65
N ILE A 1107 41.21 10.89 -8.80
CA ILE A 1107 41.35 9.41 -8.85
C ILE A 1107 42.61 8.99 -8.07
N SER A 1108 43.71 9.73 -8.21
CA SER A 1108 44.92 9.47 -7.43
C SER A 1108 44.74 9.67 -5.93
N ALA A 1109 43.93 10.65 -5.48
CA ALA A 1109 43.67 10.89 -4.07
C ALA A 1109 42.79 9.77 -3.47
N ARG A 1110 41.68 9.44 -4.15
CA ARG A 1110 40.74 8.37 -3.79
C ARG A 1110 41.45 7.03 -3.62
N LEU A 1111 42.40 6.70 -4.52
CA LEU A 1111 43.23 5.50 -4.42
C LEU A 1111 44.37 5.63 -3.40
N SER A 1112 44.97 6.81 -3.20
CA SER A 1112 46.06 6.97 -2.21
C SER A 1112 45.58 6.77 -0.77
N GLN A 1113 44.34 7.16 -0.46
CA GLN A 1113 43.70 6.90 0.82
C GLN A 1113 43.53 5.40 1.11
N VAL A 1114 43.43 4.57 0.07
CA VAL A 1114 43.41 3.10 0.18
C VAL A 1114 44.83 2.56 0.37
N PHE A 1115 45.80 3.00 -0.44
CA PHE A 1115 47.16 2.46 -0.41
C PHE A 1115 47.97 2.78 0.87
N GLN A 1116 47.59 3.78 1.67
CA GLN A 1116 48.31 4.12 2.90
C GLN A 1116 48.29 3.00 3.95
N LEU A 1117 47.26 2.15 3.98
CA LEU A 1117 47.15 1.01 4.91
C LEU A 1117 48.17 -0.12 4.64
N ARG A 1118 48.91 -0.10 3.51
CA ARG A 1118 49.92 -1.12 3.16
C ARG A 1118 51.38 -0.69 3.38
N VAL A 1119 51.64 0.48 3.96
CA VAL A 1119 53.02 1.05 4.05
C VAL A 1119 53.64 1.02 5.44
N ASP A 1120 52.86 1.18 6.51
CA ASP A 1120 53.39 1.25 7.88
C ASP A 1120 53.64 -0.15 8.50
N SER A 1121 54.73 -0.77 8.08
CA SER A 1121 55.37 -1.89 8.78
C SER A 1121 56.90 -1.67 8.78
N PRO A 1122 57.44 -0.93 9.77
CA PRO A 1122 58.84 -0.54 9.78
C PRO A 1122 59.77 -1.72 10.08
N GLN A 1123 60.66 -2.05 9.15
CA GLN A 1123 61.81 -2.91 9.41
C GLN A 1123 62.80 -2.20 10.32
N ILE A 1124 62.70 -2.38 11.64
CA ILE A 1124 63.68 -1.89 12.61
C ILE A 1124 64.73 -2.99 12.86
N THR A 1125 65.92 -2.80 12.29
CA THR A 1125 67.09 -3.64 12.54
C THR A 1125 68.03 -3.00 13.56
N ASP A 1126 67.83 -3.26 14.85
CA ASP A 1126 68.81 -2.91 15.89
C ASP A 1126 68.84 -3.97 17.03
N PRO A 1127 69.94 -4.72 17.23
CA PRO A 1127 69.95 -5.91 18.08
C PRO A 1127 70.34 -5.66 19.56
N SER A 1128 70.03 -4.49 20.14
CA SER A 1128 70.26 -4.27 21.58
C SER A 1128 69.29 -3.31 22.26
N LEU A 1129 68.24 -3.85 22.89
CA LEU A 1129 67.60 -3.31 24.12
C LEU A 1129 66.58 -4.30 24.71
N ALA A 1130 67.06 -5.36 25.35
CA ALA A 1130 66.24 -6.29 26.12
C ALA A 1130 66.78 -6.41 27.55
N ILE A 1131 66.13 -5.74 28.51
CA ILE A 1131 66.23 -5.97 29.97
C ILE A 1131 65.15 -5.14 30.70
N LEU A 1132 64.22 -5.84 31.35
CA LEU A 1132 63.37 -5.46 32.50
C LEU A 1132 62.47 -4.19 32.45
N SER A 1133 61.43 -4.00 33.28
CA SER A 1133 60.39 -4.84 33.95
C SER A 1133 59.69 -3.97 35.01
N ASN A 1134 58.34 -3.89 35.02
CA ASN A 1134 57.47 -3.45 36.14
C ASN A 1134 57.59 -1.94 36.58
N ASP A 1135 56.74 -1.32 37.41
CA ASP A 1135 55.66 -1.77 38.33
C ASP A 1135 54.68 -0.61 38.76
N ILE A 1136 53.51 -0.93 39.38
CA ILE A 1136 52.72 -0.12 40.39
C ILE A 1136 52.01 1.20 39.90
N PRO A 1137 50.86 1.71 40.48
CA PRO A 1137 49.82 1.14 41.38
C PRO A 1137 48.32 1.29 40.93
N PRO A 1138 47.35 0.62 41.59
CA PRO A 1138 45.90 0.92 41.53
C PRO A 1138 45.24 1.28 42.89
N SER A 1139 44.18 2.11 42.93
CA SER A 1139 43.23 2.33 44.06
C SER A 1139 42.22 3.48 43.78
N PRO A 1140 41.09 3.63 44.53
CA PRO A 1140 40.32 2.64 45.32
C PRO A 1140 38.79 2.68 45.03
N VAL A 1141 37.99 1.87 45.75
CA VAL A 1141 36.50 1.88 45.78
C VAL A 1141 36.03 1.74 47.23
N ASP A 1142 34.90 2.36 47.61
CA ASP A 1142 34.22 2.25 48.93
C ASP A 1142 32.67 2.22 48.76
N PRO A 1143 31.86 1.75 49.74
CA PRO A 1143 30.61 1.03 49.41
C PRO A 1143 29.28 1.39 50.14
N GLY A 1144 28.14 1.11 49.47
CA GLY A 1144 26.79 0.90 50.05
C GLY A 1144 25.95 2.17 50.35
N PRO A 1145 24.67 2.05 50.80
CA PRO A 1145 23.87 0.86 51.16
C PRO A 1145 22.55 0.74 50.29
N PRO A 1146 21.48 -0.04 50.63
CA PRO A 1146 20.62 -0.70 49.61
C PRO A 1146 19.07 -0.47 49.64
N LEU A 1147 18.37 -1.20 48.74
CA LEU A 1147 16.92 -1.56 48.66
C LEU A 1147 15.90 -0.52 48.17
N SER A 1148 15.22 -0.84 47.05
CA SER A 1148 13.79 -1.22 47.02
C SER A 1148 13.42 -1.87 45.68
N ASP A 1149 12.44 -2.77 45.69
CA ASP A 1149 11.88 -3.45 44.50
C ASP A 1149 10.85 -2.57 43.75
N ASP A 1150 10.57 -2.87 42.48
CA ASP A 1150 9.23 -3.21 41.93
C ASP A 1150 9.11 -3.09 40.39
N ASP A 1151 8.17 -3.87 39.84
CA ASP A 1151 7.56 -3.88 38.49
C ASP A 1151 8.38 -4.13 37.21
N ASP A 1152 8.15 -5.33 36.64
CA ASP A 1152 8.33 -5.65 35.20
C ASP A 1152 7.33 -4.88 34.33
N ASP A 1153 7.75 -4.47 33.13
CA ASP A 1153 6.83 -4.39 31.98
C ASP A 1153 7.59 -4.72 30.68
N SER A 1154 7.09 -5.67 29.89
CA SER A 1154 7.85 -6.33 28.81
C SER A 1154 7.17 -6.24 27.43
N ASP A 1155 8.00 -6.11 26.38
CA ASP A 1155 7.62 -5.61 25.05
C ASP A 1155 6.28 -6.12 24.46
N SER A 1156 5.36 -5.18 24.23
CA SER A 1156 4.14 -5.43 23.45
C SER A 1156 4.46 -5.52 21.95
N THR A 1157 4.23 -6.69 21.34
CA THR A 1157 4.51 -6.91 19.90
C THR A 1157 3.46 -6.23 19.00
N GLN A 1158 3.85 -5.15 18.33
CA GLN A 1158 2.99 -4.43 17.38
C GLN A 1158 2.60 -5.29 16.17
N ARG A 1159 1.30 -5.33 15.85
CA ARG A 1159 0.80 -5.77 14.53
C ARG A 1159 -0.42 -4.97 14.04
N GLY A 1160 -0.26 -3.64 13.98
CA GLY A 1160 -1.22 -2.69 13.39
C GLY A 1160 -0.77 -2.17 12.02
N GLY A 1161 -0.48 -3.06 11.08
CA GLY A 1161 0.18 -2.72 9.81
C GLY A 1161 -0.77 -2.23 8.69
N PHE A 1162 -1.21 -0.97 8.75
CA PHE A 1162 -1.94 -0.31 7.64
C PHE A 1162 -1.58 1.18 7.46
N LEU A 1163 -0.30 1.46 7.17
CA LEU A 1163 0.14 2.72 6.59
C LEU A 1163 1.23 2.45 5.53
N ASN A 1164 0.83 2.49 4.26
CA ASN A 1164 1.74 2.72 3.15
C ASN A 1164 1.34 4.04 2.50
N ALA A 1165 2.18 5.07 2.67
CA ALA A 1165 2.10 6.31 1.92
C ALA A 1165 3.44 6.53 1.22
N SER A 1166 3.41 6.80 -0.08
CA SER A 1166 4.55 7.27 -0.85
C SER A 1166 4.94 8.67 -0.35
N GLY A 1167 6.04 8.76 0.38
CA GLY A 1167 6.57 10.02 0.91
C GLY A 1167 7.90 9.79 1.61
N SER A 1168 9.01 10.03 0.90
CA SER A 1168 10.34 9.93 1.50
C SER A 1168 10.55 11.13 2.43
N SER A 1169 10.66 10.87 3.73
CA SER A 1169 11.00 11.88 4.75
C SER A 1169 11.59 11.19 5.98
N ARG A 1170 12.90 10.91 5.92
CA ARG A 1170 13.73 10.61 7.10
C ARG A 1170 13.94 11.90 7.91
N ASP A 1171 13.16 12.10 8.96
CA ASP A 1171 13.53 12.99 10.07
C ASP A 1171 14.07 12.15 11.23
N GLY A 1172 15.40 12.15 11.38
CA GLY A 1172 16.08 11.62 12.55
C GLY A 1172 16.38 12.74 13.55
N ILE A 1173 15.80 12.66 14.75
CA ILE A 1173 16.14 13.56 15.86
C ILE A 1173 17.00 12.77 16.86
N ALA A 1174 18.29 13.09 16.92
CA ALA A 1174 19.23 12.61 17.92
C ALA A 1174 19.96 13.82 18.51
N GLY A 1175 19.92 14.02 19.85
CA GLY A 1175 20.20 15.36 20.36
C GLY A 1175 20.38 15.62 21.86
N MET A 1176 20.71 14.63 22.71
CA MET A 1176 21.51 14.92 23.91
C MET A 1176 22.51 13.77 24.17
N MET A 1177 23.79 14.13 24.24
CA MET A 1177 24.92 13.21 24.40
C MET A 1177 25.42 13.19 25.85
N GLY A 1178 25.83 12.02 26.33
CA GLY A 1178 26.48 11.84 27.63
C GLY A 1178 26.92 10.40 27.87
N GLY A 1179 28.16 10.07 27.48
CA GLY A 1179 28.85 8.85 27.93
C GLY A 1179 30.00 9.19 28.90
N PRO A 1180 30.86 8.22 29.28
CA PRO A 1180 30.85 6.80 28.91
C PRO A 1180 30.78 5.81 30.12
N SER A 1181 30.70 4.50 29.80
CA SER A 1181 31.07 3.29 30.58
C SER A 1181 31.56 3.41 32.04
N PRO A 1182 31.13 2.51 32.96
CA PRO A 1182 31.60 1.11 32.86
C PRO A 1182 30.66 -0.03 33.34
N SER A 1183 30.86 -1.22 32.75
CA SER A 1183 30.35 -2.52 33.22
C SER A 1183 31.53 -3.41 33.72
N PRO A 1184 31.60 -3.84 35.00
CA PRO A 1184 32.74 -4.62 35.50
C PRO A 1184 32.55 -6.15 35.48
N VAL A 1185 33.56 -6.87 34.93
CA VAL A 1185 34.10 -8.24 35.26
C VAL A 1185 33.12 -9.42 35.53
N SER A 1186 33.06 -10.48 34.69
CA SER A 1186 34.02 -11.59 34.39
C SER A 1186 33.78 -12.84 35.28
N TYR A 1187 34.07 -14.10 34.89
CA TYR A 1187 35.15 -14.72 34.10
C TYR A 1187 34.59 -15.84 33.15
N ASP A 1188 35.05 -15.97 31.89
CA ASP A 1188 36.14 -16.83 31.36
C ASP A 1188 35.95 -18.37 31.51
N SER A 1189 36.39 -19.24 30.59
CA SER A 1189 37.50 -19.09 29.62
C SER A 1189 37.33 -19.87 28.29
N ASN A 1190 37.73 -19.26 27.15
CA ASN A 1190 38.56 -19.77 26.01
C ASN A 1190 38.40 -21.20 25.39
N PRO A 1191 38.90 -21.43 24.13
CA PRO A 1191 39.03 -20.53 22.96
C PRO A 1191 38.69 -21.18 21.59
N SER A 1192 38.38 -20.40 20.55
CA SER A 1192 38.90 -20.56 19.14
C SER A 1192 38.05 -19.83 18.06
N SER A 1193 38.71 -19.49 16.95
CA SER A 1193 38.12 -19.19 15.62
C SER A 1193 37.64 -17.77 15.27
N ASP A 1194 38.39 -16.72 15.63
CA ASP A 1194 38.33 -15.43 14.91
C ASP A 1194 39.19 -15.47 13.63
N TRP A 1195 38.63 -15.95 12.52
CA TRP A 1195 39.17 -15.83 11.16
C TRP A 1195 37.99 -15.97 10.17
N ASP A 1196 37.50 -14.85 9.60
CA ASP A 1196 36.67 -14.75 8.36
C ASP A 1196 36.13 -13.30 8.21
N SER A 1197 37.00 -12.27 8.19
CA SER A 1197 36.57 -10.86 8.08
C SER A 1197 37.58 -9.93 7.37
N TRP A 1198 38.37 -10.46 6.44
CA TRP A 1198 39.43 -9.70 5.74
C TRP A 1198 39.22 -9.59 4.21
N ASP A 1199 38.23 -10.29 3.64
CA ASP A 1199 38.06 -10.37 2.19
C ASP A 1199 37.18 -9.23 1.60
N GLU A 1200 36.17 -8.73 2.34
CA GLU A 1200 35.24 -7.71 1.83
C GLU A 1200 35.94 -6.39 1.44
N ASP A 1201 36.90 -5.93 2.25
CA ASP A 1201 37.69 -4.72 1.97
C ASP A 1201 38.60 -4.85 0.72
N ASP A 1202 39.08 -6.06 0.38
CA ASP A 1202 39.96 -6.28 -0.78
C ASP A 1202 39.15 -6.55 -2.08
N GLU A 1203 37.93 -7.11 -1.99
CA GLU A 1203 37.02 -7.20 -3.15
C GLU A 1203 36.62 -5.81 -3.68
N ASP A 1204 36.21 -4.89 -2.80
CA ASP A 1204 35.77 -3.54 -3.17
C ASP A 1204 36.91 -2.70 -3.79
N GLN A 1205 38.14 -2.87 -3.30
CA GLN A 1205 39.35 -2.27 -3.89
C GLN A 1205 39.61 -2.77 -5.32
N SER A 1206 39.34 -4.05 -5.59
CA SER A 1206 39.50 -4.63 -6.92
C SER A 1206 38.48 -4.04 -7.91
N ALA A 1207 37.21 -3.94 -7.48
CA ALA A 1207 36.13 -3.37 -8.27
C ALA A 1207 36.37 -1.88 -8.59
N LEU A 1208 36.78 -1.09 -7.60
CA LEU A 1208 37.16 0.32 -7.75
C LEU A 1208 38.29 0.51 -8.76
N SER A 1209 39.31 -0.36 -8.71
CA SER A 1209 40.48 -0.30 -9.60
C SER A 1209 40.14 -0.67 -11.04
N VAL A 1210 39.27 -1.67 -11.25
CA VAL A 1210 38.75 -2.05 -12.57
C VAL A 1210 37.90 -0.93 -13.17
N LEU A 1211 36.99 -0.36 -12.38
CA LEU A 1211 36.08 0.71 -12.77
C LEU A 1211 36.82 1.99 -13.20
N PHE A 1212 37.87 2.41 -12.47
CA PHE A 1212 38.72 3.52 -12.92
C PHE A 1212 39.56 3.17 -14.16
N SER A 1213 40.03 1.93 -14.33
CA SER A 1213 40.75 1.51 -15.53
C SER A 1213 39.87 1.54 -16.79
N GLU A 1214 38.65 0.99 -16.71
CA GLU A 1214 37.65 1.02 -17.79
C GLU A 1214 37.40 2.46 -18.28
N PHE A 1215 37.10 3.36 -17.35
CA PHE A 1215 36.85 4.77 -17.61
C PHE A 1215 38.08 5.50 -18.19
N LEU A 1216 39.27 5.35 -17.59
CA LEU A 1216 40.49 6.00 -18.06
C LEU A 1216 40.90 5.52 -19.46
N GLN A 1217 40.73 4.24 -19.78
CA GLN A 1217 40.97 3.72 -21.12
C GLN A 1217 39.99 4.29 -22.14
N ARG A 1218 38.70 4.38 -21.82
CA ARG A 1218 37.68 4.99 -22.69
C ARG A 1218 37.96 6.47 -22.95
N LEU A 1219 38.40 7.20 -21.93
CA LEU A 1219 38.80 8.61 -22.02
C LEU A 1219 40.07 8.79 -22.86
N GLN A 1220 41.09 7.95 -22.67
CA GLN A 1220 42.32 7.97 -23.49
C GLN A 1220 42.02 7.73 -24.97
N ARG A 1221 41.15 6.75 -25.30
CA ARG A 1221 40.74 6.46 -26.68
C ARG A 1221 40.07 7.67 -27.32
N PHE A 1222 39.17 8.35 -26.61
CA PHE A 1222 38.50 9.56 -27.09
C PHE A 1222 39.51 10.67 -27.48
N TYR A 1223 40.39 11.08 -26.56
CA TYR A 1223 41.38 12.14 -26.86
C TYR A 1223 42.43 11.75 -27.91
N THR A 1224 42.64 10.45 -28.13
CA THR A 1224 43.53 9.97 -29.20
C THR A 1224 42.90 10.12 -30.59
N VAL A 1225 41.59 9.87 -30.72
CA VAL A 1225 40.84 10.03 -31.98
C VAL A 1225 40.45 11.49 -32.23
N ALA A 1226 40.01 12.22 -31.21
CA ALA A 1226 39.54 13.61 -31.34
C ALA A 1226 40.67 14.64 -31.59
N GLN A 1227 41.93 14.21 -31.61
CA GLN A 1227 43.11 15.07 -31.78
C GLN A 1227 44.12 14.52 -32.80
N GLU A 1228 43.69 13.70 -33.77
CA GLU A 1228 44.56 13.25 -34.87
C GLU A 1228 45.24 14.46 -35.56
N GLY A 1229 46.58 14.41 -35.65
CA GLY A 1229 47.40 15.51 -36.18
C GLY A 1229 47.84 16.59 -35.17
N ARG A 1230 47.35 16.58 -33.92
CA ARG A 1230 47.78 17.50 -32.85
C ARG A 1230 48.44 16.75 -31.68
N MET A 1231 49.08 17.47 -30.75
CA MET A 1231 49.65 16.84 -29.56
C MET A 1231 48.55 16.45 -28.57
N ASN A 1232 48.50 15.16 -28.21
CA ASN A 1232 47.46 14.58 -27.38
C ASN A 1232 47.47 15.15 -25.95
N SER A 1233 46.45 15.96 -25.66
CA SER A 1233 46.21 16.66 -24.39
C SER A 1233 46.15 15.72 -23.18
N PHE A 1234 45.58 14.52 -23.30
CA PHE A 1234 45.54 13.50 -22.24
C PHE A 1234 46.95 13.13 -21.78
N HIS A 1235 47.87 12.92 -22.72
CA HIS A 1235 49.26 12.60 -22.42
C HIS A 1235 50.07 13.80 -21.90
N ILE A 1236 49.74 15.03 -22.32
CA ILE A 1236 50.32 16.27 -21.77
C ILE A 1236 49.92 16.40 -20.28
N GLN A 1237 48.64 16.31 -19.95
CA GLN A 1237 48.16 16.52 -18.58
C GLN A 1237 48.60 15.40 -17.61
N LEU A 1238 48.68 14.16 -18.09
CA LEU A 1238 49.31 13.06 -17.38
C LEU A 1238 50.82 13.33 -17.15
N GLY A 1239 51.49 13.94 -18.13
CA GLY A 1239 52.87 14.41 -18.04
C GLY A 1239 53.12 15.47 -16.97
N HIS A 1240 52.11 16.26 -16.60
CA HIS A 1240 52.19 17.29 -15.55
C HIS A 1240 51.99 16.77 -14.11
N MET A 1241 51.61 15.50 -13.93
CA MET A 1241 51.50 14.90 -12.59
C MET A 1241 52.87 14.58 -11.96
N SER A 1242 52.93 14.47 -10.63
CA SER A 1242 54.15 14.01 -9.94
C SER A 1242 54.46 12.54 -10.24
N SER A 1243 55.74 12.17 -10.17
CA SER A 1243 56.26 10.86 -10.61
C SER A 1243 55.66 9.64 -9.89
N SER A 1244 55.14 9.83 -8.67
CA SER A 1244 54.38 8.80 -7.93
C SER A 1244 52.96 8.63 -8.47
N LYS A 1245 52.20 9.72 -8.62
CA LYS A 1245 50.84 9.69 -9.19
C LYS A 1245 50.83 9.21 -10.65
N GLN A 1246 51.84 9.61 -11.43
CA GLN A 1246 52.06 9.09 -12.79
C GLN A 1246 52.22 7.57 -12.86
N ARG A 1247 52.78 6.94 -11.81
CA ARG A 1247 52.92 5.49 -11.76
C ARG A 1247 51.53 4.85 -11.63
N VAL A 1248 50.78 5.22 -10.59
CA VAL A 1248 49.40 4.74 -10.35
C VAL A 1248 48.52 4.85 -11.60
N MET A 1249 48.56 5.98 -12.31
CA MET A 1249 47.78 6.18 -13.55
C MET A 1249 48.24 5.28 -14.70
N ARG A 1250 49.54 5.05 -14.86
CA ARG A 1250 50.06 4.09 -15.86
C ARG A 1250 49.74 2.65 -15.48
N ASP A 1251 49.80 2.32 -14.19
CA ASP A 1251 49.49 1.00 -13.67
C ASP A 1251 48.03 0.65 -14.00
N LEU A 1252 47.08 1.55 -13.69
CA LEU A 1252 45.66 1.43 -14.09
C LEU A 1252 45.47 1.25 -15.60
N LEU A 1253 46.09 2.11 -16.42
CA LEU A 1253 46.03 2.05 -17.89
C LEU A 1253 46.70 0.80 -18.48
N SER A 1254 47.64 0.18 -17.76
CA SER A 1254 48.30 -1.07 -18.15
C SER A 1254 47.53 -2.33 -17.73
N ASN A 1255 46.58 -2.19 -16.81
CA ASN A 1255 45.88 -3.29 -16.16
C ASN A 1255 44.82 -3.91 -17.10
N ARG A 1256 45.28 -4.72 -18.05
CA ARG A 1256 44.43 -5.51 -18.95
C ARG A 1256 43.76 -6.64 -18.17
N GLN A 1257 42.43 -6.69 -18.20
CA GLN A 1257 41.72 -7.96 -17.99
C GLN A 1257 42.14 -8.97 -19.08
N PRO A 1258 42.16 -10.28 -18.77
CA PRO A 1258 42.19 -11.31 -19.81
C PRO A 1258 40.89 -11.25 -20.63
N ASP A 1259 40.96 -11.59 -21.92
CA ASP A 1259 39.80 -11.58 -22.83
C ASP A 1259 38.65 -12.45 -22.29
N THR A 1260 37.56 -11.80 -21.91
CA THR A 1260 36.23 -12.40 -21.83
C THR A 1260 35.36 -11.79 -22.93
N GLY A 1261 34.49 -12.59 -23.53
CA GLY A 1261 33.82 -12.26 -24.79
C GLY A 1261 32.91 -11.02 -24.73
N PRO A 1262 32.56 -10.44 -25.90
CA PRO A 1262 31.75 -9.22 -25.96
C PRO A 1262 30.39 -9.41 -25.26
N PRO A 1263 29.94 -8.44 -24.43
CA PRO A 1263 28.65 -8.54 -23.76
C PRO A 1263 27.49 -8.45 -24.77
N PRO A 1264 26.33 -9.08 -24.49
CA PRO A 1264 25.17 -9.01 -25.37
C PRO A 1264 24.62 -7.58 -25.43
N ALA A 1265 24.42 -7.07 -26.64
CA ALA A 1265 24.00 -5.68 -26.87
C ALA A 1265 22.56 -5.42 -26.39
N LYS A 1266 22.42 -4.87 -25.18
CA LYS A 1266 21.24 -4.06 -24.83
C LYS A 1266 21.36 -2.68 -25.49
N LYS A 1267 20.23 -2.12 -25.91
CA LYS A 1267 20.16 -0.85 -26.66
C LYS A 1267 20.60 0.35 -25.80
N ALA A 1268 21.87 0.72 -25.89
CA ALA A 1268 22.28 2.11 -25.69
C ALA A 1268 21.83 2.94 -26.90
N LEU A 1269 21.53 4.23 -26.71
CA LEU A 1269 21.20 5.14 -27.79
C LEU A 1269 22.46 5.41 -28.63
N SER A 1270 22.38 5.15 -29.94
CA SER A 1270 23.50 5.29 -30.87
C SER A 1270 23.72 6.75 -31.25
N PHE A 1271 24.78 7.36 -30.71
CA PHE A 1271 25.49 8.41 -31.44
C PHE A 1271 26.25 7.72 -32.60
N ASP A 1272 25.74 7.86 -33.82
CA ASP A 1272 26.36 7.27 -35.02
C ASP A 1272 27.70 7.95 -35.32
N SER A 1273 28.80 7.35 -34.88
CA SER A 1273 30.18 7.85 -35.07
C SER A 1273 30.72 7.68 -36.50
N HIS A 1274 29.85 7.78 -37.50
CA HIS A 1274 30.16 7.57 -38.92
C HIS A 1274 29.69 8.73 -39.80
N ASN A 1275 30.05 9.97 -39.43
CA ASN A 1275 30.09 11.14 -40.33
C ASN A 1275 31.04 12.24 -39.80
N LEU A 1276 32.33 11.93 -39.71
CA LEU A 1276 33.40 12.94 -39.63
C LEU A 1276 34.05 13.09 -41.01
N PRO A 1277 33.95 14.27 -41.68
CA PRO A 1277 34.69 14.53 -42.91
C PRO A 1277 36.19 14.64 -42.61
N SER A 1278 36.99 13.82 -43.28
CA SER A 1278 38.45 13.85 -43.17
C SER A 1278 39.06 14.97 -44.03
N ASP A 1279 38.94 16.22 -43.60
CA ASP A 1279 39.76 17.37 -44.06
C ASP A 1279 39.49 18.62 -43.18
N LEU A 1280 40.34 18.88 -42.16
CA LEU A 1280 40.49 20.18 -41.47
C LEU A 1280 41.77 20.32 -40.61
#